data_AF-G2TQZ8-F1
#
_entry.id   AF-G2TQZ8-F1
#
_cell.length_a   1.000
_cell.length_b   1.000
_cell.length_c   1.000
_cell.angle_alpha   90.00
_cell.angle_beta   90.00
_cell.angle_gamma   90.00
#
_symmetry.space_group_name_H-M   'P 1'
#
loop_
_entity.id
_entity.type
_entity.pdbx_description
1 polymer ?
#
loop_
_entity_poly.entity_id
_entity_poly.type
_entity_poly.pdbx_seq_one_letter_code
_entity_poly.pdbx_strand_id
1 'polypeptide(L)'
;MKKVRFVLYVLLAFSLIVGLPIGAQASSGDTNYYELISNEFPDGSNSEYTGSFRINNDAYAESKKLSPSAYRMDYVAPFDTEKNQNKALKKETKSIKKDYVKGDSKSFYVQNIETSDFSSISATLLYSGDHANVWVNNNDITEDEAALLGKEFDNKIYQSDVDNFGTPSDVDQNGKVNILCYDIQDGFSGSGGYVAGYFSPRDLYYYSYSNQSEIFYIDTYPLMGMSATKDVSQAYSTLAHEFQHMINFNQKVFVQGLTDTETWMDEGLSMAAEQIYTGAPLNDRIDYYNEDADITKGHSLLYWDYEGDTLANYSLSYLFMEYLKAQCGQGNTIYKELINDPHTDYQAVQNIIHKYIDPNLSFGQFMTDFRAALVLKENTGLYGFKGDTAFDGLKVKTYSGSSINIKGGGAIVKALSSKDDFQVPSDKGTDITYTLLEKGDAGAVTSLSKPSVQTVGDNDTVVTGTADPNVTVKVAVSGKEIGSNSTDSNGSFSVSIPKQKAGTELHVHTEDGKGNQSEETVVTVQDKTAPAAPKVNEVSDASTAVKGTTEAGAKVTVKSGSNILGTATADSTGAFKATIAKQKVGTKLVVYAEDAAGNKSAETTVTVIDKTAPAAPKVGEVSDTSTTVTGTTEAGAKVTVKSGLNILGTATADSTGAFKVTIAKQKAGTKLVVYAEDAAGNKSAETTVTVIDKTAPAAPKVNEVSDTSTTVTGTTEAGAKVTVKSGSNVLGTAKADNTGAFKVSIAKQKAGTKLVVYAEDAAGHKSGETTVTVIDKTAPAAPTVQPFGDNQTVITGKAEAGSTVTIKSGKTILGTATASSKGSFSVRIKSKQKAGTVLTAYATDKAGNTSAGKSFKVEDKTAPSAPSVNRFGDNQTMITGKAEAGAKVTIKRGKTVLGTGTASSKGSFSVRIKSKQKAGTVLTAYATDKAGNTGAGKSFKVEDKTAPSAPSVNRFGDNQTTITGKAEAGAKVTIKRGKTVLGTGTANSKGTFSIRIKSKQKAGTTLTAYATDKAGNTGAGKSFKVVDKTAPSAPSVNRFGDNQTTITGKAEAGAKVTIKRGKTVLGTGTASSKGSFSVRIKSKQKAGTVLTAYATDKAGNTGAGKSFKVEDKTAPSAPSINRFGDNQTTITGKAEAGAKVTIKRGKTVLGTGTANSKGTFSIRIKSKQKAGTTLTAYATDKSRNTSAGKSFKVADKTAPGVPTAGKVTYKSTKVSGKAEKYATVYVYNGSHYVGKATANSRGTYSVHMKKQKRGSTLKIYAKDKAGNKSKYRYVKVK
;
A
#
# COMPACT_ATOMS: atom_id res chain seq x y z
N MET A 1 -21.90 -5.07 -49.64
CA MET A 1 -21.99 -5.84 -50.91
C MET A 1 -22.42 -7.28 -50.60
N LYS A 2 -22.74 -8.08 -51.63
CA LYS A 2 -22.96 -9.57 -51.69
C LYS A 2 -22.37 -10.40 -50.52
N LYS A 3 -22.88 -11.56 -50.07
CA LYS A 3 -24.11 -12.42 -50.22
C LYS A 3 -23.99 -13.50 -49.07
N VAL A 4 -24.99 -14.26 -48.60
CA VAL A 4 -25.45 -15.58 -49.14
C VAL A 4 -26.49 -16.22 -48.15
N ARG A 5 -27.70 -16.57 -48.66
CA ARG A 5 -28.58 -17.78 -48.48
C ARG A 5 -28.72 -18.49 -47.10
N PHE A 6 -29.90 -18.98 -46.68
CA PHE A 6 -30.71 -20.09 -47.26
C PHE A 6 -32.25 -19.88 -47.06
N VAL A 7 -33.12 -20.04 -48.10
CA VAL A 7 -34.02 -21.20 -48.47
C VAL A 7 -35.34 -21.26 -47.64
N LEU A 8 -36.54 -20.90 -48.17
CA LEU A 8 -37.52 -21.60 -49.06
C LEU A 8 -38.39 -22.64 -48.28
N TYR A 9 -39.74 -22.63 -48.25
CA TYR A 9 -40.80 -22.91 -49.27
C TYR A 9 -42.18 -22.23 -48.86
N VAL A 10 -43.30 -22.06 -49.62
CA VAL A 10 -43.88 -22.54 -50.92
C VAL A 10 -44.73 -23.84 -50.84
N LEU A 11 -46.05 -23.95 -51.12
CA LEU A 11 -47.11 -23.03 -51.61
C LEU A 11 -48.54 -23.67 -51.49
N LEU A 12 -49.60 -22.84 -51.50
CA LEU A 12 -51.01 -23.09 -51.99
C LEU A 12 -51.93 -24.18 -51.37
N ALA A 13 -53.24 -24.03 -51.63
CA ALA A 13 -54.37 -24.71 -51.00
C ALA A 13 -55.08 -25.77 -51.88
N PHE A 14 -55.98 -26.57 -51.29
CA PHE A 14 -57.16 -27.14 -51.97
C PHE A 14 -58.32 -27.41 -50.98
N SER A 15 -59.55 -27.63 -51.48
CA SER A 15 -60.79 -27.73 -50.68
C SER A 15 -61.43 -29.13 -50.71
N LEU A 16 -62.23 -29.49 -49.70
CA LEU A 16 -63.31 -30.51 -49.83
C LEU A 16 -64.40 -30.35 -48.73
N ILE A 17 -65.60 -30.88 -48.98
CA ILE A 17 -66.77 -30.86 -48.09
C ILE A 17 -67.30 -32.29 -47.86
N VAL A 18 -67.44 -32.69 -46.60
CA VAL A 18 -68.33 -33.76 -46.07
C VAL A 18 -68.71 -33.34 -44.62
N GLY A 19 -69.84 -33.74 -44.04
CA GLY A 19 -70.22 -33.28 -42.69
C GLY A 19 -71.31 -34.08 -41.97
N LEU A 20 -71.85 -33.47 -40.90
CA LEU A 20 -72.83 -33.99 -39.90
C LEU A 20 -72.26 -35.06 -38.92
N PRO A 21 -72.82 -35.21 -37.70
CA PRO A 21 -74.12 -34.72 -37.23
C PRO A 21 -74.15 -33.81 -35.97
N ILE A 22 -75.28 -33.09 -35.87
CA ILE A 22 -76.08 -32.74 -34.68
C ILE A 22 -75.37 -32.57 -33.33
N GLY A 23 -75.45 -31.34 -32.79
CA GLY A 23 -75.25 -31.02 -31.38
C GLY A 23 -75.93 -29.70 -31.03
N ALA A 24 -77.24 -29.72 -30.81
CA ALA A 24 -77.97 -28.53 -30.38
C ALA A 24 -77.73 -28.29 -28.88
N GLN A 25 -77.09 -27.18 -28.53
CA GLN A 25 -76.95 -26.72 -27.15
C GLN A 25 -77.87 -25.51 -26.97
N ALA A 26 -78.76 -25.57 -25.99
CA ALA A 26 -79.89 -24.65 -25.88
C ALA A 26 -79.45 -23.24 -25.47
N SER A 27 -80.10 -22.23 -26.05
CA SER A 27 -80.23 -20.93 -25.42
C SER A 27 -81.14 -21.07 -24.20
N SER A 28 -80.61 -20.87 -22.98
CA SER A 28 -81.44 -20.54 -21.83
C SER A 28 -82.23 -19.25 -22.16
N GLY A 29 -83.55 -19.28 -21.95
CA GLY A 29 -84.45 -18.29 -22.55
C GLY A 29 -84.40 -16.92 -21.89
N ASP A 30 -84.50 -15.86 -22.73
CA ASP A 30 -84.80 -14.50 -22.29
C ASP A 30 -86.22 -14.45 -21.69
N THR A 31 -86.33 -14.70 -20.38
CA THR A 31 -87.55 -14.42 -19.62
C THR A 31 -87.67 -12.92 -19.38
N ASN A 32 -88.86 -12.36 -19.57
CA ASN A 32 -89.09 -10.93 -19.27
C ASN A 32 -89.12 -10.61 -17.77
N TYR A 33 -89.01 -11.63 -16.90
CA TYR A 33 -89.18 -11.59 -15.46
C TYR A 33 -88.09 -12.41 -14.77
N TYR A 34 -87.57 -11.90 -13.66
CA TYR A 34 -86.61 -12.59 -12.79
C TYR A 34 -86.97 -12.34 -11.32
N GLU A 35 -86.58 -13.28 -10.47
CA GLU A 35 -86.63 -13.22 -9.01
C GLU A 35 -85.18 -13.17 -8.49
N LEU A 36 -84.81 -12.08 -7.84
CA LEU A 36 -83.53 -11.93 -7.15
C LEU A 36 -83.75 -12.16 -5.64
N ILE A 37 -82.92 -13.01 -5.04
CA ILE A 37 -82.96 -13.35 -3.62
C ILE A 37 -81.59 -13.02 -3.01
N SER A 38 -81.53 -12.01 -2.13
CA SER A 38 -80.29 -11.52 -1.50
C SER A 38 -80.32 -11.75 0.01
N ASN A 39 -79.15 -11.84 0.64
CA ASN A 39 -78.98 -11.59 2.07
C ASN A 39 -78.40 -10.19 2.27
N GLU A 40 -79.21 -9.27 2.78
CA GLU A 40 -78.84 -7.85 2.93
C GLU A 40 -78.10 -7.54 4.24
N PHE A 41 -77.85 -8.56 5.09
CA PHE A 41 -77.12 -8.38 6.33
C PHE A 41 -75.64 -8.03 6.06
N PRO A 42 -75.07 -7.01 6.74
CA PRO A 42 -73.74 -6.49 6.41
C PRO A 42 -72.57 -7.29 7.01
N ASP A 43 -72.84 -8.39 7.72
CA ASP A 43 -71.81 -9.33 8.22
C ASP A 43 -71.83 -10.60 7.36
N GLY A 44 -70.76 -10.85 6.62
CA GLY A 44 -70.60 -12.06 5.79
C GLY A 44 -70.50 -13.37 6.58
N SER A 45 -70.29 -13.33 7.89
CA SER A 45 -70.38 -14.51 8.75
C SER A 45 -71.82 -14.99 8.93
N ASN A 46 -72.80 -14.08 9.00
CA ASN A 46 -74.23 -14.42 9.08
C ASN A 46 -74.65 -15.21 7.83
N SER A 47 -75.40 -16.29 8.01
CA SER A 47 -75.79 -17.21 6.95
C SER A 47 -77.23 -17.63 7.16
N GLU A 48 -78.11 -17.21 6.24
CA GLU A 48 -79.56 -17.32 6.39
C GLU A 48 -80.20 -18.14 5.27
N TYR A 49 -81.26 -18.85 5.64
CA TYR A 49 -81.99 -19.75 4.75
C TYR A 49 -82.86 -18.94 3.77
N THR A 50 -82.73 -19.18 2.47
CA THR A 50 -83.49 -18.46 1.43
C THR A 50 -85.00 -18.70 1.49
N GLY A 51 -85.46 -19.71 2.23
CA GLY A 51 -86.82 -20.24 2.17
C GLY A 51 -86.98 -21.32 1.09
N SER A 52 -88.12 -22.01 1.10
CA SER A 52 -88.41 -23.17 0.24
C SER A 52 -89.03 -22.80 -1.11
N PHE A 53 -88.42 -23.20 -2.24
CA PHE A 53 -88.98 -22.98 -3.58
C PHE A 53 -88.89 -24.19 -4.53
N ARG A 54 -89.63 -24.12 -5.65
CA ARG A 54 -89.75 -25.20 -6.64
C ARG A 54 -88.58 -25.19 -7.65
N ILE A 55 -88.24 -26.39 -8.13
CA ILE A 55 -87.01 -26.72 -8.86
C ILE A 55 -87.30 -26.84 -10.37
N ASN A 56 -86.37 -26.36 -11.21
CA ASN A 56 -86.15 -26.88 -12.56
C ASN A 56 -84.64 -27.06 -12.79
N ASN A 57 -84.20 -28.19 -13.33
CA ASN A 57 -82.91 -28.79 -12.95
C ASN A 57 -82.01 -29.14 -14.15
N ASP A 58 -81.11 -28.22 -14.50
CA ASP A 58 -79.93 -28.44 -15.35
C ASP A 58 -78.68 -27.83 -14.70
N ALA A 59 -77.48 -28.30 -15.10
CA ALA A 59 -76.22 -28.07 -14.38
C ALA A 59 -75.08 -27.49 -15.24
N TYR A 60 -74.17 -26.76 -14.60
CA TYR A 60 -72.96 -26.14 -15.19
C TYR A 60 -71.68 -26.60 -14.45
N ALA A 61 -70.50 -26.27 -15.01
CA ALA A 61 -69.27 -27.07 -14.84
C ALA A 61 -67.98 -26.26 -14.63
N GLU A 62 -66.97 -26.92 -14.05
CA GLU A 62 -65.60 -26.43 -13.89
C GLU A 62 -64.91 -26.13 -15.25
N SER A 63 -64.64 -24.86 -15.54
CA SER A 63 -64.17 -24.44 -16.88
C SER A 63 -62.65 -24.27 -16.96
N LYS A 64 -61.93 -25.31 -17.40
CA LYS A 64 -60.47 -25.28 -17.69
C LYS A 64 -60.10 -24.49 -18.96
N LYS A 65 -60.88 -23.46 -19.32
CA LYS A 65 -60.74 -22.66 -20.55
C LYS A 65 -60.33 -21.21 -20.30
N LEU A 66 -60.32 -20.77 -19.05
CA LEU A 66 -59.97 -19.40 -18.66
C LEU A 66 -58.49 -19.10 -18.91
N SER A 67 -58.18 -17.81 -19.07
CA SER A 67 -56.80 -17.29 -19.11
C SER A 67 -56.03 -17.68 -17.84
N PRO A 68 -54.72 -17.98 -17.91
CA PRO A 68 -53.87 -18.07 -16.73
C PRO A 68 -53.92 -16.82 -15.83
N SER A 69 -54.25 -15.64 -16.38
CA SER A 69 -54.42 -14.42 -15.57
C SER A 69 -55.67 -14.45 -14.68
N ALA A 70 -56.71 -15.20 -15.05
CA ALA A 70 -57.94 -15.33 -14.27
C ALA A 70 -57.77 -16.15 -12.98
N TYR A 71 -56.69 -16.93 -12.88
CA TYR A 71 -56.32 -17.72 -11.71
C TYR A 71 -55.34 -16.99 -10.76
N ARG A 72 -55.07 -15.69 -10.98
CA ARG A 72 -54.26 -14.87 -10.08
C ARG A 72 -55.01 -14.58 -8.77
N MET A 73 -54.39 -14.97 -7.66
CA MET A 73 -54.79 -14.63 -6.29
C MET A 73 -53.73 -13.67 -5.70
N ASP A 74 -54.14 -12.81 -4.77
CA ASP A 74 -53.22 -12.22 -3.77
C ASP A 74 -53.10 -13.18 -2.57
N TYR A 75 -52.10 -12.96 -1.72
CA TYR A 75 -51.97 -13.60 -0.43
C TYR A 75 -51.92 -12.58 0.73
N VAL A 76 -53.09 -12.34 1.32
CA VAL A 76 -53.28 -11.54 2.54
C VAL A 76 -52.52 -12.17 3.73
N ALA A 77 -51.27 -11.76 3.93
CA ALA A 77 -50.37 -12.35 4.90
C ALA A 77 -50.78 -12.04 6.36
N PRO A 78 -51.16 -13.04 7.19
CA PRO A 78 -51.83 -12.81 8.46
C PRO A 78 -50.93 -12.08 9.48
N PHE A 79 -51.34 -10.87 9.86
CA PHE A 79 -50.67 -10.04 10.85
C PHE A 79 -51.66 -9.26 11.71
N ASP A 80 -51.56 -9.40 13.03
CA ASP A 80 -52.44 -8.73 13.99
C ASP A 80 -51.91 -7.33 14.31
N THR A 81 -52.47 -6.30 13.68
CA THR A 81 -52.01 -4.92 13.86
C THR A 81 -52.31 -4.37 15.25
N GLU A 82 -53.50 -4.60 15.81
CA GLU A 82 -53.88 -4.15 17.17
C GLU A 82 -52.86 -4.61 18.23
N LYS A 83 -52.56 -5.91 18.30
CA LYS A 83 -51.59 -6.46 19.25
C LYS A 83 -50.16 -5.99 19.00
N ASN A 84 -49.89 -5.35 17.85
CA ASN A 84 -48.57 -4.90 17.43
C ASN A 84 -48.41 -3.39 17.24
N GLN A 85 -49.45 -2.54 17.41
CA GLN A 85 -49.38 -1.07 17.20
C GLN A 85 -48.16 -0.42 17.87
N ASN A 86 -47.84 -0.82 19.11
CA ASN A 86 -46.68 -0.32 19.86
C ASN A 86 -45.29 -0.69 19.28
N LYS A 87 -45.24 -1.53 18.23
CA LYS A 87 -44.03 -1.97 17.51
C LYS A 87 -43.92 -1.37 16.10
N ALA A 88 -44.88 -0.56 15.66
CA ALA A 88 -44.84 0.11 14.37
C ALA A 88 -43.56 0.96 14.23
N LEU A 89 -42.96 0.99 13.04
CA LEU A 89 -41.69 1.67 12.79
C LEU A 89 -41.90 3.19 12.65
N LYS A 90 -41.93 3.89 13.78
CA LYS A 90 -42.16 5.35 13.82
C LYS A 90 -41.02 6.15 13.19
N LYS A 91 -41.37 6.94 12.16
CA LYS A 91 -40.50 7.83 11.36
C LYS A 91 -39.53 8.69 12.17
N GLU A 92 -39.89 9.07 13.39
CA GLU A 92 -39.07 9.93 14.28
C GLU A 92 -37.92 9.20 15.01
N THR A 93 -37.89 7.86 15.04
CA THR A 93 -37.20 7.12 16.12
C THR A 93 -35.97 6.29 15.73
N LYS A 94 -35.64 6.14 14.45
CA LYS A 94 -34.50 5.33 13.99
C LYS A 94 -33.70 6.02 12.88
N SER A 95 -32.42 5.67 12.80
CA SER A 95 -31.48 6.20 11.81
C SER A 95 -31.67 5.59 10.43
N ILE A 96 -31.58 6.44 9.41
CA ILE A 96 -31.43 6.10 7.98
C ILE A 96 -30.58 4.82 7.82
N LYS A 97 -31.17 3.76 7.26
CA LYS A 97 -30.43 2.53 6.89
C LYS A 97 -29.53 2.82 5.69
N LYS A 98 -28.54 1.94 5.47
CA LYS A 98 -27.54 2.07 4.41
C LYS A 98 -28.19 2.32 3.04
N ASP A 99 -27.84 3.42 2.38
CA ASP A 99 -28.09 3.60 0.94
C ASP A 99 -27.53 2.40 0.17
N TYR A 100 -28.41 1.62 -0.45
CA TYR A 100 -28.02 0.50 -1.30
C TYR A 100 -27.76 0.98 -2.72
N VAL A 101 -26.67 0.51 -3.31
CA VAL A 101 -26.29 0.81 -4.69
C VAL A 101 -26.43 -0.44 -5.56
N LYS A 102 -26.78 -0.25 -6.83
CA LYS A 102 -26.95 -1.34 -7.80
C LYS A 102 -25.73 -2.28 -7.79
N GLY A 103 -26.00 -3.58 -7.63
CA GLY A 103 -25.00 -4.64 -7.42
C GLY A 103 -24.74 -5.01 -5.95
N ASP A 104 -25.32 -4.30 -4.97
CA ASP A 104 -25.41 -4.77 -3.58
C ASP A 104 -26.33 -6.00 -3.48
N SER A 105 -26.03 -6.91 -2.54
CA SER A 105 -26.94 -7.98 -2.12
C SER A 105 -27.47 -7.74 -0.71
N LYS A 106 -28.73 -8.11 -0.46
CA LYS A 106 -29.43 -8.04 0.84
C LYS A 106 -30.14 -9.38 1.08
N SER A 107 -30.10 -9.84 2.33
CA SER A 107 -30.96 -10.95 2.77
C SER A 107 -32.32 -10.40 3.14
N PHE A 108 -33.37 -11.06 2.66
CA PHE A 108 -34.77 -10.75 2.95
C PHE A 108 -35.39 -11.93 3.70
N TYR A 109 -36.37 -11.66 4.57
CA TYR A 109 -37.29 -12.69 5.05
C TYR A 109 -38.41 -12.84 4.03
N VAL A 110 -38.80 -14.09 3.73
CA VAL A 110 -39.92 -14.43 2.86
C VAL A 110 -40.72 -15.56 3.47
N GLN A 111 -42.02 -15.59 3.17
CA GLN A 111 -42.92 -16.65 3.57
C GLN A 111 -42.98 -17.71 2.45
N ASN A 112 -42.93 -18.99 2.82
CA ASN A 112 -43.51 -20.05 1.99
C ASN A 112 -45.01 -20.02 2.26
N ILE A 113 -45.84 -19.86 1.23
CA ILE A 113 -47.28 -19.66 1.37
C ILE A 113 -47.99 -21.01 1.58
N GLU A 114 -47.54 -22.07 0.89
CA GLU A 114 -48.03 -23.45 1.04
C GLU A 114 -47.91 -23.97 2.49
N THR A 115 -46.79 -23.69 3.19
CA THR A 115 -46.53 -24.18 4.55
C THR A 115 -46.65 -23.10 5.64
N SER A 116 -46.79 -21.83 5.26
CA SER A 116 -46.66 -20.66 6.15
C SER A 116 -45.32 -20.52 6.91
N ASP A 117 -44.28 -21.26 6.51
CA ASP A 117 -42.94 -21.16 7.13
C ASP A 117 -42.20 -19.88 6.70
N PHE A 118 -41.39 -19.33 7.62
CA PHE A 118 -40.51 -18.20 7.34
C PHE A 118 -39.09 -18.66 7.05
N SER A 119 -38.60 -18.29 5.87
CA SER A 119 -37.21 -18.51 5.45
C SER A 119 -36.51 -17.19 5.16
N SER A 120 -35.23 -17.24 4.76
CA SER A 120 -34.53 -16.05 4.28
C SER A 120 -33.76 -16.33 3.00
N ILE A 121 -34.00 -15.51 1.98
CA ILE A 121 -33.37 -15.58 0.66
C ILE A 121 -32.42 -14.40 0.47
N SER A 122 -31.43 -14.56 -0.41
CA SER A 122 -30.47 -13.50 -0.76
C SER A 122 -30.78 -12.96 -2.15
N ALA A 123 -31.09 -11.67 -2.25
CA ALA A 123 -31.41 -10.99 -3.50
C ALA A 123 -30.40 -9.88 -3.80
N THR A 124 -30.23 -9.55 -5.08
CA THR A 124 -29.29 -8.52 -5.56
C THR A 124 -30.05 -7.36 -6.18
N LEU A 125 -29.64 -6.13 -5.88
CA LEU A 125 -30.25 -4.90 -6.36
C LEU A 125 -29.88 -4.67 -7.83
N LEU A 126 -30.78 -4.98 -8.76
CA LEU A 126 -30.56 -4.84 -10.20
C LEU A 126 -31.09 -3.51 -10.77
N TYR A 127 -32.00 -2.84 -10.06
CA TYR A 127 -32.44 -1.48 -10.37
C TYR A 127 -32.69 -0.68 -9.09
N SER A 128 -32.26 0.58 -9.07
CA SER A 128 -32.66 1.57 -8.06
C SER A 128 -32.98 2.85 -8.80
N GLY A 129 -34.22 3.31 -8.67
CA GLY A 129 -34.76 4.48 -9.34
C GLY A 129 -34.96 5.66 -8.38
N ASP A 130 -35.96 6.48 -8.63
CA ASP A 130 -36.37 7.58 -7.75
C ASP A 130 -37.37 7.09 -6.68
N HIS A 131 -38.22 6.09 -6.97
CA HIS A 131 -39.26 5.59 -6.05
C HIS A 131 -39.19 4.08 -5.75
N ALA A 132 -38.46 3.27 -6.53
CA ALA A 132 -38.32 1.83 -6.29
C ALA A 132 -36.87 1.29 -6.28
N ASN A 133 -36.67 0.21 -5.51
CA ASN A 133 -35.50 -0.68 -5.53
C ASN A 133 -35.95 -2.08 -5.97
N VAL A 134 -35.52 -2.58 -7.14
CA VAL A 134 -35.83 -3.93 -7.61
C VAL A 134 -34.72 -4.89 -7.21
N TRP A 135 -35.06 -5.81 -6.31
CA TRP A 135 -34.22 -6.87 -5.80
C TRP A 135 -34.60 -8.19 -6.45
N VAL A 136 -33.61 -8.95 -6.91
CA VAL A 136 -33.83 -10.19 -7.65
C VAL A 136 -33.12 -11.34 -6.96
N ASN A 137 -33.85 -12.40 -6.60
CA ASN A 137 -33.26 -13.66 -6.15
C ASN A 137 -32.71 -14.44 -7.36
N ASN A 138 -31.68 -15.27 -7.14
CA ASN A 138 -31.05 -16.22 -8.08
C ASN A 138 -30.69 -15.76 -9.53
N ASN A 139 -30.92 -14.50 -9.89
CA ASN A 139 -31.02 -13.97 -11.26
C ASN A 139 -32.24 -14.48 -12.04
N ASP A 140 -33.38 -14.66 -11.35
CA ASP A 140 -34.65 -15.16 -11.91
C ASP A 140 -35.24 -14.21 -13.00
N ILE A 141 -34.86 -12.93 -12.95
CA ILE A 141 -34.94 -11.98 -14.07
C ILE A 141 -33.59 -11.29 -14.30
N THR A 142 -33.36 -10.80 -15.52
CA THR A 142 -32.13 -10.10 -15.93
C THR A 142 -32.08 -8.64 -15.47
N GLU A 143 -30.90 -8.02 -15.62
CA GLU A 143 -30.68 -6.60 -15.30
C GLU A 143 -31.54 -5.65 -16.15
N ASP A 144 -31.76 -5.97 -17.43
CA ASP A 144 -32.59 -5.16 -18.33
C ASP A 144 -34.09 -5.34 -18.01
N GLU A 145 -34.54 -6.56 -17.69
CA GLU A 145 -35.91 -6.86 -17.25
C GLU A 145 -36.24 -6.17 -15.91
N ALA A 146 -35.36 -6.27 -14.91
CA ALA A 146 -35.51 -5.53 -13.64
C ALA A 146 -35.50 -4.01 -13.86
N ALA A 147 -34.76 -3.51 -14.85
CA ALA A 147 -34.73 -2.11 -15.22
C ALA A 147 -35.87 -1.68 -16.17
N LEU A 148 -36.68 -2.60 -16.72
CA LEU A 148 -37.97 -2.28 -17.34
C LEU A 148 -39.03 -2.16 -16.23
N LEU A 149 -39.11 -3.19 -15.37
CA LEU A 149 -40.03 -3.28 -14.24
C LEU A 149 -39.94 -2.06 -13.32
N GLY A 150 -38.75 -1.75 -12.81
CA GLY A 150 -38.56 -0.62 -11.90
C GLY A 150 -38.81 0.76 -12.56
N LYS A 151 -38.58 0.90 -13.88
CA LYS A 151 -38.90 2.14 -14.59
C LYS A 151 -40.39 2.30 -14.80
N GLU A 152 -41.12 1.22 -15.10
CA GLU A 152 -42.57 1.30 -15.25
C GLU A 152 -43.23 1.68 -13.92
N PHE A 153 -42.71 1.14 -12.81
CA PHE A 153 -43.12 1.55 -11.48
C PHE A 153 -42.88 3.05 -11.22
N ASP A 154 -41.63 3.50 -11.32
CA ASP A 154 -41.23 4.90 -11.09
C ASP A 154 -41.99 5.91 -11.98
N ASN A 155 -42.21 5.58 -13.26
CA ASN A 155 -42.69 6.54 -14.27
C ASN A 155 -44.20 6.49 -14.51
N LYS A 156 -44.91 5.45 -14.06
CA LYS A 156 -46.37 5.31 -14.24
C LYS A 156 -47.09 4.87 -12.96
N ILE A 157 -46.77 3.69 -12.44
CA ILE A 157 -47.56 3.04 -11.37
C ILE A 157 -47.54 3.89 -10.10
N TYR A 158 -46.35 4.34 -9.67
CA TYR A 158 -46.21 5.16 -8.47
C TYR A 158 -47.11 6.41 -8.49
N GLN A 159 -47.15 7.12 -9.62
CA GLN A 159 -47.98 8.32 -9.77
C GLN A 159 -49.47 7.99 -9.93
N SER A 160 -49.81 6.93 -10.68
CA SER A 160 -51.18 6.41 -10.82
C SER A 160 -51.84 6.25 -9.45
N ASP A 161 -51.16 5.51 -8.57
CA ASP A 161 -51.81 5.02 -7.36
C ASP A 161 -51.71 6.06 -6.24
N VAL A 162 -50.65 6.88 -6.24
CA VAL A 162 -50.56 8.05 -5.36
C VAL A 162 -51.64 9.09 -5.67
N ASP A 163 -51.98 9.32 -6.95
CA ASP A 163 -53.06 10.24 -7.32
C ASP A 163 -54.45 9.69 -6.95
N ASN A 164 -54.71 8.39 -7.17
CA ASN A 164 -56.04 7.79 -7.00
C ASN A 164 -56.34 7.22 -5.60
N PHE A 165 -55.33 6.91 -4.78
CA PHE A 165 -55.53 6.26 -3.47
C PHE A 165 -54.87 7.03 -2.31
N GLY A 166 -53.59 7.42 -2.42
CA GLY A 166 -52.88 8.12 -1.34
C GLY A 166 -51.37 7.87 -1.32
N THR A 167 -50.65 8.44 -0.36
CA THR A 167 -49.19 8.21 -0.25
C THR A 167 -48.88 6.86 0.43
N PRO A 168 -47.81 6.15 0.04
CA PRO A 168 -47.30 4.99 0.78
C PRO A 168 -46.62 5.42 2.10
N SER A 169 -46.21 4.43 2.89
CA SER A 169 -45.32 4.62 4.04
C SER A 169 -43.87 4.93 3.61
N ASP A 170 -43.05 5.32 4.59
CA ASP A 170 -41.59 5.49 4.47
C ASP A 170 -41.00 5.31 5.88
N VAL A 171 -40.97 4.05 6.33
CA VAL A 171 -40.61 3.64 7.70
C VAL A 171 -39.10 3.48 7.91
N ASP A 172 -38.33 3.19 6.85
CA ASP A 172 -36.87 3.12 6.93
C ASP A 172 -36.15 4.40 6.50
N GLN A 173 -36.92 5.40 6.04
CA GLN A 173 -36.48 6.74 5.61
C GLN A 173 -35.54 6.74 4.39
N ASN A 174 -35.63 5.73 3.52
CA ASN A 174 -34.94 5.72 2.23
C ASN A 174 -35.74 6.39 1.09
N GLY A 175 -37.06 6.61 1.28
CA GLY A 175 -37.94 7.25 0.30
C GLY A 175 -38.35 6.37 -0.89
N LYS A 176 -38.04 5.06 -0.87
CA LYS A 176 -38.34 4.10 -1.94
C LYS A 176 -38.91 2.80 -1.41
N VAL A 177 -39.85 2.22 -2.16
CA VAL A 177 -40.32 0.84 -1.93
C VAL A 177 -39.28 -0.17 -2.40
N ASN A 178 -39.30 -1.37 -1.82
CA ASN A 178 -38.52 -2.51 -2.28
C ASN A 178 -39.44 -3.48 -3.01
N ILE A 179 -39.08 -3.85 -4.23
CA ILE A 179 -39.77 -4.85 -5.03
C ILE A 179 -38.88 -6.09 -5.01
N LEU A 180 -39.35 -7.21 -4.44
CA LEU A 180 -38.59 -8.45 -4.38
C LEU A 180 -39.14 -9.48 -5.38
N CYS A 181 -38.41 -9.67 -6.47
CA CYS A 181 -38.72 -10.68 -7.49
C CYS A 181 -38.06 -12.01 -7.12
N TYR A 182 -38.87 -13.06 -6.95
CA TYR A 182 -38.42 -14.45 -6.74
C TYR A 182 -39.49 -15.45 -7.21
N ASP A 183 -39.16 -16.74 -7.21
CA ASP A 183 -40.10 -17.87 -7.39
C ASP A 183 -40.97 -18.02 -6.12
N ILE A 184 -42.21 -17.53 -6.12
CA ILE A 184 -43.04 -17.55 -4.89
C ILE A 184 -43.47 -18.98 -4.59
N GLN A 185 -43.16 -19.46 -3.39
CA GLN A 185 -43.44 -20.84 -2.98
C GLN A 185 -44.88 -20.97 -2.51
N ASP A 186 -45.82 -21.13 -3.45
CA ASP A 186 -47.28 -21.18 -3.24
C ASP A 186 -47.91 -22.56 -3.51
N GLY A 187 -47.12 -23.53 -3.97
CA GLY A 187 -47.58 -24.87 -4.34
C GLY A 187 -48.01 -25.02 -5.81
N PHE A 188 -47.87 -23.99 -6.65
CA PHE A 188 -48.28 -24.04 -8.06
C PHE A 188 -47.49 -25.08 -8.86
N SER A 189 -48.20 -26.14 -9.26
CA SER A 189 -47.63 -27.30 -9.97
C SER A 189 -47.97 -27.34 -11.48
N GLY A 190 -48.45 -26.21 -12.04
CA GLY A 190 -48.73 -26.05 -13.48
C GLY A 190 -50.21 -25.85 -13.85
N SER A 191 -51.13 -25.94 -12.89
CA SER A 191 -52.55 -25.58 -13.08
C SER A 191 -53.27 -25.36 -11.76
N GLY A 192 -54.14 -24.35 -11.69
CA GLY A 192 -54.85 -23.95 -10.48
C GLY A 192 -54.65 -22.46 -10.20
N GLY A 193 -55.09 -21.99 -9.03
CA GLY A 193 -54.71 -20.68 -8.51
C GLY A 193 -53.20 -20.60 -8.25
N TYR A 194 -52.65 -19.38 -8.35
CA TYR A 194 -51.29 -19.06 -7.92
C TYR A 194 -51.23 -17.63 -7.36
N VAL A 195 -50.21 -17.38 -6.55
CA VAL A 195 -49.98 -16.07 -5.92
C VAL A 195 -49.11 -15.23 -6.84
N ALA A 196 -49.69 -14.19 -7.43
CA ALA A 196 -48.98 -13.31 -8.38
C ALA A 196 -48.02 -12.33 -7.66
N GLY A 197 -48.42 -11.88 -6.48
CA GLY A 197 -47.62 -11.05 -5.60
C GLY A 197 -48.18 -11.15 -4.18
N TYR A 198 -47.55 -10.46 -3.24
CA TYR A 198 -48.20 -10.11 -1.98
C TYR A 198 -47.54 -8.90 -1.33
N PHE A 199 -48.35 -8.18 -0.53
CA PHE A 199 -47.88 -7.24 0.48
C PHE A 199 -47.95 -7.89 1.87
N SER A 200 -47.10 -7.46 2.80
CA SER A 200 -47.19 -7.93 4.20
C SER A 200 -47.02 -6.78 5.20
N PRO A 201 -48.10 -6.38 5.91
CA PRO A 201 -48.05 -5.38 6.98
C PRO A 201 -46.92 -5.59 8.00
N ARG A 202 -46.62 -6.85 8.32
CA ARG A 202 -45.52 -7.32 9.18
C ARG A 202 -44.18 -6.66 8.87
N ASP A 203 -43.89 -6.38 7.61
CA ASP A 203 -42.61 -5.80 7.16
C ASP A 203 -42.45 -4.31 7.52
N LEU A 204 -43.54 -3.63 7.91
CA LEU A 204 -43.55 -2.25 8.40
C LEU A 204 -43.40 -2.14 9.94
N TYR A 205 -43.26 -3.28 10.66
CA TYR A 205 -43.19 -3.35 12.11
C TYR A 205 -41.86 -3.93 12.62
N TYR A 206 -41.46 -3.59 13.85
CA TYR A 206 -40.36 -4.28 14.53
C TYR A 206 -40.84 -5.64 15.07
N TYR A 207 -40.96 -6.63 14.18
CA TYR A 207 -41.46 -7.97 14.46
C TYR A 207 -40.47 -9.08 14.04
N SER A 208 -40.71 -10.32 14.46
CA SER A 208 -39.96 -11.49 13.99
C SER A 208 -40.20 -11.72 12.50
N TYR A 209 -39.17 -12.11 11.75
CA TYR A 209 -39.24 -12.35 10.30
C TYR A 209 -39.74 -11.14 9.47
N SER A 210 -39.51 -9.92 9.99
CA SER A 210 -39.80 -8.66 9.31
C SER A 210 -38.55 -8.07 8.68
N ASN A 211 -38.67 -7.58 7.45
CA ASN A 211 -37.65 -6.88 6.68
C ASN A 211 -37.44 -5.42 7.14
N GLN A 212 -38.41 -4.85 7.86
CA GLN A 212 -38.36 -3.51 8.45
C GLN A 212 -38.10 -2.40 7.41
N SER A 213 -38.90 -2.41 6.34
CA SER A 213 -38.83 -1.52 5.18
C SER A 213 -40.11 -1.68 4.35
N GLU A 214 -40.53 -0.65 3.62
CA GLU A 214 -41.50 -0.76 2.53
C GLU A 214 -41.08 -1.88 1.56
N ILE A 215 -41.83 -2.97 1.51
CA ILE A 215 -41.59 -4.09 0.61
C ILE A 215 -42.91 -4.73 0.17
N PHE A 216 -42.95 -5.12 -1.09
CA PHE A 216 -43.89 -6.12 -1.61
C PHE A 216 -43.15 -7.10 -2.51
N TYR A 217 -43.78 -8.25 -2.71
CA TYR A 217 -43.19 -9.46 -3.29
C TYR A 217 -43.88 -9.72 -4.62
N ILE A 218 -43.12 -10.05 -5.66
CA ILE A 218 -43.65 -10.27 -7.01
C ILE A 218 -43.13 -11.60 -7.53
N ASP A 219 -44.04 -12.44 -7.99
CA ASP A 219 -43.71 -13.73 -8.54
C ASP A 219 -42.99 -13.65 -9.90
N THR A 220 -42.07 -14.58 -10.11
CA THR A 220 -41.40 -14.81 -11.39
C THR A 220 -41.88 -16.09 -12.11
N TYR A 221 -42.51 -17.04 -11.43
CA TYR A 221 -43.07 -18.27 -12.00
C TYR A 221 -44.34 -18.73 -11.23
N PRO A 222 -45.53 -18.73 -11.85
CA PRO A 222 -45.80 -18.61 -13.28
C PRO A 222 -46.03 -17.19 -13.81
N LEU A 223 -46.13 -16.14 -12.99
CA LEU A 223 -46.62 -14.80 -13.39
C LEU A 223 -45.87 -14.22 -14.58
N MET A 224 -44.54 -14.11 -14.50
CA MET A 224 -43.69 -13.61 -15.59
C MET A 224 -43.44 -14.67 -16.68
N GLY A 225 -44.22 -15.74 -16.71
CA GLY A 225 -44.18 -16.82 -17.70
C GLY A 225 -43.50 -18.09 -17.20
N MET A 226 -44.11 -19.23 -17.54
CA MET A 226 -43.63 -20.59 -17.22
C MET A 226 -42.36 -21.03 -17.99
N SER A 227 -41.62 -20.09 -18.59
CA SER A 227 -40.46 -20.34 -19.44
C SER A 227 -39.17 -19.78 -18.81
N ALA A 228 -38.01 -20.19 -19.35
CA ALA A 228 -36.71 -19.65 -18.96
C ALA A 228 -36.46 -18.21 -19.46
N THR A 229 -37.28 -17.70 -20.39
CA THR A 229 -37.40 -16.28 -20.72
C THR A 229 -38.61 -15.72 -20.00
N LYS A 230 -38.46 -14.55 -19.37
CA LYS A 230 -39.51 -13.90 -18.58
C LYS A 230 -40.10 -12.71 -19.31
N ASP A 231 -41.38 -12.45 -19.08
CA ASP A 231 -42.07 -11.24 -19.51
C ASP A 231 -42.50 -10.44 -18.28
N VAL A 232 -41.65 -9.49 -17.88
CA VAL A 232 -41.92 -8.59 -16.75
C VAL A 232 -43.17 -7.72 -16.96
N SER A 233 -43.67 -7.56 -18.19
CA SER A 233 -44.86 -6.74 -18.42
C SER A 233 -46.15 -7.40 -17.91
N GLN A 234 -46.17 -8.72 -17.74
CA GLN A 234 -47.28 -9.45 -17.09
C GLN A 234 -47.43 -9.06 -15.60
N ALA A 235 -46.35 -8.63 -14.95
CA ALA A 235 -46.38 -8.22 -13.54
C ALA A 235 -46.79 -6.76 -13.34
N TYR A 236 -47.00 -5.96 -14.39
CA TYR A 236 -47.22 -4.52 -14.25
C TYR A 236 -48.56 -4.16 -13.58
N SER A 237 -49.62 -4.96 -13.77
CA SER A 237 -50.88 -4.73 -13.04
C SER A 237 -50.78 -5.20 -11.58
N THR A 238 -50.18 -6.36 -11.32
CA THR A 238 -49.84 -6.82 -9.96
C THR A 238 -49.01 -5.80 -9.20
N LEU A 239 -48.06 -5.11 -9.84
CA LEU A 239 -47.30 -4.02 -9.20
C LEU A 239 -48.13 -2.82 -8.75
N ALA A 240 -49.26 -2.53 -9.42
CA ALA A 240 -50.23 -1.53 -8.96
C ALA A 240 -51.08 -2.09 -7.80
N HIS A 241 -51.49 -3.36 -7.93
CA HIS A 241 -52.22 -4.13 -6.91
C HIS A 241 -51.48 -4.12 -5.55
N GLU A 242 -50.23 -4.62 -5.49
CA GLU A 242 -49.43 -4.66 -4.26
C GLU A 242 -49.17 -3.28 -3.64
N PHE A 243 -48.97 -2.28 -4.50
CA PHE A 243 -48.69 -0.92 -4.07
C PHE A 243 -49.95 -0.22 -3.55
N GLN A 244 -51.12 -0.59 -4.05
CA GLN A 244 -52.41 -0.15 -3.51
C GLN A 244 -52.59 -0.63 -2.06
N HIS A 245 -52.40 -1.92 -1.77
CA HIS A 245 -52.50 -2.45 -0.39
C HIS A 245 -51.55 -1.69 0.56
N MET A 246 -50.29 -1.45 0.13
CA MET A 246 -49.33 -0.67 0.92
C MET A 246 -49.78 0.79 1.16
N ILE A 247 -50.41 1.41 0.16
CA ILE A 247 -51.01 2.75 0.31
C ILE A 247 -52.19 2.70 1.27
N ASN A 248 -53.16 1.80 1.09
CA ASN A 248 -54.37 1.74 1.91
C ASN A 248 -54.02 1.45 3.38
N PHE A 249 -53.15 0.47 3.61
CA PHE A 249 -52.61 0.16 4.93
C PHE A 249 -51.95 1.38 5.58
N ASN A 250 -51.11 2.13 4.86
CA ASN A 250 -50.50 3.34 5.39
C ASN A 250 -51.56 4.42 5.70
N GLN A 251 -52.55 4.64 4.84
CA GLN A 251 -53.59 5.66 5.06
C GLN A 251 -54.52 5.31 6.23
N LYS A 252 -54.97 4.07 6.38
CA LYS A 252 -55.84 3.64 7.49
C LYS A 252 -55.05 3.48 8.79
N VAL A 253 -53.99 2.66 8.79
CA VAL A 253 -53.31 2.22 10.03
C VAL A 253 -52.27 3.21 10.52
N PHE A 254 -51.51 3.87 9.63
CA PHE A 254 -50.42 4.78 10.04
C PHE A 254 -50.78 6.27 10.01
N VAL A 255 -51.62 6.72 9.08
CA VAL A 255 -52.05 8.13 8.98
C VAL A 255 -53.29 8.39 9.84
N GLN A 256 -54.32 7.54 9.76
CA GLN A 256 -55.55 7.70 10.54
C GLN A 256 -55.52 6.99 11.91
N GLY A 257 -54.70 5.94 12.07
CA GLY A 257 -54.55 5.21 13.33
C GLY A 257 -55.63 4.15 13.58
N LEU A 258 -56.26 3.67 12.51
CA LEU A 258 -57.34 2.69 12.51
C LEU A 258 -56.80 1.25 12.44
N THR A 259 -57.72 0.28 12.36
CA THR A 259 -57.46 -1.10 11.95
C THR A 259 -57.24 -1.19 10.42
N ASP A 260 -56.88 -2.39 9.98
CA ASP A 260 -56.82 -2.78 8.57
C ASP A 260 -58.22 -2.75 7.94
N THR A 261 -58.28 -2.60 6.62
CA THR A 261 -59.53 -2.60 5.83
C THR A 261 -60.12 -4.01 5.74
N GLU A 262 -61.45 -4.15 5.70
CA GLU A 262 -62.10 -5.43 5.38
C GLU A 262 -61.62 -5.97 4.03
N THR A 263 -61.24 -7.25 3.97
CA THR A 263 -60.54 -7.85 2.82
C THR A 263 -61.22 -7.57 1.48
N TRP A 264 -62.55 -7.72 1.39
CA TRP A 264 -63.31 -7.48 0.16
C TRP A 264 -63.22 -6.04 -0.36
N MET A 265 -63.06 -5.07 0.54
CA MET A 265 -62.92 -3.65 0.20
C MET A 265 -61.47 -3.30 -0.13
N ASP A 266 -60.49 -3.89 0.55
CA ASP A 266 -59.06 -3.74 0.25
C ASP A 266 -58.74 -4.29 -1.16
N GLU A 267 -59.12 -5.54 -1.40
CA GLU A 267 -58.95 -6.25 -2.67
C GLU A 267 -59.71 -5.57 -3.82
N GLY A 268 -60.92 -5.08 -3.55
CA GLY A 268 -61.69 -4.27 -4.49
C GLY A 268 -60.96 -2.99 -4.92
N LEU A 269 -60.24 -2.34 -4.00
CA LEU A 269 -59.43 -1.15 -4.29
C LEU A 269 -58.15 -1.51 -5.07
N SER A 270 -57.49 -2.63 -4.77
CA SER A 270 -56.32 -3.12 -5.51
C SER A 270 -56.65 -3.51 -6.95
N MET A 271 -57.79 -4.16 -7.20
CA MET A 271 -58.27 -4.41 -8.56
C MET A 271 -58.72 -3.13 -9.28
N ALA A 272 -59.23 -2.12 -8.54
CA ALA A 272 -59.43 -0.80 -9.13
C ALA A 272 -58.08 -0.16 -9.55
N ALA A 273 -56.99 -0.36 -8.81
CA ALA A 273 -55.65 0.09 -9.22
C ALA A 273 -55.19 -0.60 -10.52
N GLU A 274 -55.39 -1.92 -10.66
CA GLU A 274 -55.11 -2.63 -11.92
C GLU A 274 -55.86 -2.01 -13.11
N GLN A 275 -57.17 -1.72 -12.98
CA GLN A 275 -57.94 -1.08 -14.05
C GLN A 275 -57.50 0.36 -14.32
N ILE A 276 -57.16 1.14 -13.28
CA ILE A 276 -56.72 2.53 -13.42
C ILE A 276 -55.37 2.60 -14.14
N TYR A 277 -54.42 1.75 -13.75
CA TYR A 277 -53.10 1.67 -14.38
C TYR A 277 -53.16 1.16 -15.84
N THR A 278 -53.92 0.09 -16.09
CA THR A 278 -54.07 -0.47 -17.45
C THR A 278 -54.95 0.37 -18.37
N GLY A 279 -55.87 1.16 -17.81
CA GLY A 279 -56.86 1.95 -18.53
C GLY A 279 -57.96 1.10 -19.18
N ALA A 280 -58.15 -0.15 -18.75
CA ALA A 280 -59.08 -1.11 -19.34
C ALA A 280 -59.76 -1.99 -18.28
N PRO A 281 -61.00 -2.47 -18.51
CA PRO A 281 -61.67 -3.41 -17.61
C PRO A 281 -60.90 -4.71 -17.41
N LEU A 282 -60.96 -5.27 -16.21
CA LEU A 282 -60.37 -6.58 -15.87
C LEU A 282 -61.22 -7.72 -16.44
N ASN A 283 -61.05 -7.96 -17.75
CA ASN A 283 -61.79 -8.98 -18.49
C ASN A 283 -61.61 -10.39 -17.90
N ASP A 284 -60.50 -10.69 -17.23
CA ASP A 284 -60.26 -11.97 -16.58
C ASP A 284 -61.12 -12.18 -15.32
N ARG A 285 -61.42 -11.12 -14.57
CA ARG A 285 -62.42 -11.13 -13.48
C ARG A 285 -63.86 -11.23 -14.01
N ILE A 286 -64.15 -10.60 -15.15
CA ILE A 286 -65.45 -10.72 -15.85
C ILE A 286 -65.65 -12.15 -16.40
N ASP A 287 -64.62 -12.74 -16.99
CA ASP A 287 -64.64 -14.12 -17.50
C ASP A 287 -64.77 -15.15 -16.37
N TYR A 288 -64.09 -14.93 -15.23
CA TYR A 288 -64.26 -15.80 -14.05
C TYR A 288 -65.69 -15.73 -13.49
N TYR A 289 -66.23 -14.53 -13.26
CA TYR A 289 -67.65 -14.34 -12.91
C TYR A 289 -68.58 -15.07 -13.88
N ASN A 290 -68.28 -15.01 -15.19
CA ASN A 290 -69.08 -15.61 -16.24
C ASN A 290 -69.09 -17.14 -16.21
N GLU A 291 -67.96 -17.80 -15.92
CA GLU A 291 -67.86 -19.27 -15.93
C GLU A 291 -68.18 -19.93 -14.58
N ASP A 292 -67.99 -19.25 -13.45
CA ASP A 292 -68.05 -19.88 -12.11
C ASP A 292 -69.44 -20.41 -11.67
N ALA A 293 -69.45 -21.50 -10.91
CA ALA A 293 -70.62 -22.14 -10.32
C ALA A 293 -70.98 -21.65 -8.90
N ASP A 294 -70.06 -21.12 -8.09
CA ASP A 294 -70.32 -20.78 -6.68
C ASP A 294 -70.98 -19.41 -6.49
N ILE A 295 -70.66 -18.43 -7.33
CA ILE A 295 -71.44 -17.20 -7.55
C ILE A 295 -72.89 -17.54 -7.90
N THR A 296 -73.10 -18.59 -8.70
CA THR A 296 -74.46 -19.06 -9.06
C THR A 296 -75.19 -19.68 -7.85
N LYS A 297 -74.46 -20.19 -6.85
CA LYS A 297 -75.00 -20.72 -5.59
C LYS A 297 -75.13 -19.65 -4.49
N GLY A 298 -74.78 -18.40 -4.80
CA GLY A 298 -74.94 -17.27 -3.88
C GLY A 298 -73.67 -16.85 -3.13
N HIS A 299 -72.49 -17.03 -3.74
CA HIS A 299 -71.22 -16.57 -3.15
C HIS A 299 -71.30 -15.12 -2.67
N SER A 300 -70.75 -14.88 -1.49
CA SER A 300 -70.82 -13.59 -0.79
C SER A 300 -69.84 -12.58 -1.36
N LEU A 301 -70.23 -11.30 -1.35
CA LEU A 301 -69.30 -10.19 -1.53
C LEU A 301 -68.38 -10.01 -0.31
N LEU A 302 -68.94 -10.16 0.90
CA LEU A 302 -68.34 -9.73 2.17
C LEU A 302 -67.52 -10.83 2.86
N TYR A 303 -67.94 -12.10 2.74
CA TYR A 303 -67.25 -13.23 3.33
C TYR A 303 -66.15 -13.73 2.39
N TRP A 304 -64.90 -13.47 2.78
CA TRP A 304 -63.73 -13.94 2.04
C TRP A 304 -63.48 -15.42 2.28
N ASP A 305 -63.63 -16.26 1.25
CA ASP A 305 -63.59 -17.71 1.39
C ASP A 305 -62.18 -18.27 1.18
N TYR A 306 -61.34 -18.14 2.21
CA TYR A 306 -59.94 -18.58 2.23
C TYR A 306 -59.73 -20.10 2.07
N GLU A 307 -60.78 -20.91 2.26
CA GLU A 307 -60.73 -22.39 2.11
C GLU A 307 -61.60 -22.90 0.92
N GLY A 308 -62.21 -21.99 0.15
CA GLY A 308 -63.13 -22.27 -0.96
C GLY A 308 -62.80 -21.47 -2.22
N ASP A 309 -63.82 -20.95 -2.92
CA ASP A 309 -63.58 -20.12 -4.12
C ASP A 309 -63.31 -18.65 -3.76
N THR A 310 -62.03 -18.35 -3.51
CA THR A 310 -61.57 -16.97 -3.35
C THR A 310 -61.60 -16.17 -4.66
N LEU A 311 -61.49 -16.80 -5.84
CA LEU A 311 -61.54 -16.13 -7.16
C LEU A 311 -62.94 -15.58 -7.48
N ALA A 312 -63.99 -16.21 -6.94
CA ALA A 312 -65.33 -15.64 -6.90
C ALA A 312 -65.39 -14.35 -6.06
N ASN A 313 -64.70 -14.28 -4.91
CA ASN A 313 -64.62 -13.05 -4.10
C ASN A 313 -63.90 -11.91 -4.84
N TYR A 314 -62.75 -12.18 -5.48
CA TYR A 314 -62.07 -11.19 -6.34
C TYR A 314 -63.02 -10.65 -7.42
N SER A 315 -63.70 -11.56 -8.12
CA SER A 315 -64.58 -11.22 -9.25
C SER A 315 -65.77 -10.36 -8.82
N LEU A 316 -66.41 -10.67 -7.69
CA LEU A 316 -67.51 -9.87 -7.13
C LEU A 316 -67.04 -8.51 -6.59
N SER A 317 -65.89 -8.45 -5.93
CA SER A 317 -65.36 -7.22 -5.32
C SER A 317 -64.96 -6.18 -6.37
N TYR A 318 -64.30 -6.63 -7.44
CA TYR A 318 -64.03 -5.81 -8.63
C TYR A 318 -65.33 -5.25 -9.25
N LEU A 319 -66.30 -6.12 -9.54
CA LEU A 319 -67.58 -5.71 -10.15
C LEU A 319 -68.37 -4.76 -9.24
N PHE A 320 -68.30 -4.94 -7.92
CA PHE A 320 -68.94 -4.03 -6.96
C PHE A 320 -68.27 -2.65 -6.92
N MET A 321 -66.93 -2.59 -6.98
CA MET A 321 -66.21 -1.31 -7.02
C MET A 321 -66.44 -0.53 -8.32
N GLU A 322 -66.55 -1.22 -9.46
CA GLU A 322 -66.96 -0.60 -10.72
C GLU A 322 -68.40 -0.14 -10.70
N TYR A 323 -69.31 -0.93 -10.10
CA TYR A 323 -70.70 -0.54 -9.89
C TYR A 323 -70.81 0.71 -9.00
N LEU A 324 -70.15 0.73 -7.84
CA LEU A 324 -70.11 1.86 -6.91
C LEU A 324 -69.63 3.14 -7.60
N LYS A 325 -68.53 3.06 -8.37
CA LYS A 325 -68.01 4.18 -9.19
C LYS A 325 -69.05 4.66 -10.22
N ALA A 326 -69.70 3.73 -10.93
CA ALA A 326 -70.72 4.05 -11.94
C ALA A 326 -71.98 4.68 -11.33
N GLN A 327 -72.41 4.27 -10.14
CA GLN A 327 -73.55 4.88 -9.46
C GLN A 327 -73.22 6.27 -8.89
N CYS A 328 -72.02 6.46 -8.31
CA CYS A 328 -71.61 7.75 -7.73
C CYS A 328 -71.27 8.83 -8.76
N GLY A 329 -70.86 8.45 -9.98
CA GLY A 329 -70.60 9.38 -11.09
C GLY A 329 -69.37 10.29 -10.95
N GLN A 330 -68.58 10.19 -9.87
CA GLN A 330 -67.37 11.02 -9.65
C GLN A 330 -66.10 10.41 -10.27
N GLY A 331 -66.20 9.25 -10.93
CA GLY A 331 -65.06 8.48 -11.42
C GLY A 331 -64.14 8.00 -10.28
N ASN A 332 -62.86 7.80 -10.59
CA ASN A 332 -61.89 7.17 -9.67
C ASN A 332 -61.67 7.92 -8.34
N THR A 333 -62.10 9.18 -8.23
CA THR A 333 -61.94 9.97 -6.99
C THR A 333 -62.67 9.36 -5.79
N ILE A 334 -63.68 8.51 -6.02
CA ILE A 334 -64.40 7.79 -4.96
C ILE A 334 -63.49 6.82 -4.19
N TYR A 335 -62.47 6.23 -4.83
CA TYR A 335 -61.56 5.30 -4.15
C TYR A 335 -60.69 6.03 -3.11
N LYS A 336 -60.20 7.22 -3.46
CA LYS A 336 -59.48 8.10 -2.52
C LYS A 336 -60.38 8.53 -1.36
N GLU A 337 -61.66 8.80 -1.64
CA GLU A 337 -62.61 9.15 -0.59
C GLU A 337 -62.87 7.96 0.36
N LEU A 338 -63.06 6.75 -0.17
CA LEU A 338 -63.27 5.53 0.62
C LEU A 338 -62.09 5.21 1.56
N ILE A 339 -60.86 5.47 1.10
CA ILE A 339 -59.64 5.31 1.90
C ILE A 339 -59.51 6.38 3.00
N ASN A 340 -59.98 7.60 2.74
CA ASN A 340 -59.97 8.71 3.71
C ASN A 340 -61.22 8.77 4.61
N ASP A 341 -62.19 7.87 4.43
CA ASP A 341 -63.29 7.69 5.38
C ASP A 341 -62.75 7.06 6.69
N PRO A 342 -63.21 7.53 7.89
CA PRO A 342 -62.75 7.00 9.18
C PRO A 342 -63.19 5.57 9.51
N HIS A 343 -63.96 4.90 8.64
CA HIS A 343 -64.36 3.51 8.77
C HIS A 343 -63.49 2.57 7.94
N THR A 344 -63.33 1.32 8.38
CA THR A 344 -62.53 0.28 7.70
C THR A 344 -63.40 -0.84 7.12
N ASP A 345 -64.70 -0.75 7.35
CA ASP A 345 -65.77 -1.70 7.08
C ASP A 345 -66.86 -1.08 6.19
N TYR A 346 -67.95 -1.81 5.95
CA TYR A 346 -69.04 -1.40 5.03
C TYR A 346 -69.59 0.02 5.28
N GLN A 347 -69.47 0.58 6.50
CA GLN A 347 -69.85 1.96 6.81
C GLN A 347 -69.15 2.98 5.91
N ALA A 348 -67.91 2.73 5.45
CA ALA A 348 -67.21 3.60 4.52
C ALA A 348 -67.95 3.69 3.17
N VAL A 349 -68.44 2.56 2.66
CA VAL A 349 -69.26 2.53 1.44
C VAL A 349 -70.65 3.11 1.70
N GLN A 350 -71.25 2.85 2.86
CA GLN A 350 -72.54 3.43 3.27
C GLN A 350 -72.50 4.98 3.27
N ASN A 351 -71.39 5.58 3.71
CA ASN A 351 -71.19 7.04 3.67
C ASN A 351 -71.13 7.56 2.22
N ILE A 352 -70.45 6.84 1.32
CA ILE A 352 -70.38 7.18 -0.11
C ILE A 352 -71.76 7.04 -0.79
N ILE A 353 -72.52 5.98 -0.51
CA ILE A 353 -73.90 5.79 -0.99
C ILE A 353 -74.78 6.97 -0.57
N HIS A 354 -74.78 7.31 0.73
CA HIS A 354 -75.58 8.43 1.25
C HIS A 354 -75.16 9.79 0.68
N LYS A 355 -73.90 9.96 0.29
CA LYS A 355 -73.36 11.23 -0.23
C LYS A 355 -73.66 11.46 -1.71
N TYR A 356 -73.64 10.42 -2.54
CA TYR A 356 -73.67 10.54 -4.01
C TYR A 356 -74.85 9.83 -4.70
N ILE A 357 -75.55 8.91 -4.03
CA ILE A 357 -76.57 8.04 -4.65
C ILE A 357 -77.96 8.36 -4.08
N ASP A 358 -78.22 8.00 -2.82
CA ASP A 358 -79.44 8.34 -2.09
C ASP A 358 -79.16 8.34 -0.57
N PRO A 359 -79.48 9.41 0.18
CA PRO A 359 -79.25 9.51 1.62
C PRO A 359 -80.11 8.58 2.50
N ASN A 360 -80.95 7.72 1.91
CA ASN A 360 -81.80 6.74 2.60
C ASN A 360 -81.52 5.29 2.18
N LEU A 361 -80.67 5.05 1.17
CA LEU A 361 -80.42 3.71 0.64
C LEU A 361 -79.38 2.97 1.50
N SER A 362 -79.77 1.82 2.05
CA SER A 362 -78.87 1.03 2.89
C SER A 362 -77.82 0.30 2.04
N PHE A 363 -76.67 -0.02 2.65
CA PHE A 363 -75.64 -0.85 2.04
C PHE A 363 -76.18 -2.24 1.62
N GLY A 364 -77.08 -2.82 2.42
CA GLY A 364 -77.77 -4.07 2.09
C GLY A 364 -78.61 -3.97 0.81
N GLN A 365 -79.43 -2.93 0.72
CA GLN A 365 -80.24 -2.65 -0.48
C GLN A 365 -79.35 -2.37 -1.69
N PHE A 366 -78.25 -1.63 -1.51
CA PHE A 366 -77.29 -1.36 -2.57
C PHE A 366 -76.56 -2.62 -3.07
N MET A 367 -76.32 -3.62 -2.20
CA MET A 367 -75.87 -4.94 -2.65
C MET A 367 -76.94 -5.68 -3.46
N THR A 368 -78.22 -5.56 -3.13
CA THR A 368 -79.33 -6.06 -3.96
C THR A 368 -79.41 -5.34 -5.30
N ASP A 369 -79.29 -4.00 -5.34
CA ASP A 369 -79.29 -3.21 -6.56
C ASP A 369 -78.08 -3.56 -7.46
N PHE A 370 -76.90 -3.78 -6.88
CA PHE A 370 -75.73 -4.32 -7.57
C PHE A 370 -76.03 -5.68 -8.22
N ARG A 371 -76.62 -6.62 -7.47
CA ARG A 371 -76.97 -7.95 -8.01
C ARG A 371 -78.04 -7.87 -9.09
N ALA A 372 -78.99 -6.94 -9.00
CA ALA A 372 -79.95 -6.64 -10.07
C ALA A 372 -79.28 -6.00 -11.30
N ALA A 373 -78.24 -5.19 -11.12
CA ALA A 373 -77.47 -4.60 -12.22
C ALA A 373 -76.67 -5.62 -13.03
N LEU A 374 -76.21 -6.71 -12.42
CA LEU A 374 -75.62 -7.87 -13.10
C LEU A 374 -76.66 -8.63 -13.97
N VAL A 375 -77.96 -8.45 -13.71
CA VAL A 375 -79.06 -9.13 -14.43
C VAL A 375 -79.65 -8.24 -15.54
N LEU A 376 -80.16 -7.05 -15.21
CA LEU A 376 -80.91 -6.21 -16.15
C LEU A 376 -80.04 -5.37 -17.07
N LYS A 377 -78.86 -4.93 -16.60
CA LYS A 377 -77.92 -4.08 -17.34
C LYS A 377 -78.57 -2.83 -17.94
N GLU A 378 -79.45 -2.18 -17.18
CA GLU A 378 -80.16 -0.99 -17.66
C GLU A 378 -79.17 0.15 -18.00
N ASN A 379 -79.37 0.78 -19.16
CA ASN A 379 -78.55 1.92 -19.61
C ASN A 379 -78.62 3.13 -18.66
N THR A 380 -79.62 3.17 -17.79
CA THR A 380 -79.91 4.24 -16.81
C THR A 380 -80.59 3.64 -15.58
N GLY A 381 -80.53 4.29 -14.43
CA GLY A 381 -81.10 3.76 -13.18
C GLY A 381 -80.07 3.07 -12.30
N LEU A 382 -80.52 2.36 -11.26
CA LEU A 382 -79.66 1.58 -10.36
C LEU A 382 -79.35 0.18 -10.93
N TYR A 383 -80.22 -0.39 -11.76
CA TYR A 383 -80.12 -1.76 -12.26
C TYR A 383 -79.23 -1.91 -13.51
N GLY A 384 -78.13 -1.16 -13.57
CA GLY A 384 -77.10 -1.33 -14.60
C GLY A 384 -75.90 -0.39 -14.42
N PHE A 385 -74.82 -0.69 -15.14
CA PHE A 385 -73.55 0.05 -15.13
C PHE A 385 -73.61 1.35 -15.96
N LYS A 386 -74.74 2.06 -15.93
CA LYS A 386 -75.01 3.32 -16.67
C LYS A 386 -74.73 3.25 -18.19
N GLY A 387 -74.84 2.06 -18.79
CA GLY A 387 -74.53 1.84 -20.21
C GLY A 387 -73.03 1.72 -20.54
N ASP A 388 -72.16 1.43 -19.56
CA ASP A 388 -70.78 1.02 -19.85
C ASP A 388 -70.76 -0.39 -20.48
N THR A 389 -70.51 -0.40 -21.79
CA THR A 389 -70.46 -1.60 -22.64
C THR A 389 -69.43 -2.65 -22.23
N ALA A 390 -68.49 -2.34 -21.33
CA ALA A 390 -67.60 -3.33 -20.73
C ALA A 390 -68.35 -4.47 -20.02
N PHE A 391 -69.52 -4.14 -19.44
CA PHE A 391 -70.30 -5.06 -18.60
C PHE A 391 -71.47 -5.72 -19.35
N ASP A 392 -71.68 -5.37 -20.63
CA ASP A 392 -72.66 -6.03 -21.52
C ASP A 392 -72.43 -7.55 -21.59
N GLY A 393 -71.16 -7.96 -21.52
CA GLY A 393 -70.71 -9.36 -21.57
C GLY A 393 -70.99 -10.21 -20.33
N LEU A 394 -71.54 -9.65 -19.25
CA LEU A 394 -71.89 -10.43 -18.04
C LEU A 394 -73.02 -11.44 -18.34
N LYS A 395 -72.89 -12.68 -17.85
CA LYS A 395 -73.91 -13.73 -18.00
C LYS A 395 -74.86 -13.73 -16.80
N VAL A 396 -76.17 -13.82 -17.03
CA VAL A 396 -77.15 -13.95 -15.96
C VAL A 396 -76.99 -15.31 -15.26
N LYS A 397 -76.53 -15.31 -14.01
CA LYS A 397 -76.21 -16.51 -13.23
C LYS A 397 -77.45 -17.11 -12.55
N THR A 398 -78.28 -17.85 -13.30
CA THR A 398 -79.53 -18.42 -12.78
C THR A 398 -79.30 -19.68 -11.92
N TYR A 399 -79.77 -19.66 -10.67
CA TYR A 399 -79.77 -20.79 -9.74
C TYR A 399 -80.94 -21.75 -9.99
N SER A 400 -80.64 -23.05 -10.10
CA SER A 400 -81.61 -24.13 -10.39
C SER A 400 -82.08 -24.94 -9.18
N GLY A 401 -81.50 -24.70 -7.99
CA GLY A 401 -81.78 -25.49 -6.77
C GLY A 401 -83.07 -25.13 -6.03
N SER A 402 -83.38 -25.87 -4.96
CA SER A 402 -84.64 -25.77 -4.20
C SER A 402 -84.66 -24.72 -3.08
N SER A 403 -83.51 -24.52 -2.44
CA SER A 403 -83.31 -23.65 -1.27
C SER A 403 -81.86 -23.78 -0.81
N ILE A 404 -81.26 -22.72 -0.29
CA ILE A 404 -79.86 -22.72 0.18
C ILE A 404 -79.70 -21.75 1.37
N ASN A 405 -78.63 -21.92 2.15
CA ASN A 405 -78.22 -20.88 3.11
C ASN A 405 -77.21 -19.96 2.41
N ILE A 406 -77.51 -18.66 2.34
CA ILE A 406 -76.61 -17.66 1.75
C ILE A 406 -76.08 -16.70 2.82
N LYS A 407 -74.79 -16.40 2.72
CA LYS A 407 -74.07 -15.50 3.61
C LYS A 407 -74.43 -14.03 3.35
N GLY A 408 -74.22 -13.14 4.32
CA GLY A 408 -74.40 -11.69 4.15
C GLY A 408 -73.70 -11.17 2.89
N GLY A 409 -74.39 -10.37 2.07
CA GLY A 409 -73.90 -9.92 0.75
C GLY A 409 -73.83 -11.00 -0.35
N GLY A 410 -74.29 -12.22 -0.08
CA GLY A 410 -74.58 -13.27 -1.07
C GLY A 410 -75.97 -13.12 -1.67
N ALA A 411 -76.14 -13.54 -2.92
CA ALA A 411 -77.44 -13.51 -3.60
C ALA A 411 -77.54 -14.49 -4.77
N ILE A 412 -78.73 -15.04 -5.00
CA ILE A 412 -79.06 -15.94 -6.12
C ILE A 412 -80.14 -15.32 -7.02
N VAL A 413 -80.11 -15.64 -8.30
CA VAL A 413 -81.08 -15.16 -9.31
C VAL A 413 -81.86 -16.34 -9.88
N LYS A 414 -83.16 -16.20 -10.09
CA LYS A 414 -84.04 -17.20 -10.71
C LYS A 414 -84.82 -16.57 -11.86
N ALA A 415 -85.00 -17.32 -12.95
CA ALA A 415 -85.85 -16.90 -14.07
C ALA A 415 -87.31 -17.24 -13.77
N LEU A 416 -88.24 -16.33 -14.06
CA LEU A 416 -89.69 -16.54 -13.91
C LEU A 416 -90.36 -16.62 -15.28
N SER A 417 -91.39 -17.48 -15.41
CA SER A 417 -92.13 -17.59 -16.68
C SER A 417 -93.10 -16.41 -16.87
N SER A 418 -93.61 -15.87 -15.77
CA SER A 418 -94.53 -14.74 -15.68
C SER A 418 -94.29 -13.94 -14.40
N LYS A 419 -94.90 -12.75 -14.31
CA LYS A 419 -94.93 -11.96 -13.08
C LYS A 419 -95.68 -12.66 -11.93
N ASP A 420 -96.68 -13.46 -12.25
CA ASP A 420 -97.54 -14.14 -11.25
C ASP A 420 -96.84 -15.32 -10.55
N ASP A 421 -95.67 -15.74 -11.04
CA ASP A 421 -94.84 -16.80 -10.44
C ASP A 421 -94.03 -16.32 -9.22
N PHE A 422 -93.88 -15.01 -9.01
CA PHE A 422 -93.09 -14.41 -7.92
C PHE A 422 -93.77 -14.59 -6.56
N GLN A 423 -93.13 -15.31 -5.62
CA GLN A 423 -93.68 -15.54 -4.28
C GLN A 423 -92.58 -15.56 -3.22
N VAL A 424 -92.74 -14.70 -2.20
CA VAL A 424 -91.84 -14.63 -1.04
C VAL A 424 -92.21 -15.75 -0.04
N PRO A 425 -91.32 -16.72 0.25
CA PRO A 425 -91.60 -17.77 1.22
C PRO A 425 -91.70 -17.23 2.65
N SER A 426 -92.56 -17.81 3.47
CA SER A 426 -92.72 -17.44 4.88
C SER A 426 -91.69 -18.10 5.82
N ASP A 427 -90.86 -19.00 5.30
CA ASP A 427 -89.78 -19.72 6.00
C ASP A 427 -88.38 -19.16 5.71
N LYS A 428 -88.28 -18.05 4.97
CA LYS A 428 -87.01 -17.34 4.73
C LYS A 428 -86.40 -16.75 6.02
N GLY A 429 -85.11 -16.47 5.99
CA GLY A 429 -84.41 -15.67 6.99
C GLY A 429 -84.95 -14.25 7.16
N THR A 430 -84.53 -13.55 8.22
CA THR A 430 -84.98 -12.19 8.53
C THR A 430 -84.52 -11.23 7.44
N ASP A 431 -83.23 -11.24 7.16
CA ASP A 431 -82.52 -10.30 6.29
C ASP A 431 -82.39 -10.80 4.84
N ILE A 432 -83.08 -11.90 4.51
CA ILE A 432 -83.29 -12.37 3.14
C ILE A 432 -84.34 -11.50 2.44
N THR A 433 -84.01 -10.86 1.32
CA THR A 433 -84.96 -10.08 0.50
C THR A 433 -85.29 -10.77 -0.82
N TYR A 434 -86.40 -10.39 -1.45
CA TYR A 434 -86.96 -10.96 -2.68
C TYR A 434 -87.42 -9.82 -3.60
N THR A 435 -86.94 -9.77 -4.85
CA THR A 435 -87.13 -8.64 -5.79
C THR A 435 -87.49 -9.10 -7.21
N LEU A 436 -88.36 -8.35 -7.91
CA LEU A 436 -88.99 -8.67 -9.23
C LEU A 436 -88.79 -7.56 -10.30
N LEU A 437 -88.71 -7.93 -11.60
CA LEU A 437 -88.29 -7.09 -12.76
C LEU A 437 -89.23 -7.31 -14.04
N GLU A 438 -89.67 -6.33 -14.91
CA GLU A 438 -90.97 -6.39 -15.74
C GLU A 438 -91.27 -5.50 -17.07
N LYS A 439 -92.45 -5.66 -17.83
CA LYS A 439 -93.21 -4.83 -18.92
C LYS A 439 -94.84 -4.99 -19.02
N GLY A 440 -95.69 -4.23 -19.82
CA GLY A 440 -97.25 -4.31 -19.94
C GLY A 440 -98.12 -3.57 -21.11
N ASP A 441 -99.52 -3.64 -21.22
CA ASP A 441 -100.46 -3.20 -22.40
C ASP A 441 -102.06 -2.87 -22.17
N ALA A 442 -102.99 -2.63 -23.21
CA ALA A 442 -104.42 -2.03 -23.18
C ALA A 442 -105.61 -2.48 -24.21
N GLY A 443 -106.83 -1.80 -24.36
CA GLY A 443 -108.04 -2.18 -25.25
C GLY A 443 -109.35 -1.24 -25.48
N ALA A 444 -110.43 -1.57 -26.30
CA ALA A 444 -111.67 -0.73 -26.70
C ALA A 444 -113.00 -1.40 -27.38
N VAL A 445 -114.19 -0.71 -27.66
CA VAL A 445 -115.51 -1.26 -28.30
C VAL A 445 -116.66 -0.25 -28.87
N THR A 446 -117.80 -0.66 -29.57
CA THR A 446 -118.87 0.17 -30.35
C THR A 446 -120.42 -0.26 -30.46
N SER A 447 -121.36 0.34 -31.31
CA SER A 447 -122.90 0.15 -31.37
C SER A 447 -123.77 0.27 -32.75
N LEU A 448 -125.10 0.69 -32.82
CA LEU A 448 -126.22 0.32 -33.84
C LEU A 448 -127.33 1.40 -34.33
N SER A 449 -128.35 1.12 -35.25
CA SER A 449 -129.38 2.08 -35.88
C SER A 449 -130.70 1.57 -36.67
N LYS A 450 -131.65 2.48 -37.15
CA LYS A 450 -132.69 2.38 -38.31
C LYS A 450 -132.06 1.71 -39.57
N PRO A 451 -132.78 1.19 -40.61
CA PRO A 451 -132.17 0.79 -41.91
C PRO A 451 -131.20 1.82 -42.48
N SER A 452 -129.95 1.65 -42.09
CA SER A 452 -128.83 2.52 -42.38
C SER A 452 -128.22 1.99 -43.66
N VAL A 453 -128.87 2.31 -44.77
CA VAL A 453 -128.35 2.11 -46.11
C VAL A 453 -127.02 2.86 -46.20
N GLN A 454 -125.95 2.16 -46.54
CA GLN A 454 -124.66 2.80 -46.77
C GLN A 454 -124.74 3.68 -48.02
N THR A 455 -123.94 4.76 -48.08
CA THR A 455 -123.95 5.63 -49.26
C THR A 455 -123.56 4.81 -50.49
N VAL A 456 -124.42 4.78 -51.50
CA VAL A 456 -124.16 4.03 -52.74
C VAL A 456 -123.38 4.94 -53.68
N GLY A 457 -122.27 4.44 -54.22
CA GLY A 457 -121.45 5.12 -55.20
C GLY A 457 -121.81 4.72 -56.63
N ASP A 458 -121.39 5.54 -57.58
CA ASP A 458 -121.48 5.30 -59.04
C ASP A 458 -120.89 3.94 -59.50
N ASN A 459 -120.01 3.36 -58.66
CA ASN A 459 -119.35 2.09 -58.91
C ASN A 459 -119.91 0.89 -58.11
N ASP A 460 -120.85 1.10 -57.19
CA ASP A 460 -121.35 0.05 -56.32
C ASP A 460 -122.44 -0.81 -57.01
N THR A 461 -122.40 -2.14 -56.79
CA THR A 461 -123.36 -3.12 -57.36
C THR A 461 -124.20 -3.82 -56.28
N VAL A 462 -124.15 -3.30 -55.06
CA VAL A 462 -124.93 -3.79 -53.91
C VAL A 462 -125.40 -2.57 -53.12
N VAL A 463 -126.61 -2.66 -52.60
CA VAL A 463 -127.12 -1.78 -51.55
C VAL A 463 -126.99 -2.55 -50.25
N THR A 464 -125.99 -2.20 -49.45
CA THR A 464 -125.74 -2.76 -48.13
C THR A 464 -126.26 -1.84 -47.04
N GLY A 465 -126.53 -2.42 -45.88
CA GLY A 465 -126.89 -1.66 -44.70
C GLY A 465 -127.22 -2.54 -43.51
N THR A 466 -127.54 -1.90 -42.39
CA THR A 466 -128.00 -2.56 -41.17
C THR A 466 -129.41 -2.10 -40.84
N ALA A 467 -130.30 -3.05 -40.60
CA ALA A 467 -131.63 -2.86 -40.02
C ALA A 467 -131.76 -3.82 -38.82
N ASP A 468 -132.97 -4.04 -38.31
CA ASP A 468 -133.20 -5.03 -37.26
C ASP A 468 -133.00 -6.48 -37.79
N PRO A 469 -132.53 -7.43 -36.96
CA PRO A 469 -132.30 -8.82 -37.37
C PRO A 469 -133.52 -9.57 -37.93
N ASN A 470 -133.28 -10.36 -38.98
CA ASN A 470 -134.24 -11.27 -39.62
C ASN A 470 -135.47 -10.59 -40.30
N VAL A 471 -135.30 -9.39 -40.85
CA VAL A 471 -136.28 -8.69 -41.72
C VAL A 471 -135.95 -8.86 -43.22
N THR A 472 -136.85 -8.46 -44.11
CA THR A 472 -136.67 -8.51 -45.58
C THR A 472 -136.50 -7.12 -46.18
N VAL A 473 -135.50 -6.92 -47.02
CA VAL A 473 -135.10 -5.60 -47.55
C VAL A 473 -135.39 -5.51 -49.04
N LYS A 474 -135.96 -4.39 -49.48
CA LYS A 474 -136.33 -4.12 -50.88
C LYS A 474 -135.73 -2.80 -51.33
N VAL A 475 -135.26 -2.75 -52.58
CA VAL A 475 -134.63 -1.57 -53.20
C VAL A 475 -135.33 -1.25 -54.53
N ALA A 476 -135.72 0.00 -54.71
CA ALA A 476 -136.41 0.48 -55.90
C ALA A 476 -135.79 1.76 -56.50
N VAL A 477 -135.99 1.96 -57.80
CA VAL A 477 -135.70 3.20 -58.53
C VAL A 477 -136.93 3.59 -59.34
N SER A 478 -137.35 4.85 -59.23
CA SER A 478 -138.55 5.38 -59.92
C SER A 478 -139.81 4.51 -59.73
N GLY A 479 -140.00 3.96 -58.51
CA GLY A 479 -141.13 3.10 -58.16
C GLY A 479 -141.06 1.66 -58.67
N LYS A 480 -139.96 1.23 -59.31
CA LYS A 480 -139.73 -0.16 -59.73
C LYS A 480 -138.66 -0.82 -58.88
N GLU A 481 -138.95 -2.00 -58.32
CA GLU A 481 -137.95 -2.82 -57.62
C GLU A 481 -136.79 -3.20 -58.56
N ILE A 482 -135.56 -3.00 -58.07
CA ILE A 482 -134.30 -3.37 -58.75
C ILE A 482 -133.50 -4.43 -57.99
N GLY A 483 -133.92 -4.79 -56.78
CA GLY A 483 -133.43 -5.93 -56.01
C GLY A 483 -134.13 -6.07 -54.66
N SER A 484 -134.11 -7.27 -54.09
CA SER A 484 -134.54 -7.55 -52.72
C SER A 484 -133.76 -8.73 -52.11
N ASN A 485 -133.59 -8.75 -50.78
CA ASN A 485 -132.91 -9.80 -50.01
C ASN A 485 -133.20 -9.62 -48.51
N SER A 486 -133.10 -10.67 -47.67
CA SER A 486 -133.29 -10.56 -46.21
C SER A 486 -132.00 -10.20 -45.46
N THR A 487 -132.15 -9.58 -44.29
CA THR A 487 -131.04 -9.40 -43.33
C THR A 487 -130.66 -10.74 -42.70
N ASP A 488 -129.39 -10.89 -42.32
CA ASP A 488 -128.93 -11.97 -41.46
C ASP A 488 -129.44 -11.84 -40.00
N SER A 489 -129.00 -12.77 -39.15
CA SER A 489 -129.30 -12.79 -37.71
C SER A 489 -128.65 -11.63 -36.92
N ASN A 490 -127.83 -10.80 -37.57
CA ASN A 490 -127.18 -9.62 -37.00
C ASN A 490 -127.80 -8.31 -37.54
N GLY A 491 -128.83 -8.39 -38.39
CA GLY A 491 -129.47 -7.22 -39.00
C GLY A 491 -128.77 -6.67 -40.25
N SER A 492 -127.71 -7.32 -40.74
CA SER A 492 -126.99 -6.88 -41.94
C SER A 492 -127.67 -7.40 -43.20
N PHE A 493 -127.94 -6.51 -44.16
CA PHE A 493 -128.44 -6.87 -45.48
C PHE A 493 -127.45 -6.52 -46.60
N SER A 494 -127.57 -7.23 -47.71
CA SER A 494 -126.94 -6.90 -48.98
C SER A 494 -127.90 -7.22 -50.11
N VAL A 495 -128.39 -6.18 -50.79
CA VAL A 495 -129.31 -6.28 -51.92
C VAL A 495 -128.54 -5.98 -53.21
N SER A 496 -128.33 -6.99 -54.05
CA SER A 496 -127.64 -6.83 -55.34
C SER A 496 -128.43 -5.93 -56.29
N ILE A 497 -127.76 -4.95 -56.90
CA ILE A 497 -128.33 -4.03 -57.88
C ILE A 497 -127.40 -3.80 -59.09
N PRO A 498 -127.93 -3.38 -60.26
CA PRO A 498 -127.09 -2.84 -61.33
C PRO A 498 -126.38 -1.55 -60.89
N LYS A 499 -125.16 -1.30 -61.39
CA LYS A 499 -124.48 0.00 -61.20
C LYS A 499 -125.38 1.16 -61.64
N GLN A 500 -125.41 2.22 -60.84
CA GLN A 500 -126.13 3.45 -61.14
C GLN A 500 -125.16 4.59 -61.45
N LYS A 501 -125.64 5.66 -62.08
CA LYS A 501 -124.82 6.86 -62.29
C LYS A 501 -124.90 7.77 -61.05
N ALA A 502 -123.82 8.50 -60.77
CA ALA A 502 -123.84 9.61 -59.82
C ALA A 502 -125.06 10.53 -60.09
N GLY A 503 -125.81 10.87 -59.05
CA GLY A 503 -127.06 11.63 -59.09
C GLY A 503 -128.35 10.81 -59.25
N THR A 504 -128.31 9.49 -59.33
CA THR A 504 -129.53 8.63 -59.35
C THR A 504 -130.05 8.40 -57.93
N GLU A 505 -131.36 8.42 -57.68
CA GLU A 505 -131.94 8.15 -56.36
C GLU A 505 -132.41 6.70 -56.20
N LEU A 506 -132.05 6.08 -55.08
CA LEU A 506 -132.45 4.74 -54.66
C LEU A 506 -133.40 4.84 -53.46
N HIS A 507 -134.50 4.09 -53.47
CA HIS A 507 -135.42 3.96 -52.33
C HIS A 507 -135.26 2.59 -51.68
N VAL A 508 -135.13 2.55 -50.35
CA VAL A 508 -134.91 1.30 -49.60
C VAL A 508 -135.77 1.24 -48.35
N HIS A 509 -136.44 0.12 -48.10
CA HIS A 509 -137.15 -0.14 -46.85
C HIS A 509 -136.99 -1.59 -46.40
N THR A 510 -137.24 -1.85 -45.12
CA THR A 510 -137.15 -3.18 -44.52
C THR A 510 -138.47 -3.59 -43.88
N GLU A 511 -138.91 -4.81 -44.19
CA GLU A 511 -140.22 -5.38 -43.95
C GLU A 511 -140.04 -6.65 -43.10
N ASP A 512 -140.50 -6.65 -41.85
CA ASP A 512 -140.31 -7.80 -40.96
C ASP A 512 -141.09 -9.05 -41.42
N GLY A 513 -140.84 -10.19 -40.79
CA GLY A 513 -141.56 -11.45 -41.07
C GLY A 513 -143.08 -11.43 -40.79
N LYS A 514 -143.67 -10.27 -40.46
CA LYS A 514 -145.10 -10.01 -40.27
C LYS A 514 -145.62 -8.90 -41.21
N GLY A 515 -144.77 -8.31 -42.03
CA GLY A 515 -145.11 -7.23 -42.97
C GLY A 515 -144.93 -5.80 -42.43
N ASN A 516 -144.33 -5.61 -41.25
CA ASN A 516 -144.09 -4.26 -40.70
C ASN A 516 -142.93 -3.60 -41.45
N GLN A 517 -143.20 -2.52 -42.17
CA GLN A 517 -142.17 -1.72 -42.84
C GLN A 517 -141.57 -0.67 -41.90
N SER A 518 -140.25 -0.53 -41.97
CA SER A 518 -139.51 0.63 -41.46
C SER A 518 -139.88 1.90 -42.21
N GLU A 519 -139.39 3.07 -41.74
CA GLU A 519 -139.24 4.21 -42.65
C GLU A 519 -138.38 3.83 -43.86
N GLU A 520 -138.66 4.45 -45.02
CA GLU A 520 -137.73 4.41 -46.15
C GLU A 520 -136.43 5.19 -45.82
N THR A 521 -135.34 4.76 -46.43
CA THR A 521 -134.09 5.50 -46.57
C THR A 521 -133.85 5.73 -48.05
N VAL A 522 -133.88 7.00 -48.47
CA VAL A 522 -133.55 7.42 -49.84
C VAL A 522 -132.05 7.71 -49.91
N VAL A 523 -131.37 7.17 -50.92
CA VAL A 523 -129.93 7.38 -51.15
C VAL A 523 -129.70 7.85 -52.57
N THR A 524 -129.26 9.10 -52.72
CA THR A 524 -128.70 9.60 -53.98
C THR A 524 -127.30 9.00 -54.18
N VAL A 525 -127.08 8.43 -55.36
CA VAL A 525 -125.82 7.77 -55.74
C VAL A 525 -124.73 8.82 -55.88
N GLN A 526 -123.62 8.64 -55.16
CA GLN A 526 -122.53 9.60 -55.07
C GLN A 526 -121.46 9.34 -56.13
N ASP A 527 -120.85 10.41 -56.64
CA ASP A 527 -119.58 10.30 -57.36
C ASP A 527 -118.47 10.04 -56.34
N LYS A 528 -117.94 8.81 -56.31
CA LYS A 528 -116.83 8.41 -55.44
C LYS A 528 -115.52 8.23 -56.22
N THR A 529 -115.48 8.62 -57.51
CA THR A 529 -114.34 8.37 -58.38
C THR A 529 -113.28 9.45 -58.17
N ALA A 530 -112.19 9.11 -57.48
CA ALA A 530 -111.14 10.05 -57.10
C ALA A 530 -110.10 10.33 -58.21
N PRO A 531 -109.52 11.55 -58.26
CA PRO A 531 -108.52 11.93 -59.25
C PRO A 531 -107.17 11.24 -59.05
N ALA A 532 -106.35 11.20 -60.10
CA ALA A 532 -105.06 10.52 -60.08
C ALA A 532 -104.01 11.18 -59.15
N ALA A 533 -103.31 10.36 -58.36
CA ALA A 533 -102.30 10.80 -57.39
C ALA A 533 -101.18 11.68 -58.01
N PRO A 534 -100.87 12.85 -57.41
CA PRO A 534 -99.82 13.74 -57.92
C PRO A 534 -98.45 13.07 -58.03
N LYS A 535 -97.85 13.11 -59.22
CA LYS A 535 -96.44 12.74 -59.45
C LYS A 535 -95.57 13.95 -59.12
N VAL A 536 -94.78 13.84 -58.05
CA VAL A 536 -94.02 14.97 -57.46
C VAL A 536 -92.53 14.84 -57.81
N ASN A 537 -91.90 15.96 -58.19
CA ASN A 537 -90.46 16.04 -58.45
C ASN A 537 -89.64 16.11 -57.14
N GLU A 538 -88.31 15.92 -57.20
CA GLU A 538 -87.42 16.16 -56.05
C GLU A 538 -87.66 17.52 -55.39
N VAL A 539 -87.64 17.53 -54.05
CA VAL A 539 -87.70 18.75 -53.22
C VAL A 539 -86.54 18.70 -52.23
N SER A 540 -85.70 19.73 -52.21
CA SER A 540 -84.62 19.89 -51.23
C SER A 540 -84.90 21.01 -50.23
N ASP A 541 -84.12 21.08 -49.17
CA ASP A 541 -84.12 22.15 -48.16
C ASP A 541 -84.08 23.56 -48.78
N ALA A 542 -83.31 23.71 -49.87
CA ALA A 542 -83.19 24.95 -50.62
C ALA A 542 -84.42 25.28 -51.51
N SER A 543 -85.37 24.37 -51.68
CA SER A 543 -86.49 24.51 -52.61
C SER A 543 -87.62 25.39 -52.07
N THR A 544 -88.15 26.27 -52.93
CA THR A 544 -89.23 27.23 -52.60
C THR A 544 -90.55 26.94 -53.34
N ALA A 545 -90.65 25.79 -54.01
CA ALA A 545 -91.88 25.30 -54.63
C ALA A 545 -91.81 23.79 -54.84
N VAL A 546 -92.93 23.10 -54.62
CA VAL A 546 -93.15 21.73 -55.07
C VAL A 546 -93.74 21.76 -56.47
N LYS A 547 -93.25 20.90 -57.35
CA LYS A 547 -93.69 20.79 -58.76
C LYS A 547 -94.05 19.34 -59.09
N GLY A 548 -94.97 19.16 -60.03
CA GLY A 548 -95.37 17.83 -60.47
C GLY A 548 -96.50 17.84 -61.49
N THR A 549 -97.15 16.70 -61.68
CA THR A 549 -98.36 16.55 -62.49
C THR A 549 -99.45 15.75 -61.76
N THR A 550 -100.72 16.02 -62.08
CA THR A 550 -101.92 15.30 -61.64
C THR A 550 -103.00 15.47 -62.72
N GLU A 551 -104.28 15.32 -62.38
CA GLU A 551 -105.41 15.53 -63.27
C GLU A 551 -105.66 17.03 -63.55
N ALA A 552 -106.04 17.37 -64.78
CA ALA A 552 -106.19 18.76 -65.22
C ALA A 552 -107.34 19.48 -64.48
N GLY A 553 -107.08 20.68 -63.97
CA GLY A 553 -108.05 21.44 -63.17
C GLY A 553 -108.18 20.99 -61.70
N ALA A 554 -107.58 19.86 -61.30
CA ALA A 554 -107.62 19.41 -59.90
C ALA A 554 -106.79 20.33 -58.99
N LYS A 555 -107.24 20.50 -57.74
CA LYS A 555 -106.63 21.35 -56.72
C LYS A 555 -105.60 20.55 -55.93
N VAL A 556 -104.32 20.82 -56.17
CA VAL A 556 -103.20 20.20 -55.44
C VAL A 556 -102.95 20.92 -54.13
N THR A 557 -102.83 20.14 -53.06
CA THR A 557 -102.49 20.61 -51.71
C THR A 557 -101.18 19.95 -51.26
N VAL A 558 -100.22 20.77 -50.82
CA VAL A 558 -98.97 20.34 -50.19
C VAL A 558 -99.06 20.62 -48.69
N LYS A 559 -98.88 19.60 -47.86
CA LYS A 559 -98.87 19.70 -46.39
C LYS A 559 -97.62 19.08 -45.78
N SER A 560 -97.29 19.45 -44.55
CA SER A 560 -96.42 18.65 -43.68
C SER A 560 -97.08 18.49 -42.32
N GLY A 561 -97.26 17.24 -41.88
CA GLY A 561 -98.22 16.92 -40.82
C GLY A 561 -99.62 17.43 -41.18
N SER A 562 -100.23 18.17 -40.26
CA SER A 562 -101.51 18.86 -40.45
C SER A 562 -101.40 20.23 -41.16
N ASN A 563 -100.21 20.80 -41.28
CA ASN A 563 -100.02 22.17 -41.77
C ASN A 563 -99.96 22.20 -43.31
N ILE A 564 -100.89 22.91 -43.95
CA ILE A 564 -100.81 23.22 -45.39
C ILE A 564 -99.68 24.23 -45.62
N LEU A 565 -98.71 23.85 -46.47
CA LEU A 565 -97.54 24.66 -46.81
C LEU A 565 -97.73 25.46 -48.10
N GLY A 566 -98.63 25.00 -48.99
CA GLY A 566 -98.97 25.66 -50.24
C GLY A 566 -100.01 24.86 -51.03
N THR A 567 -100.72 25.55 -51.93
CA THR A 567 -101.70 24.96 -52.85
C THR A 567 -101.47 25.47 -54.27
N ALA A 568 -101.89 24.69 -55.26
CA ALA A 568 -101.94 25.11 -56.66
C ALA A 568 -103.02 24.32 -57.41
N THR A 569 -103.73 24.95 -58.34
CA THR A 569 -104.55 24.22 -59.31
C THR A 569 -103.65 23.68 -60.41
N ALA A 570 -103.87 22.44 -60.83
CA ALA A 570 -103.22 21.86 -62.00
C ALA A 570 -103.77 22.49 -63.29
N ASP A 571 -102.88 22.84 -64.22
CA ASP A 571 -103.27 23.47 -65.48
C ASP A 571 -103.97 22.50 -66.46
N SER A 572 -104.30 22.97 -67.66
CA SER A 572 -104.95 22.17 -68.70
C SER A 572 -104.08 21.03 -69.27
N THR A 573 -102.83 20.90 -68.84
CA THR A 573 -101.93 19.77 -69.13
C THR A 573 -101.71 18.86 -67.91
N GLY A 574 -102.34 19.19 -66.78
CA GLY A 574 -102.18 18.50 -65.50
C GLY A 574 -100.96 18.94 -64.68
N ALA A 575 -100.19 19.94 -65.14
CA ALA A 575 -98.98 20.38 -64.43
C ALA A 575 -99.30 21.34 -63.28
N PHE A 576 -98.57 21.24 -62.16
CA PHE A 576 -98.74 22.12 -61.01
C PHE A 576 -97.41 22.64 -60.43
N LYS A 577 -97.48 23.79 -59.77
CA LYS A 577 -96.39 24.41 -59.00
C LYS A 577 -96.96 25.06 -57.73
N ALA A 578 -96.93 24.34 -56.62
CA ALA A 578 -97.29 24.88 -55.31
C ALA A 578 -96.07 25.57 -54.70
N THR A 579 -96.11 26.90 -54.57
CA THR A 579 -95.07 27.69 -53.88
C THR A 579 -95.10 27.35 -52.39
N ILE A 580 -93.93 27.14 -51.78
CA ILE A 580 -93.77 26.84 -50.35
C ILE A 580 -92.61 27.64 -49.76
N ALA A 581 -92.63 27.88 -48.44
CA ALA A 581 -91.41 28.29 -47.74
C ALA A 581 -90.38 27.15 -47.78
N LYS A 582 -89.08 27.48 -47.68
CA LYS A 582 -88.02 26.47 -47.49
C LYS A 582 -88.34 25.57 -46.29
N GLN A 583 -88.10 24.28 -46.43
CA GLN A 583 -88.40 23.26 -45.43
C GLN A 583 -87.10 22.68 -44.86
N LYS A 584 -87.13 22.13 -43.65
CA LYS A 584 -85.95 21.47 -43.08
C LYS A 584 -85.69 20.13 -43.78
N VAL A 585 -84.43 19.72 -43.89
CA VAL A 585 -84.06 18.34 -44.25
C VAL A 585 -84.86 17.32 -43.42
N GLY A 586 -85.24 16.20 -44.04
CA GLY A 586 -86.02 15.14 -43.41
C GLY A 586 -87.52 15.43 -43.27
N THR A 587 -87.98 16.65 -43.54
CA THR A 587 -89.42 16.99 -43.53
C THR A 587 -90.14 16.16 -44.59
N LYS A 588 -91.13 15.36 -44.19
CA LYS A 588 -92.03 14.67 -45.13
C LYS A 588 -93.09 15.66 -45.61
N LEU A 589 -93.09 15.91 -46.92
CA LEU A 589 -94.13 16.68 -47.62
C LEU A 589 -95.10 15.70 -48.23
N VAL A 590 -96.38 15.89 -47.94
CA VAL A 590 -97.46 15.05 -48.42
C VAL A 590 -98.29 15.85 -49.41
N VAL A 591 -98.52 15.30 -50.59
CA VAL A 591 -99.13 15.98 -51.73
C VAL A 591 -100.30 15.17 -52.25
N TYR A 592 -101.48 15.77 -52.33
CA TYR A 592 -102.68 15.15 -52.89
C TYR A 592 -103.43 16.14 -53.78
N ALA A 593 -104.25 15.62 -54.69
CA ALA A 593 -105.16 16.39 -55.52
C ALA A 593 -106.60 16.20 -55.04
N GLU A 594 -107.43 17.21 -55.26
CA GLU A 594 -108.85 17.27 -54.93
C GLU A 594 -109.60 17.72 -56.20
N ASP A 595 -110.61 16.97 -56.64
CA ASP A 595 -111.37 17.29 -57.86
C ASP A 595 -112.49 18.31 -57.59
N ALA A 596 -113.39 18.50 -58.57
CA ALA A 596 -114.53 19.40 -58.45
C ALA A 596 -115.70 18.86 -57.59
N ALA A 597 -115.74 17.55 -57.33
CA ALA A 597 -116.70 16.91 -56.43
C ALA A 597 -116.21 16.87 -54.97
N GLY A 598 -114.90 17.05 -54.76
CA GLY A 598 -114.23 16.97 -53.46
C GLY A 598 -113.56 15.62 -53.19
N ASN A 599 -113.55 14.70 -54.17
CA ASN A 599 -112.84 13.43 -54.04
C ASN A 599 -111.33 13.68 -54.03
N LYS A 600 -110.62 12.96 -53.15
CA LYS A 600 -109.18 13.15 -52.95
C LYS A 600 -108.40 11.99 -53.54
N SER A 601 -107.35 12.32 -54.28
CA SER A 601 -106.39 11.34 -54.75
C SER A 601 -105.72 10.62 -53.58
N ALA A 602 -105.13 9.44 -53.84
CA ALA A 602 -104.11 8.91 -52.94
C ALA A 602 -102.97 9.92 -52.75
N GLU A 603 -102.35 9.90 -51.56
CA GLU A 603 -101.30 10.86 -51.19
C GLU A 603 -99.92 10.41 -51.69
N THR A 604 -99.17 11.34 -52.30
CA THR A 604 -97.76 11.14 -52.63
C THR A 604 -96.88 11.83 -51.59
N THR A 605 -95.99 11.08 -50.94
CA THR A 605 -95.03 11.62 -49.97
C THR A 605 -93.66 11.79 -50.60
N VAL A 606 -93.05 12.97 -50.44
CA VAL A 606 -91.62 13.22 -50.75
C VAL A 606 -90.91 13.75 -49.51
N THR A 607 -89.72 13.23 -49.23
CA THR A 607 -88.87 13.72 -48.13
C THR A 607 -87.97 14.84 -48.64
N VAL A 608 -87.89 15.94 -47.89
CA VAL A 608 -86.98 17.06 -48.18
C VAL A 608 -85.54 16.60 -48.00
N ILE A 609 -84.79 16.54 -49.10
CA ILE A 609 -83.36 16.17 -49.09
C ILE A 609 -82.46 17.37 -48.79
N ASP A 610 -81.29 17.12 -48.23
CA ASP A 610 -80.29 18.16 -47.99
C ASP A 610 -79.47 18.47 -49.25
N LYS A 611 -79.25 19.74 -49.56
CA LYS A 611 -78.26 20.22 -50.54
C LYS A 611 -77.51 21.47 -50.03
N THR A 612 -77.51 21.76 -48.72
CA THR A 612 -76.80 22.90 -48.11
C THR A 612 -75.49 22.46 -47.46
N ALA A 613 -74.37 22.96 -47.98
CA ALA A 613 -73.04 22.57 -47.50
C ALA A 613 -72.62 23.25 -46.17
N PRO A 614 -71.86 22.55 -45.30
CA PRO A 614 -71.48 23.06 -44.00
C PRO A 614 -70.45 24.20 -44.08
N ALA A 615 -70.40 25.00 -43.02
CA ALA A 615 -69.49 26.14 -42.93
C ALA A 615 -68.00 25.73 -42.90
N ALA A 616 -67.16 26.48 -43.63
CA ALA A 616 -65.71 26.23 -43.72
C ALA A 616 -65.06 26.16 -42.31
N PRO A 617 -64.28 25.11 -41.99
CA PRO A 617 -63.66 24.93 -40.68
C PRO A 617 -62.80 26.12 -40.25
N LYS A 618 -63.08 26.69 -39.08
CA LYS A 618 -62.17 27.63 -38.41
C LYS A 618 -61.12 26.81 -37.67
N VAL A 619 -59.88 26.84 -38.12
CA VAL A 619 -58.78 26.01 -37.60
C VAL A 619 -57.90 26.81 -36.63
N GLY A 620 -57.47 26.20 -35.53
CA GLY A 620 -56.52 26.79 -34.59
C GLY A 620 -55.07 26.81 -35.08
N GLU A 621 -54.14 27.24 -34.23
CA GLU A 621 -52.70 27.08 -34.52
C GLU A 621 -52.32 25.59 -34.60
N VAL A 622 -51.61 25.21 -35.67
CA VAL A 622 -50.99 23.89 -35.80
C VAL A 622 -49.48 24.07 -35.89
N SER A 623 -48.75 23.43 -34.99
CA SER A 623 -47.29 23.42 -34.97
C SER A 623 -46.73 22.08 -35.40
N ASP A 624 -45.43 22.01 -35.66
CA ASP A 624 -44.74 20.77 -35.99
C ASP A 624 -44.73 19.76 -34.83
N THR A 625 -44.87 20.26 -33.59
CA THR A 625 -45.11 19.43 -32.40
C THR A 625 -46.54 18.89 -32.29
N SER A 626 -47.52 19.48 -33.01
CA SER A 626 -48.94 19.18 -32.86
C SER A 626 -49.32 17.82 -33.46
N THR A 627 -49.91 16.96 -32.62
CA THR A 627 -50.52 15.67 -33.00
C THR A 627 -52.01 15.75 -33.28
N THR A 628 -52.61 16.94 -33.18
CA THR A 628 -54.02 17.19 -33.48
C THR A 628 -54.19 18.53 -34.19
N VAL A 629 -55.25 18.63 -34.99
CA VAL A 629 -55.76 19.87 -35.57
C VAL A 629 -57.14 20.11 -34.97
N THR A 630 -57.25 21.19 -34.19
CA THR A 630 -58.50 21.58 -33.53
C THR A 630 -59.15 22.78 -34.22
N GLY A 631 -60.45 22.96 -34.00
CA GLY A 631 -61.20 24.05 -34.57
C GLY A 631 -62.71 23.91 -34.39
N THR A 632 -63.47 24.69 -35.15
CA THR A 632 -64.95 24.61 -35.20
C THR A 632 -65.48 24.57 -36.64
N THR A 633 -66.50 23.75 -36.88
CA THR A 633 -67.34 23.73 -38.09
C THR A 633 -68.81 23.51 -37.65
N GLU A 634 -69.65 22.92 -38.50
CA GLU A 634 -71.01 22.53 -38.16
C GLU A 634 -71.04 21.24 -37.32
N ALA A 635 -71.95 21.18 -36.34
CA ALA A 635 -72.07 20.05 -35.43
C ALA A 635 -72.42 18.75 -36.17
N GLY A 636 -71.74 17.65 -35.84
CA GLY A 636 -71.88 16.38 -36.54
C GLY A 636 -71.22 16.30 -37.93
N ALA A 637 -70.62 17.38 -38.45
CA ALA A 637 -69.94 17.34 -39.74
C ALA A 637 -68.57 16.65 -39.64
N LYS A 638 -68.24 15.83 -40.64
CA LYS A 638 -66.99 15.07 -40.76
C LYS A 638 -65.88 15.96 -41.31
N VAL A 639 -64.97 16.38 -40.44
CA VAL A 639 -63.79 17.17 -40.80
C VAL A 639 -62.70 16.28 -41.35
N THR A 640 -62.09 16.70 -42.46
CA THR A 640 -60.94 16.05 -43.10
C THR A 640 -59.76 17.01 -43.14
N VAL A 641 -58.59 16.55 -42.68
CA VAL A 641 -57.31 17.27 -42.78
C VAL A 641 -56.43 16.56 -43.80
N LYS A 642 -55.85 17.30 -44.75
CA LYS A 642 -54.91 16.78 -45.76
C LYS A 642 -53.67 17.65 -45.94
N SER A 643 -52.58 17.04 -46.42
CA SER A 643 -51.37 17.72 -46.90
C SER A 643 -51.17 17.35 -48.37
N GLY A 644 -51.35 18.34 -49.26
CA GLY A 644 -51.47 18.09 -50.70
C GLY A 644 -52.66 17.18 -51.01
N LEU A 645 -52.40 16.01 -51.59
CA LEU A 645 -53.41 14.98 -51.87
C LEU A 645 -53.58 13.96 -50.73
N ASN A 646 -52.68 13.93 -49.74
CA ASN A 646 -52.67 12.91 -48.70
C ASN A 646 -53.57 13.33 -47.53
N ILE A 647 -54.65 12.59 -47.26
CA ILE A 647 -55.42 12.73 -46.02
C ILE A 647 -54.53 12.33 -44.84
N LEU A 648 -54.45 13.20 -43.84
CA LEU A 648 -53.67 13.00 -42.61
C LEU A 648 -54.52 12.48 -41.44
N GLY A 649 -55.82 12.73 -41.49
CA GLY A 649 -56.79 12.31 -40.49
C GLY A 649 -58.19 12.84 -40.79
N THR A 650 -59.19 12.24 -40.15
CA THR A 650 -60.59 12.69 -40.15
C THR A 650 -61.16 12.57 -38.75
N ALA A 651 -62.07 13.48 -38.38
CA ALA A 651 -62.88 13.37 -37.15
C ALA A 651 -64.22 14.06 -37.35
N THR A 652 -65.26 13.58 -36.67
CA THR A 652 -66.56 14.25 -36.62
C THR A 652 -66.51 15.42 -35.63
N ALA A 653 -67.14 16.54 -35.96
CA ALA A 653 -67.36 17.63 -35.02
C ALA A 653 -68.43 17.24 -33.98
N ASP A 654 -68.24 17.63 -32.73
CA ASP A 654 -69.15 17.35 -31.63
C ASP A 654 -70.46 18.18 -31.71
N SER A 655 -71.32 18.02 -30.71
CA SER A 655 -72.61 18.73 -30.61
C SER A 655 -72.49 20.26 -30.46
N THR A 656 -71.30 20.78 -30.17
CA THR A 656 -70.99 22.22 -30.15
C THR A 656 -70.40 22.72 -31.47
N GLY A 657 -70.10 21.81 -32.41
CA GLY A 657 -69.39 22.09 -33.66
C GLY A 657 -67.87 22.10 -33.50
N ALA A 658 -67.31 21.81 -32.33
CA ALA A 658 -65.88 21.71 -32.14
C ALA A 658 -65.33 20.38 -32.68
N PHE A 659 -64.12 20.39 -33.23
CA PHE A 659 -63.47 19.19 -33.76
C PHE A 659 -62.02 19.06 -33.29
N LYS A 660 -61.54 17.82 -33.26
CA LYS A 660 -60.16 17.44 -32.90
C LYS A 660 -59.70 16.31 -33.82
N VAL A 661 -59.13 16.65 -34.97
CA VAL A 661 -58.61 15.68 -35.92
C VAL A 661 -57.20 15.27 -35.50
N THR A 662 -57.01 14.04 -35.03
CA THR A 662 -55.67 13.48 -34.77
C THR A 662 -54.91 13.31 -36.08
N ILE A 663 -53.65 13.75 -36.09
CA ILE A 663 -52.73 13.64 -37.23
C ILE A 663 -51.33 13.24 -36.74
N ALA A 664 -50.55 12.58 -37.61
CA ALA A 664 -49.11 12.47 -37.37
C ALA A 664 -48.46 13.87 -37.40
N LYS A 665 -47.44 14.11 -36.56
CA LYS A 665 -46.68 15.36 -36.54
C LYS A 665 -46.19 15.73 -37.93
N GLN A 666 -46.43 16.98 -38.33
CA GLN A 666 -46.08 17.50 -39.65
C GLN A 666 -44.82 18.36 -39.57
N LYS A 667 -44.08 18.51 -40.68
CA LYS A 667 -42.89 19.37 -40.67
C LYS A 667 -43.29 20.85 -40.65
N ALA A 668 -42.51 21.70 -39.97
CA ALA A 668 -42.65 23.14 -40.09
C ALA A 668 -42.66 23.59 -41.57
N GLY A 669 -43.51 24.56 -41.89
CA GLY A 669 -43.75 25.03 -43.26
C GLY A 669 -44.69 24.15 -44.10
N THR A 670 -45.13 22.98 -43.63
CA THR A 670 -46.15 22.18 -44.33
C THR A 670 -47.47 22.94 -44.38
N LYS A 671 -48.16 22.96 -45.52
CA LYS A 671 -49.51 23.51 -45.64
C LYS A 671 -50.54 22.41 -45.45
N LEU A 672 -51.40 22.56 -44.44
CA LEU A 672 -52.53 21.68 -44.18
C LEU A 672 -53.79 22.32 -44.69
N VAL A 673 -54.63 21.53 -45.35
CA VAL A 673 -55.92 21.94 -45.91
C VAL A 673 -57.00 21.18 -45.17
N VAL A 674 -58.02 21.89 -44.70
CA VAL A 674 -59.08 21.39 -43.82
C VAL A 674 -60.45 21.74 -44.41
N TYR A 675 -61.33 20.75 -44.54
CA TYR A 675 -62.72 20.94 -44.97
C TYR A 675 -63.65 20.02 -44.18
N ALA A 676 -64.94 20.34 -44.16
CA ALA A 676 -66.00 19.54 -43.55
C ALA A 676 -66.92 18.94 -44.62
N GLU A 677 -67.52 17.80 -44.29
CA GLU A 677 -68.46 17.01 -45.09
C GLU A 677 -69.67 16.70 -44.18
N ASP A 678 -70.89 17.10 -44.55
CA ASP A 678 -72.07 16.83 -43.72
C ASP A 678 -72.57 15.38 -43.86
N ALA A 679 -73.64 15.03 -43.12
CA ALA A 679 -74.23 13.69 -43.17
C ALA A 679 -74.92 13.33 -44.51
N ALA A 680 -75.16 14.31 -45.38
CA ALA A 680 -75.68 14.12 -46.74
C ALA A 680 -74.56 14.08 -47.81
N GLY A 681 -73.32 14.40 -47.44
CA GLY A 681 -72.14 14.39 -48.29
C GLY A 681 -71.81 15.73 -48.96
N ASN A 682 -72.48 16.84 -48.61
CA ASN A 682 -72.11 18.15 -49.14
C ASN A 682 -70.82 18.65 -48.45
N LYS A 683 -69.98 19.40 -49.18
CA LYS A 683 -68.63 19.80 -48.72
C LYS A 683 -68.49 21.30 -48.54
N SER A 684 -67.87 21.67 -47.42
CA SER A 684 -67.49 23.05 -47.14
C SER A 684 -66.43 23.57 -48.12
N ALA A 685 -66.24 24.89 -48.17
CA ALA A 685 -65.01 25.46 -48.69
C ALA A 685 -63.79 25.06 -47.82
N GLU A 686 -62.59 25.11 -48.39
CA GLU A 686 -61.34 24.69 -47.75
C GLU A 686 -60.66 25.82 -46.96
N THR A 687 -60.21 25.50 -45.73
CA THR A 687 -59.34 26.36 -44.92
C THR A 687 -57.90 25.86 -45.00
N THR A 688 -56.93 26.75 -45.24
CA THR A 688 -55.49 26.40 -45.24
C THR A 688 -54.78 27.00 -44.04
N VAL A 689 -54.05 26.17 -43.28
CA VAL A 689 -53.10 26.60 -42.25
C VAL A 689 -51.68 26.16 -42.61
N THR A 690 -50.67 26.91 -42.15
CA THR A 690 -49.26 26.53 -42.31
C THR A 690 -48.72 26.08 -40.96
N VAL A 691 -48.09 24.91 -40.92
CA VAL A 691 -47.50 24.33 -39.72
C VAL A 691 -46.35 25.22 -39.24
N ILE A 692 -46.51 25.82 -38.06
CA ILE A 692 -45.48 26.67 -37.45
C ILE A 692 -44.42 25.83 -36.77
N ASP A 693 -43.18 26.31 -36.80
CA ASP A 693 -42.08 25.72 -36.05
C ASP A 693 -42.25 26.04 -34.55
N LYS A 694 -42.19 25.03 -33.68
CA LYS A 694 -42.04 25.15 -32.22
C LYS A 694 -41.01 24.14 -31.66
N THR A 695 -40.25 23.43 -32.51
CA THR A 695 -39.26 22.43 -32.05
C THR A 695 -37.87 23.05 -31.95
N ALA A 696 -37.39 23.22 -30.71
CA ALA A 696 -36.03 23.68 -30.47
C ALA A 696 -34.97 22.67 -30.99
N PRO A 697 -33.81 23.16 -31.49
CA PRO A 697 -32.77 22.31 -32.03
C PRO A 697 -32.16 21.42 -30.94
N ALA A 698 -31.68 20.24 -31.33
CA ALA A 698 -31.08 19.30 -30.37
C ALA A 698 -29.82 19.88 -29.69
N ALA A 699 -29.71 19.67 -28.38
CA ALA A 699 -28.59 20.13 -27.56
C ALA A 699 -27.23 19.75 -28.19
N PRO A 700 -26.30 20.71 -28.42
CA PRO A 700 -25.05 20.46 -29.11
C PRO A 700 -24.24 19.32 -28.51
N LYS A 701 -23.88 18.32 -29.31
CA LYS A 701 -22.91 17.28 -28.93
C LYS A 701 -21.51 17.85 -29.07
N VAL A 702 -20.95 18.34 -27.96
CA VAL A 702 -19.66 19.04 -27.90
C VAL A 702 -18.51 18.04 -27.74
N ASN A 703 -17.46 18.18 -28.55
CA ASN A 703 -16.21 17.40 -28.43
C ASN A 703 -15.37 17.87 -27.23
N GLU A 704 -14.35 17.10 -26.83
CA GLU A 704 -13.41 17.51 -25.77
C GLU A 704 -12.81 18.91 -26.01
N VAL A 705 -13.01 19.82 -25.06
CA VAL A 705 -12.35 21.13 -25.04
C VAL A 705 -11.28 21.12 -23.96
N SER A 706 -10.01 21.33 -24.33
CA SER A 706 -8.91 21.50 -23.39
C SER A 706 -8.54 22.97 -23.19
N ASP A 707 -7.77 23.26 -22.15
CA ASP A 707 -7.19 24.58 -21.89
C ASP A 707 -6.31 25.09 -23.05
N THR A 708 -5.74 24.15 -23.82
CA THR A 708 -5.00 24.43 -25.04
C THR A 708 -5.88 24.73 -26.26
N SER A 709 -7.18 24.43 -26.25
CA SER A 709 -8.10 24.58 -27.39
C SER A 709 -8.44 26.04 -27.69
N THR A 710 -8.41 26.39 -28.97
CA THR A 710 -8.85 27.70 -29.52
C THR A 710 -10.17 27.63 -30.28
N THR A 711 -10.81 26.45 -30.32
CA THR A 711 -12.12 26.24 -30.94
C THR A 711 -12.90 25.19 -30.16
N VAL A 712 -14.20 25.40 -29.98
CA VAL A 712 -15.15 24.36 -29.59
C VAL A 712 -15.75 23.78 -30.86
N THR A 713 -15.72 22.44 -31.00
CA THR A 713 -16.33 21.73 -32.13
C THR A 713 -17.34 20.71 -31.64
N GLY A 714 -18.21 20.26 -32.53
CA GLY A 714 -19.24 19.29 -32.21
C GLY A 714 -20.28 19.18 -33.32
N THR A 715 -21.43 18.60 -33.01
CA THR A 715 -22.61 18.58 -33.90
C THR A 715 -23.87 19.11 -33.21
N THR A 716 -24.76 19.71 -33.98
CA THR A 716 -26.13 20.09 -33.61
C THR A 716 -26.97 20.01 -34.89
N GLU A 717 -28.11 20.70 -34.96
CA GLU A 717 -28.92 20.80 -36.17
C GLU A 717 -28.21 21.59 -37.29
N ALA A 718 -28.40 21.16 -38.54
CA ALA A 718 -27.79 21.77 -39.71
C ALA A 718 -28.26 23.22 -39.89
N GLY A 719 -27.31 24.15 -39.96
CA GLY A 719 -27.62 25.58 -40.05
C GLY A 719 -28.03 26.26 -38.73
N ALA A 720 -28.08 25.58 -37.59
CA ALA A 720 -28.34 26.24 -36.31
C ALA A 720 -27.14 27.12 -35.87
N LYS A 721 -27.42 28.23 -35.17
CA LYS A 721 -26.44 29.17 -34.63
C LYS A 721 -25.98 28.71 -33.25
N VAL A 722 -24.78 28.13 -33.17
CA VAL A 722 -24.17 27.67 -31.92
C VAL A 722 -23.51 28.84 -31.20
N THR A 723 -23.78 28.94 -29.90
CA THR A 723 -23.21 29.92 -28.98
C THR A 723 -22.45 29.20 -27.87
N VAL A 724 -21.21 29.63 -27.59
CA VAL A 724 -20.40 29.16 -26.46
C VAL A 724 -20.29 30.29 -25.43
N LYS A 725 -20.63 30.03 -24.17
CA LYS A 725 -20.49 30.97 -23.05
C LYS A 725 -19.69 30.35 -21.88
N SER A 726 -19.12 31.21 -21.03
CA SER A 726 -18.57 30.84 -19.72
C SER A 726 -19.19 31.76 -18.66
N GLY A 727 -20.06 31.20 -17.81
CA GLY A 727 -20.98 32.00 -17.01
C GLY A 727 -21.93 32.80 -17.91
N SER A 728 -22.05 34.11 -17.65
CA SER A 728 -22.81 35.05 -18.49
C SER A 728 -22.07 35.50 -19.77
N ASN A 729 -20.75 35.30 -19.86
CA ASN A 729 -19.94 35.85 -20.95
C ASN A 729 -19.94 34.93 -22.18
N VAL A 730 -20.46 35.42 -23.31
CA VAL A 730 -20.31 34.74 -24.61
C VAL A 730 -18.85 34.80 -25.05
N LEU A 731 -18.27 33.64 -25.36
CA LEU A 731 -16.89 33.46 -25.81
C LEU A 731 -16.78 33.42 -27.34
N GLY A 732 -17.86 33.05 -28.04
CA GLY A 732 -17.93 33.00 -29.49
C GLY A 732 -19.27 32.41 -29.98
N THR A 733 -19.54 32.61 -31.27
CA THR A 733 -20.70 32.05 -31.99
C THR A 733 -20.29 31.58 -33.38
N ALA A 734 -20.91 30.51 -33.89
CA ALA A 734 -20.76 30.07 -35.29
C ALA A 734 -22.04 29.35 -35.76
N LYS A 735 -22.31 29.38 -37.07
CA LYS A 735 -23.37 28.56 -37.67
C LYS A 735 -22.86 27.13 -37.88
N ALA A 736 -23.69 26.13 -37.59
CA ALA A 736 -23.45 24.76 -38.01
C ALA A 736 -23.58 24.64 -39.53
N ASP A 737 -22.80 23.75 -40.14
CA ASP A 737 -22.85 23.51 -41.58
C ASP A 737 -24.03 22.60 -41.99
N ASN A 738 -24.11 22.26 -43.29
CA ASN A 738 -25.18 21.43 -43.86
C ASN A 738 -25.17 19.98 -43.36
N THR A 739 -24.15 19.55 -42.59
CA THR A 739 -24.08 18.24 -41.92
C THR A 739 -24.38 18.32 -40.42
N GLY A 740 -24.66 19.52 -39.89
CA GLY A 740 -24.82 19.77 -38.46
C GLY A 740 -23.51 19.98 -37.71
N ALA A 741 -22.35 19.88 -38.36
CA ALA A 741 -21.06 20.10 -37.71
C ALA A 741 -20.81 21.59 -37.46
N PHE A 742 -20.29 21.94 -36.27
CA PHE A 742 -19.96 23.32 -35.91
C PHE A 742 -18.52 23.48 -35.43
N LYS A 743 -18.01 24.70 -35.57
CA LYS A 743 -16.69 25.12 -35.11
C LYS A 743 -16.72 26.57 -34.63
N VAL A 744 -16.92 26.76 -33.33
CA VAL A 744 -16.92 28.07 -32.67
C VAL A 744 -15.49 28.41 -32.25
N SER A 745 -14.89 29.44 -32.83
CA SER A 745 -13.61 29.97 -32.37
C SER A 745 -13.76 30.66 -31.01
N ILE A 746 -12.84 30.38 -30.09
CA ILE A 746 -12.79 30.97 -28.74
C ILE A 746 -11.35 31.32 -28.34
N ALA A 747 -11.18 32.26 -27.41
CA ALA A 747 -9.92 32.39 -26.69
C ALA A 747 -9.66 31.14 -25.83
N LYS A 748 -8.38 30.79 -25.61
CA LYS A 748 -8.02 29.70 -24.69
C LYS A 748 -8.62 29.92 -23.30
N GLN A 749 -9.17 28.87 -22.73
CA GLN A 749 -9.84 28.88 -21.42
C GLN A 749 -8.95 28.23 -20.36
N LYS A 750 -9.21 28.47 -19.08
CA LYS A 750 -8.46 27.81 -18.01
C LYS A 750 -9.02 26.39 -17.80
N ALA A 751 -8.16 25.45 -17.42
CA ALA A 751 -8.61 24.15 -16.95
C ALA A 751 -9.62 24.31 -15.79
N GLY A 752 -10.66 23.48 -15.78
CA GLY A 752 -11.77 23.56 -14.83
C GLY A 752 -12.82 24.63 -15.13
N THR A 753 -12.64 25.50 -16.11
CA THR A 753 -13.71 26.41 -16.57
C THR A 753 -14.86 25.59 -17.15
N LYS A 754 -16.10 25.85 -16.73
CA LYS A 754 -17.31 25.28 -17.36
C LYS A 754 -17.70 26.13 -18.56
N LEU A 755 -17.65 25.56 -19.76
CA LEU A 755 -18.21 26.14 -20.97
C LEU A 755 -19.60 25.57 -21.17
N VAL A 756 -20.54 26.45 -21.51
CA VAL A 756 -21.91 26.08 -21.79
C VAL A 756 -22.19 26.39 -23.26
N VAL A 757 -22.74 25.42 -23.98
CA VAL A 757 -22.94 25.46 -25.42
C VAL A 757 -24.40 25.16 -25.74
N TYR A 758 -25.05 26.07 -26.46
CA TYR A 758 -26.41 25.90 -26.96
C TYR A 758 -26.49 26.30 -28.43
N ALA A 759 -27.48 25.76 -29.13
CA ALA A 759 -27.84 26.13 -30.49
C ALA A 759 -29.13 26.97 -30.51
N GLU A 760 -29.28 27.78 -31.54
CA GLU A 760 -30.45 28.61 -31.82
C GLU A 760 -30.83 28.36 -33.29
N ASP A 761 -32.08 27.97 -33.56
CA ASP A 761 -32.53 27.61 -34.92
C ASP A 761 -32.81 28.86 -35.80
N ALA A 762 -33.50 28.67 -36.93
CA ALA A 762 -33.88 29.76 -37.83
C ALA A 762 -35.16 30.51 -37.40
N ALA A 763 -35.98 29.93 -36.52
CA ALA A 763 -37.18 30.52 -35.95
C ALA A 763 -36.91 31.29 -34.64
N GLY A 764 -35.78 31.00 -33.97
CA GLY A 764 -35.30 31.63 -32.75
C GLY A 764 -35.37 30.75 -31.49
N HIS A 765 -35.79 29.49 -31.58
CA HIS A 765 -35.82 28.61 -30.41
C HIS A 765 -34.41 28.14 -30.04
N LYS A 766 -34.19 27.89 -28.75
CA LYS A 766 -32.89 27.51 -28.19
C LYS A 766 -32.89 26.08 -27.68
N SER A 767 -31.82 25.36 -28.01
CA SER A 767 -31.58 24.01 -27.50
C SER A 767 -31.44 23.98 -25.98
N GLY A 768 -31.54 22.78 -25.40
CA GLY A 768 -30.96 22.50 -24.09
C GLY A 768 -29.45 22.84 -24.04
N GLU A 769 -28.94 23.15 -22.86
CA GLU A 769 -27.57 23.62 -22.65
C GLU A 769 -26.58 22.46 -22.40
N THR A 770 -25.64 22.23 -23.31
CA THR A 770 -24.55 21.26 -23.09
C THR A 770 -23.41 21.93 -22.33
N THR A 771 -23.13 21.45 -21.11
CA THR A 771 -21.97 21.90 -20.32
C THR A 771 -20.78 20.98 -20.52
N VAL A 772 -19.65 21.52 -20.97
CA VAL A 772 -18.34 20.84 -20.96
C VAL A 772 -17.39 21.54 -19.99
N THR A 773 -16.65 20.75 -19.20
CA THR A 773 -15.57 21.30 -18.36
C THR A 773 -14.27 21.26 -19.16
N VAL A 774 -13.56 22.39 -19.20
CA VAL A 774 -12.27 22.51 -19.89
C VAL A 774 -11.26 21.58 -19.22
N ILE A 775 -10.80 20.56 -19.94
CA ILE A 775 -9.84 19.58 -19.41
C ILE A 775 -8.41 20.15 -19.48
N ASP A 776 -7.60 19.81 -18.48
CA ASP A 776 -6.20 20.21 -18.45
C ASP A 776 -5.37 19.30 -19.35
N LYS A 777 -4.75 19.86 -20.40
CA LYS A 777 -3.74 19.19 -21.23
C LYS A 777 -2.40 19.95 -21.24
N THR A 778 -2.20 20.92 -20.35
CA THR A 778 -0.93 21.65 -20.22
C THR A 778 -0.02 20.96 -19.22
N ALA A 779 1.00 20.27 -19.73
CA ALA A 779 1.99 19.60 -18.87
C ALA A 779 2.74 20.60 -17.96
N PRO A 780 2.97 20.25 -16.68
CA PRO A 780 3.64 21.11 -15.73
C PRO A 780 5.09 21.39 -16.13
N ALA A 781 5.64 22.51 -15.65
CA ALA A 781 7.03 22.87 -15.92
C ALA A 781 8.02 21.80 -15.41
N ALA A 782 9.07 21.53 -16.19
CA ALA A 782 10.09 20.54 -15.86
C ALA A 782 10.75 20.84 -14.49
N PRO A 783 10.82 19.87 -13.55
CA PRO A 783 11.35 20.11 -12.21
C PRO A 783 12.74 20.75 -12.20
N THR A 784 12.92 21.74 -11.32
CA THR A 784 14.25 22.20 -10.93
C THR A 784 14.73 21.33 -9.77
N VAL A 785 15.97 20.83 -9.85
CA VAL A 785 16.55 19.91 -8.88
C VAL A 785 17.79 20.55 -8.26
N GLN A 786 17.93 20.46 -6.93
CA GLN A 786 19.13 20.92 -6.22
C GLN A 786 20.31 19.96 -6.47
N PRO A 787 21.57 20.43 -6.33
CA PRO A 787 22.75 19.56 -6.40
C PRO A 787 22.63 18.35 -5.48
N PHE A 788 22.72 17.14 -6.06
CA PHE A 788 22.50 15.88 -5.38
C PHE A 788 23.76 14.99 -5.43
N GLY A 789 24.24 14.60 -4.26
CA GLY A 789 25.47 13.81 -4.10
C GLY A 789 25.22 12.29 -4.07
N ASP A 790 26.20 11.53 -4.54
CA ASP A 790 26.25 10.07 -4.47
C ASP A 790 26.13 9.54 -3.02
N ASN A 791 26.56 10.32 -2.05
CA ASN A 791 26.45 10.01 -0.64
C ASN A 791 25.04 10.23 -0.03
N GLN A 792 24.07 10.75 -0.78
CA GLN A 792 22.71 11.13 -0.32
C GLN A 792 21.61 10.12 -0.76
N THR A 793 20.42 10.24 -0.16
CA THR A 793 19.21 9.44 -0.50
C THR A 793 17.92 10.27 -0.55
N VAL A 794 18.01 11.60 -0.50
CA VAL A 794 16.89 12.53 -0.64
C VAL A 794 17.22 13.58 -1.68
N ILE A 795 16.35 13.73 -2.68
CA ILE A 795 16.48 14.65 -3.81
C ILE A 795 15.45 15.75 -3.61
N THR A 796 15.90 17.00 -3.55
CA THR A 796 15.04 18.17 -3.30
C THR A 796 15.06 19.13 -4.48
N GLY A 797 14.05 20.00 -4.57
CA GLY A 797 13.92 20.93 -5.67
C GLY A 797 12.60 21.69 -5.67
N LYS A 798 12.24 22.28 -6.81
CA LYS A 798 10.91 22.84 -7.06
C LYS A 798 10.29 22.27 -8.32
N ALA A 799 9.00 21.96 -8.23
CA ALA A 799 8.10 21.63 -9.32
C ALA A 799 6.81 22.45 -9.15
N GLU A 800 5.79 22.16 -9.95
CA GLU A 800 4.48 22.79 -9.79
C GLU A 800 3.80 22.36 -8.48
N ALA A 801 3.08 23.28 -7.83
CA ALA A 801 2.47 23.02 -6.52
C ALA A 801 1.40 21.92 -6.62
N GLY A 802 1.49 20.91 -5.75
CA GLY A 802 0.60 19.73 -5.79
C GLY A 802 0.96 18.67 -6.84
N SER A 803 1.92 18.92 -7.75
CA SER A 803 2.36 17.91 -8.72
C SER A 803 3.13 16.75 -8.07
N THR A 804 2.96 15.54 -8.58
CA THR A 804 3.74 14.37 -8.17
C THR A 804 5.08 14.35 -8.89
N VAL A 805 6.17 14.53 -8.15
CA VAL A 805 7.53 14.49 -8.70
C VAL A 805 8.05 13.06 -8.68
N THR A 806 8.44 12.55 -9.85
CA THR A 806 8.98 11.21 -10.06
C THR A 806 10.45 11.27 -10.46
N ILE A 807 11.33 10.59 -9.73
CA ILE A 807 12.75 10.43 -10.10
C ILE A 807 12.95 9.08 -10.77
N LYS A 808 13.56 9.08 -11.97
CA LYS A 808 13.93 7.86 -12.71
C LYS A 808 15.43 7.77 -12.96
N SER A 809 15.93 6.54 -13.07
CA SER A 809 17.23 6.19 -13.67
C SER A 809 16.95 5.35 -14.90
N GLY A 810 17.03 5.95 -16.09
CA GLY A 810 16.51 5.34 -17.32
C GLY A 810 15.01 5.08 -17.22
N LYS A 811 14.57 3.83 -17.42
CA LYS A 811 13.15 3.43 -17.27
C LYS A 811 12.73 3.20 -15.81
N THR A 812 13.66 2.97 -14.89
CA THR A 812 13.37 2.56 -13.51
C THR A 812 13.04 3.74 -12.61
N ILE A 813 11.89 3.71 -11.91
CA ILE A 813 11.54 4.69 -10.88
C ILE A 813 12.35 4.41 -9.61
N LEU A 814 13.01 5.44 -9.06
CA LEU A 814 13.78 5.35 -7.82
C LEU A 814 13.00 5.83 -6.59
N GLY A 815 12.01 6.70 -6.80
CA GLY A 815 11.14 7.26 -5.78
C GLY A 815 10.20 8.34 -6.35
N THR A 816 9.15 8.65 -5.59
CA THR A 816 8.17 9.70 -5.90
C THR A 816 7.89 10.55 -4.64
N ALA A 817 7.44 11.79 -4.82
CA ALA A 817 6.87 12.63 -3.75
C ALA A 817 6.06 13.79 -4.35
N THR A 818 4.96 14.17 -3.70
CA THR A 818 4.18 15.35 -4.09
C THR A 818 4.92 16.64 -3.72
N ALA A 819 4.89 17.63 -4.61
CA ALA A 819 5.36 18.98 -4.34
C ALA A 819 4.37 19.74 -3.45
N SER A 820 4.89 20.42 -2.43
CA SER A 820 4.09 21.24 -1.50
C SER A 820 3.34 22.38 -2.21
N SER A 821 2.41 23.03 -1.50
CA SER A 821 1.69 24.24 -1.97
C SER A 821 2.60 25.43 -2.32
N LYS A 822 3.89 25.37 -1.98
CA LYS A 822 4.93 26.35 -2.35
C LYS A 822 5.87 25.84 -3.46
N GLY A 823 5.51 24.76 -4.14
CA GLY A 823 6.26 24.11 -5.23
C GLY A 823 7.47 23.28 -4.79
N SER A 824 7.93 23.38 -3.53
CA SER A 824 9.07 22.61 -3.03
C SER A 824 8.74 21.12 -2.88
N PHE A 825 9.63 20.24 -3.36
CA PHE A 825 9.50 18.78 -3.22
C PHE A 825 10.73 18.15 -2.51
N SER A 826 10.54 16.93 -2.00
CA SER A 826 11.59 16.12 -1.35
C SER A 826 11.36 14.62 -1.60
N VAL A 827 11.91 14.10 -2.70
CA VAL A 827 11.81 12.67 -3.06
C VAL A 827 12.86 11.85 -2.32
N ARG A 828 12.45 10.86 -1.53
CA ARG A 828 13.37 9.86 -0.95
C ARG A 828 13.53 8.69 -1.91
N ILE A 829 14.77 8.27 -2.15
CA ILE A 829 15.11 7.09 -2.95
C ILE A 829 15.65 5.97 -2.06
N LYS A 830 15.38 4.70 -2.43
CA LYS A 830 15.71 3.53 -1.59
C LYS A 830 17.22 3.29 -1.40
N SER A 831 18.04 3.67 -2.38
CA SER A 831 19.49 3.42 -2.36
C SER A 831 20.29 4.61 -2.90
N LYS A 832 21.51 4.77 -2.37
CA LYS A 832 22.50 5.72 -2.88
C LYS A 832 22.83 5.42 -4.34
N GLN A 833 22.97 6.45 -5.15
CA GLN A 833 23.29 6.33 -6.58
C GLN A 833 24.78 6.59 -6.80
N LYS A 834 25.40 5.92 -7.79
CA LYS A 834 26.82 6.14 -8.10
C LYS A 834 27.04 7.54 -8.66
N ALA A 835 28.16 8.16 -8.33
CA ALA A 835 28.59 9.42 -8.94
C ALA A 835 28.63 9.29 -10.48
N GLY A 836 28.19 10.34 -11.17
CA GLY A 836 28.07 10.38 -12.63
C GLY A 836 26.83 9.71 -13.22
N THR A 837 26.04 8.95 -12.45
CA THR A 837 24.73 8.45 -12.89
C THR A 837 23.84 9.62 -13.33
N VAL A 838 23.20 9.50 -14.49
CA VAL A 838 22.18 10.45 -14.95
C VAL A 838 20.83 10.02 -14.38
N LEU A 839 20.21 10.92 -13.61
CA LEU A 839 18.85 10.80 -13.12
C LEU A 839 17.97 11.80 -13.86
N THR A 840 16.68 11.50 -14.00
CA THR A 840 15.71 12.40 -14.62
C THR A 840 14.52 12.60 -13.70
N ALA A 841 14.23 13.87 -13.39
CA ALA A 841 13.05 14.29 -12.63
C ALA A 841 11.91 14.67 -13.59
N TYR A 842 10.71 14.18 -13.31
CA TYR A 842 9.47 14.54 -14.00
C TYR A 842 8.49 15.07 -12.95
N ALA A 843 7.69 16.07 -13.29
CA ALA A 843 6.47 16.40 -12.56
C ALA A 843 5.27 15.84 -13.31
N THR A 844 4.29 15.31 -12.59
CA THR A 844 2.97 14.97 -13.13
C THR A 844 1.93 15.77 -12.35
N ASP A 845 1.08 16.53 -13.03
CA ASP A 845 0.06 17.37 -12.38
C ASP A 845 -1.11 16.54 -11.78
N LYS A 846 -2.21 17.20 -11.41
CA LYS A 846 -3.41 16.54 -10.87
C LYS A 846 -4.27 15.87 -11.97
N ALA A 847 -4.16 16.31 -13.22
CA ALA A 847 -4.89 15.74 -14.37
C ALA A 847 -4.17 14.55 -15.02
N GLY A 848 -2.87 14.38 -14.75
CA GLY A 848 -2.01 13.32 -15.26
C GLY A 848 -1.01 13.77 -16.34
N ASN A 849 -1.01 15.05 -16.74
CA ASN A 849 -0.03 15.51 -17.73
C ASN A 849 1.37 15.52 -17.09
N THR A 850 2.36 15.03 -17.85
CA THR A 850 3.72 14.82 -17.34
C THR A 850 4.70 15.75 -18.04
N SER A 851 5.51 16.46 -17.25
CA SER A 851 6.49 17.44 -17.70
C SER A 851 7.52 16.83 -18.65
N ALA A 852 8.19 17.70 -19.42
CA ALA A 852 9.50 17.36 -19.95
C ALA A 852 10.45 16.93 -18.81
N GLY A 853 11.26 15.90 -19.04
CA GLY A 853 12.13 15.34 -18.00
C GLY A 853 13.38 16.19 -17.78
N LYS A 854 13.61 16.68 -16.56
CA LYS A 854 14.85 17.36 -16.19
C LYS A 854 15.93 16.34 -15.82
N SER A 855 16.87 16.11 -16.73
CA SER A 855 18.06 15.31 -16.45
C SER A 855 19.09 16.08 -15.61
N PHE A 856 19.66 15.42 -14.62
CA PHE A 856 20.76 15.88 -13.78
C PHE A 856 21.74 14.73 -13.51
N LYS A 857 22.98 15.06 -13.13
CA LYS A 857 23.98 14.05 -12.77
C LYS A 857 24.12 13.99 -11.25
N VAL A 858 24.28 12.79 -10.73
CA VAL A 858 24.70 12.56 -9.35
C VAL A 858 26.13 13.07 -9.19
N GLU A 859 26.34 14.06 -8.33
CA GLU A 859 27.67 14.61 -8.03
C GLU A 859 28.47 13.66 -7.14
N ASP A 860 29.79 13.64 -7.32
CA ASP A 860 30.70 12.95 -6.41
C ASP A 860 30.92 13.80 -5.15
N LYS A 861 30.40 13.31 -4.02
CA LYS A 861 30.57 13.87 -2.67
C LYS A 861 31.19 12.87 -1.70
N THR A 862 31.65 11.70 -2.18
CA THR A 862 32.23 10.66 -1.34
C THR A 862 33.73 10.88 -1.21
N ALA A 863 34.13 11.53 -0.12
CA ALA A 863 35.54 11.79 0.15
C ALA A 863 36.38 10.50 0.22
N PRO A 864 37.61 10.50 -0.35
CA PRO A 864 38.41 9.29 -0.50
C PRO A 864 38.87 8.73 0.85
N SER A 865 39.15 7.43 0.87
CA SER A 865 39.66 6.77 2.08
C SER A 865 41.00 7.36 2.56
N ALA A 866 41.23 7.34 3.88
CA ALA A 866 42.43 7.90 4.49
C ALA A 866 43.70 7.18 3.99
N PRO A 867 44.75 7.91 3.51
CA PRO A 867 45.95 7.28 2.96
C PRO A 867 46.62 6.29 3.92
N SER A 868 46.99 5.12 3.42
CA SER A 868 47.98 4.28 4.07
C SER A 868 49.38 4.82 3.77
N VAL A 869 50.25 4.92 4.77
CA VAL A 869 51.61 5.46 4.64
C VAL A 869 52.61 4.41 5.10
N ASN A 870 53.65 4.18 4.29
CA ASN A 870 54.73 3.27 4.63
C ASN A 870 55.61 3.84 5.76
N ARG A 871 56.37 2.98 6.44
CA ARG A 871 57.34 3.39 7.48
C ARG A 871 58.34 4.40 6.91
N PHE A 872 58.41 5.58 7.50
CA PHE A 872 59.19 6.72 7.00
C PHE A 872 60.19 7.20 8.05
N GLY A 873 61.47 7.25 7.69
CA GLY A 873 62.58 7.60 8.57
C GLY A 873 62.97 9.08 8.52
N ASP A 874 63.52 9.59 9.62
CA ASP A 874 64.11 10.92 9.76
C ASP A 874 65.20 11.20 8.71
N ASN A 875 65.94 10.17 8.32
CA ASN A 875 66.98 10.25 7.30
C ASN A 875 66.45 10.32 5.85
N GLN A 876 65.13 10.24 5.61
CA GLN A 876 64.49 10.18 4.28
C GLN A 876 63.83 11.50 3.84
N THR A 877 63.50 11.63 2.54
CA THR A 877 62.76 12.77 1.96
C THR A 877 61.65 12.36 0.97
N MET A 878 61.38 11.05 0.82
CA MET A 878 60.33 10.51 -0.03
C MET A 878 59.36 9.68 0.81
N ILE A 879 58.09 10.09 0.86
CA ILE A 879 57.03 9.41 1.60
C ILE A 879 56.20 8.61 0.61
N THR A 880 56.11 7.29 0.81
CA THR A 880 55.36 6.37 -0.06
C THR A 880 54.21 5.73 0.69
N GLY A 881 53.24 5.19 -0.04
CA GLY A 881 52.07 4.52 0.53
C GLY A 881 51.02 4.21 -0.52
N LYS A 882 49.78 3.94 -0.10
CA LYS A 882 48.62 3.82 -1.00
C LYS A 882 47.50 4.75 -0.56
N ALA A 883 46.88 5.41 -1.53
CA ALA A 883 45.63 6.14 -1.42
C ALA A 883 44.69 5.66 -2.54
N GLU A 884 43.54 6.31 -2.71
CA GLU A 884 42.64 6.05 -3.82
C GLU A 884 43.29 6.36 -5.19
N ALA A 885 43.00 5.57 -6.21
CA ALA A 885 43.65 5.68 -7.51
C ALA A 885 43.37 7.03 -8.19
N GLY A 886 44.40 7.75 -8.61
CA GLY A 886 44.28 9.09 -9.19
C GLY A 886 44.08 10.23 -8.17
N ALA A 887 43.91 9.93 -6.88
CA ALA A 887 43.74 10.96 -5.86
C ALA A 887 45.03 11.76 -5.61
N LYS A 888 44.90 13.07 -5.40
CA LYS A 888 45.97 13.98 -5.01
C LYS A 888 46.31 13.77 -3.53
N VAL A 889 47.50 13.27 -3.25
CA VAL A 889 47.99 13.04 -1.89
C VAL A 889 48.78 14.25 -1.40
N THR A 890 48.36 14.82 -0.28
CA THR A 890 48.98 16.00 0.35
C THR A 890 49.56 15.64 1.70
N ILE A 891 50.87 15.84 1.89
CA ILE A 891 51.54 15.66 3.18
C ILE A 891 51.60 17.01 3.91
N LYS A 892 51.11 17.05 5.15
CA LYS A 892 51.15 18.22 6.02
C LYS A 892 51.89 17.95 7.34
N ARG A 893 52.35 19.02 7.97
CA ARG A 893 52.83 19.09 9.36
C ARG A 893 52.08 20.22 10.05
N GLY A 894 51.05 19.88 10.82
CA GLY A 894 50.04 20.85 11.24
C GLY A 894 49.33 21.47 10.02
N LYS A 895 49.21 22.80 9.98
CA LYS A 895 48.61 23.51 8.82
C LYS A 895 49.54 23.57 7.59
N THR A 896 50.84 23.40 7.74
CA THR A 896 51.83 23.57 6.66
C THR A 896 51.89 22.36 5.73
N VAL A 897 51.76 22.57 4.41
CA VAL A 897 52.03 21.54 3.39
C VAL A 897 53.53 21.35 3.20
N LEU A 898 54.01 20.11 3.24
CA LEU A 898 55.43 19.76 3.01
C LEU A 898 55.70 19.24 1.59
N GLY A 899 54.67 18.71 0.94
CA GLY A 899 54.73 18.18 -0.42
C GLY A 899 53.37 17.64 -0.88
N THR A 900 53.20 17.52 -2.19
CA THR A 900 52.03 16.92 -2.84
C THR A 900 52.47 15.97 -3.95
N GLY A 901 51.65 14.97 -4.24
CA GLY A 901 51.77 14.11 -5.41
C GLY A 901 50.40 13.52 -5.77
N THR A 902 50.38 12.56 -6.70
CA THR A 902 49.14 11.88 -7.11
C THR A 902 49.35 10.37 -6.96
N ALA A 903 48.33 9.67 -6.48
CA ALA A 903 48.30 8.22 -6.48
C ALA A 903 48.15 7.69 -7.92
N SER A 904 48.95 6.68 -8.26
CA SER A 904 48.86 5.97 -9.54
C SER A 904 47.51 5.27 -9.73
N SER A 905 47.25 4.75 -10.93
CA SER A 905 46.08 3.90 -11.23
C SER A 905 46.01 2.63 -10.39
N LYS A 906 47.09 2.25 -9.68
CA LYS A 906 47.17 1.13 -8.73
C LYS A 906 47.14 1.59 -7.25
N GLY A 907 46.72 2.84 -6.99
CA GLY A 907 46.62 3.46 -5.65
C GLY A 907 47.95 3.86 -5.00
N SER A 908 49.08 3.27 -5.41
CA SER A 908 50.41 3.61 -4.89
C SER A 908 50.77 5.07 -5.17
N PHE A 909 51.21 5.81 -4.15
CA PHE A 909 51.71 7.19 -4.26
C PHE A 909 53.17 7.32 -3.81
N SER A 910 53.82 8.40 -4.25
CA SER A 910 55.14 8.82 -3.81
C SER A 910 55.18 10.35 -3.74
N VAL A 911 55.42 10.92 -2.55
CA VAL A 911 55.48 12.36 -2.32
C VAL A 911 56.86 12.75 -1.79
N ARG A 912 57.57 13.58 -2.56
CA ARG A 912 58.83 14.20 -2.10
C ARG A 912 58.52 15.40 -1.20
N ILE A 913 59.20 15.47 -0.05
CA ILE A 913 59.21 16.65 0.82
C ILE A 913 60.56 17.38 0.71
N LYS A 914 60.54 18.71 0.83
CA LYS A 914 61.74 19.55 0.58
C LYS A 914 62.91 19.29 1.55
N SER A 915 62.63 18.87 2.78
CA SER A 915 63.65 18.63 3.81
C SER A 915 63.36 17.39 4.65
N LYS A 916 64.44 16.78 5.18
CA LYS A 916 64.37 15.74 6.21
C LYS A 916 63.60 16.25 7.43
N GLN A 917 62.89 15.37 8.13
CA GLN A 917 62.11 15.71 9.32
C GLN A 917 62.76 15.07 10.55
N LYS A 918 62.68 15.71 11.72
CA LYS A 918 63.24 15.13 12.95
C LYS A 918 62.44 13.89 13.38
N ALA A 919 63.11 12.87 13.90
CA ALA A 919 62.45 11.73 14.52
C ALA A 919 61.40 12.17 15.55
N GLY A 920 60.27 11.46 15.63
CA GLY A 920 59.12 11.80 16.48
C GLY A 920 58.19 12.89 15.91
N THR A 921 58.56 13.62 14.86
CA THR A 921 57.66 14.58 14.19
C THR A 921 56.41 13.87 13.71
N VAL A 922 55.22 14.41 14.02
CA VAL A 922 53.95 13.94 13.46
C VAL A 922 53.71 14.62 12.11
N LEU A 923 53.49 13.81 11.08
CA LEU A 923 53.04 14.23 9.76
C LEU A 923 51.65 13.64 9.50
N THR A 924 50.87 14.27 8.62
CA THR A 924 49.53 13.81 8.24
C THR A 924 49.39 13.78 6.73
N ALA A 925 49.02 12.62 6.18
CA ALA A 925 48.72 12.43 4.76
C ALA A 925 47.21 12.53 4.52
N TYR A 926 46.79 13.37 3.58
CA TYR A 926 45.41 13.51 3.12
C TYR A 926 45.31 13.05 1.66
N ALA A 927 44.23 12.37 1.30
CA ALA A 927 43.84 12.17 -0.10
C ALA A 927 42.78 13.21 -0.47
N THR A 928 42.82 13.69 -1.70
CA THR A 928 41.75 14.47 -2.34
C THR A 928 41.44 13.80 -3.68
N ASP A 929 40.17 13.48 -3.94
CA ASP A 929 39.76 12.79 -5.17
C ASP A 929 39.81 13.73 -6.41
N LYS A 930 39.22 13.28 -7.53
CA LYS A 930 39.14 14.07 -8.77
C LYS A 930 38.03 15.14 -8.75
N ALA A 931 37.01 14.99 -7.91
CA ALA A 931 35.92 15.95 -7.74
C ALA A 931 36.28 17.08 -6.75
N GLY A 932 37.31 16.88 -5.93
CA GLY A 932 37.84 17.84 -4.96
C GLY A 932 37.52 17.49 -3.49
N ASN A 933 36.79 16.41 -3.20
CA ASN A 933 36.50 16.06 -1.80
C ASN A 933 37.78 15.55 -1.13
N THR A 934 38.05 16.02 0.09
CA THR A 934 39.28 15.67 0.83
C THR A 934 38.96 14.70 1.97
N GLY A 935 39.58 13.53 1.92
CA GLY A 935 39.42 12.45 2.88
C GLY A 935 40.07 12.73 4.23
N ALA A 936 39.75 11.87 5.20
CA ALA A 936 40.33 11.94 6.54
C ALA A 936 41.87 11.80 6.51
N GLY A 937 42.56 12.61 7.30
CA GLY A 937 44.03 12.64 7.33
C GLY A 937 44.62 11.50 8.15
N LYS A 938 45.47 10.66 7.54
CA LYS A 938 46.24 9.65 8.28
C LYS A 938 47.49 10.27 8.88
N SER A 939 47.53 10.37 10.21
CA SER A 939 48.73 10.78 10.93
C SER A 939 49.71 9.62 11.15
N PHE A 940 51.00 9.92 11.00
CA PHE A 940 52.12 9.00 11.21
C PHE A 940 53.30 9.75 11.86
N LYS A 941 54.13 9.04 12.61
CA LYS A 941 55.36 9.59 13.21
C LYS A 941 56.55 9.27 12.32
N VAL A 942 57.44 10.25 12.15
CA VAL A 942 58.76 10.05 11.54
C VAL A 942 59.59 9.16 12.48
N GLU A 943 60.06 8.03 11.98
CA GLU A 943 60.87 7.08 12.75
C GLU A 943 62.32 7.53 12.85
N ASP A 944 62.98 7.17 13.95
CA ASP A 944 64.43 7.29 14.05
C ASP A 944 65.10 6.16 13.27
N LYS A 945 65.89 6.51 12.25
CA LYS A 945 66.72 5.63 11.42
C LYS A 945 68.18 6.14 11.36
N THR A 946 68.58 7.07 12.23
CA THR A 946 69.92 7.65 12.21
C THR A 946 70.77 6.99 13.28
N ALA A 947 71.73 6.15 12.86
CA ALA A 947 72.57 5.39 13.78
C ALA A 947 73.61 6.25 14.53
N PRO A 948 74.00 5.88 15.77
CA PRO A 948 74.99 6.59 16.55
C PRO A 948 76.34 6.79 15.88
N SER A 949 77.05 7.85 16.27
CA SER A 949 78.49 7.98 16.07
C SER A 949 79.25 6.85 16.77
N ALA A 950 80.34 6.39 16.17
CA ALA A 950 81.18 5.32 16.74
C ALA A 950 81.76 5.70 18.13
N PRO A 951 81.79 4.79 19.12
CA PRO A 951 82.36 5.06 20.44
C PRO A 951 83.84 5.47 20.39
N SER A 952 84.27 6.30 21.35
CA SER A 952 85.68 6.46 21.70
C SER A 952 86.00 5.68 22.98
N VAL A 953 87.23 5.16 23.10
CA VAL A 953 87.64 4.24 24.17
C VAL A 953 88.96 4.70 24.78
N ASN A 954 89.05 4.70 26.11
CA ASN A 954 90.24 5.09 26.85
C ASN A 954 91.32 3.99 26.86
N ARG A 955 92.58 4.34 27.17
CA ARG A 955 93.74 3.41 27.08
C ARG A 955 93.68 2.25 28.09
N PHE A 956 93.15 1.12 27.64
CA PHE A 956 92.91 -0.10 28.42
C PHE A 956 94.09 -1.08 28.39
N GLY A 957 94.55 -1.51 29.56
CA GLY A 957 95.69 -2.43 29.74
C GLY A 957 95.29 -3.89 30.01
N ASP A 958 96.23 -4.79 29.75
CA ASP A 958 96.12 -6.25 29.94
C ASP A 958 95.79 -6.64 31.39
N ASN A 959 96.34 -5.90 32.36
CA ASN A 959 96.11 -6.12 33.78
C ASN A 959 94.73 -5.64 34.27
N GLN A 960 93.88 -5.04 33.41
CA GLN A 960 92.59 -4.42 33.74
C GLN A 960 91.37 -5.26 33.30
N THR A 961 90.19 -4.97 33.86
CA THR A 961 88.91 -5.62 33.50
C THR A 961 87.74 -4.64 33.30
N THR A 962 87.96 -3.33 33.40
CA THR A 962 86.94 -2.29 33.14
C THR A 962 87.40 -1.36 32.02
N ILE A 963 86.57 -1.22 30.99
CA ILE A 963 86.81 -0.41 29.80
C ILE A 963 85.92 0.83 29.88
N THR A 964 86.52 2.02 29.79
CA THR A 964 85.79 3.30 29.85
C THR A 964 85.94 4.08 28.54
N GLY A 965 85.02 4.99 28.27
CA GLY A 965 85.02 5.78 27.03
C GLY A 965 83.82 6.70 26.89
N LYS A 966 83.60 7.22 25.68
CA LYS A 966 82.41 8.02 25.32
C LYS A 966 81.63 7.42 24.15
N ALA A 967 80.32 7.60 24.19
CA ALA A 967 79.38 7.30 23.11
C ALA A 967 78.18 8.26 23.24
N GLU A 968 77.19 8.13 22.36
CA GLU A 968 75.96 8.93 22.44
C GLU A 968 75.20 8.69 23.76
N ALA A 969 74.60 9.75 24.31
CA ALA A 969 74.00 9.72 25.64
C ALA A 969 72.76 8.80 25.68
N GLY A 970 72.78 7.79 26.54
CA GLY A 970 71.75 6.76 26.63
C GLY A 970 71.91 5.60 25.62
N ALA A 971 72.93 5.62 24.76
CA ALA A 971 73.20 4.53 23.84
C ALA A 971 73.80 3.30 24.55
N LYS A 972 73.34 2.10 24.16
CA LYS A 972 73.89 0.82 24.61
C LYS A 972 75.23 0.57 23.93
N VAL A 973 76.30 0.55 24.71
CA VAL A 973 77.66 0.28 24.21
C VAL A 973 78.00 -1.19 24.41
N THR A 974 78.47 -1.84 23.34
CA THR A 974 78.81 -3.27 23.29
C THR A 974 80.28 -3.45 22.95
N ILE A 975 81.05 -4.10 23.83
CA ILE A 975 82.46 -4.47 23.58
C ILE A 975 82.51 -5.89 23.02
N LYS A 976 83.16 -6.07 21.87
CA LYS A 976 83.39 -7.37 21.22
C LYS A 976 84.87 -7.68 21.01
N ARG A 977 85.18 -8.97 20.87
CA ARG A 977 86.45 -9.52 20.36
C ARG A 977 86.10 -10.46 19.21
N GLY A 978 86.25 -10.00 17.98
CA GLY A 978 85.64 -10.65 16.81
C GLY A 978 84.11 -10.67 16.96
N LYS A 979 83.48 -11.84 16.77
CA LYS A 979 82.03 -12.01 16.95
C LYS A 979 81.60 -12.06 18.43
N THR A 980 82.49 -12.44 19.35
CA THR A 980 82.17 -12.65 20.78
C THR A 980 81.97 -11.33 21.54
N VAL A 981 80.85 -11.18 22.25
CA VAL A 981 80.63 -10.07 23.19
C VAL A 981 81.40 -10.33 24.49
N LEU A 982 82.19 -9.36 24.96
CA LEU A 982 82.92 -9.44 26.23
C LEU A 982 82.21 -8.71 27.38
N GLY A 983 81.38 -7.73 27.06
CA GLY A 983 80.59 -6.94 28.00
C GLY A 983 79.73 -5.89 27.30
N THR A 984 78.69 -5.46 27.98
CA THR A 984 77.76 -4.41 27.53
C THR A 984 77.48 -3.44 28.67
N GLY A 985 77.21 -2.19 28.34
CA GLY A 985 76.68 -1.20 29.28
C GLY A 985 75.95 -0.10 28.51
N THR A 986 75.61 0.98 29.18
CA THR A 986 74.94 2.14 28.56
C THR A 986 75.76 3.38 28.85
N ALA A 987 75.93 4.26 27.86
CA ALA A 987 76.50 5.58 28.10
C ALA A 987 75.48 6.43 28.88
N ASN A 988 75.93 7.11 29.94
CA ASN A 988 75.06 7.95 30.76
C ASN A 988 74.63 9.24 30.04
N SER A 989 73.88 10.11 30.73
CA SER A 989 73.41 11.41 30.19
C SER A 989 74.54 12.36 29.77
N LYS A 990 75.78 12.15 30.23
CA LYS A 990 76.98 12.89 29.81
C LYS A 990 77.75 12.20 28.68
N GLY A 991 77.17 11.18 28.04
CA GLY A 991 77.79 10.42 26.96
C GLY A 991 79.00 9.58 27.39
N THR A 992 79.14 9.24 28.68
CA THR A 992 80.27 8.45 29.20
C THR A 992 79.83 7.04 29.60
N PHE A 993 80.64 6.02 29.28
CA PHE A 993 80.39 4.63 29.64
C PHE A 993 81.53 4.01 30.44
N SER A 994 81.18 2.99 31.24
CA SER A 994 82.11 2.11 31.95
C SER A 994 81.58 0.69 31.87
N ILE A 995 82.35 -0.22 31.27
CA ILE A 995 81.93 -1.60 31.00
C ILE A 995 82.95 -2.56 31.60
N ARG A 996 82.50 -3.38 32.55
CA ARG A 996 83.29 -4.50 33.09
C ARG A 996 83.20 -5.68 32.13
N ILE A 997 84.35 -6.26 31.80
CA ILE A 997 84.46 -7.52 31.05
C ILE A 997 84.84 -8.66 31.99
N LYS A 998 84.37 -9.89 31.72
CA LYS A 998 84.51 -11.03 32.65
C LYS A 998 85.96 -11.44 32.96
N SER A 999 86.90 -11.23 32.03
CA SER A 999 88.30 -11.65 32.18
C SER A 999 89.28 -10.63 31.61
N LYS A 1000 90.50 -10.60 32.19
CA LYS A 1000 91.65 -9.86 31.65
C LYS A 1000 91.95 -10.32 30.22
N GLN A 1001 92.46 -9.41 29.40
CA GLN A 1001 92.77 -9.69 27.98
C GLN A 1001 94.29 -9.64 27.78
N LYS A 1002 94.84 -10.51 26.92
CA LYS A 1002 96.28 -10.49 26.62
C LYS A 1002 96.66 -9.18 25.93
N ALA A 1003 97.85 -8.64 26.25
CA ALA A 1003 98.41 -7.50 25.52
C ALA A 1003 98.43 -7.76 24.00
N GLY A 1004 98.20 -6.73 23.19
CA GLY A 1004 98.07 -6.81 21.74
C GLY A 1004 96.68 -7.24 21.22
N THR A 1005 95.80 -7.81 22.06
CA THR A 1005 94.43 -8.19 21.66
C THR A 1005 93.67 -6.98 21.09
N THR A 1006 93.06 -7.14 19.91
CA THR A 1006 92.16 -6.13 19.34
C THR A 1006 90.73 -6.36 19.83
N LEU A 1007 90.11 -5.31 20.35
CA LEU A 1007 88.70 -5.25 20.77
C LEU A 1007 87.98 -4.18 19.95
N THR A 1008 86.66 -4.27 19.83
CA THR A 1008 85.83 -3.29 19.11
C THR A 1008 84.62 -2.87 19.95
N ALA A 1009 84.41 -1.57 20.09
CA ALA A 1009 83.26 -0.98 20.77
C ALA A 1009 82.22 -0.50 19.74
N TYR A 1010 80.95 -0.89 19.91
CA TYR A 1010 79.81 -0.44 19.11
C TYR A 1010 78.84 0.34 19.99
N ALA A 1011 78.13 1.32 19.44
CA ALA A 1011 77.00 1.99 20.10
C ALA A 1011 75.69 1.67 19.37
N THR A 1012 74.61 1.45 20.13
CA THR A 1012 73.24 1.28 19.65
C THR A 1012 72.35 2.30 20.35
N ASP A 1013 71.56 3.07 19.62
CA ASP A 1013 70.65 4.08 20.19
C ASP A 1013 69.44 3.43 20.91
N LYS A 1014 68.45 4.26 21.30
CA LYS A 1014 67.19 3.81 21.90
C LYS A 1014 66.19 3.23 20.89
N ALA A 1015 66.33 3.53 19.60
CA ALA A 1015 65.49 3.02 18.52
C ALA A 1015 65.98 1.66 17.98
N GLY A 1016 67.20 1.24 18.34
CA GLY A 1016 67.85 0.01 17.94
C GLY A 1016 68.85 0.15 16.80
N ASN A 1017 69.06 1.36 16.22
CA ASN A 1017 70.05 1.52 15.16
C ASN A 1017 71.46 1.43 15.75
N THR A 1018 72.34 0.64 15.12
CA THR A 1018 73.69 0.38 15.62
C THR A 1018 74.74 1.06 14.74
N GLY A 1019 75.52 1.94 15.35
CA GLY A 1019 76.58 2.70 14.70
C GLY A 1019 77.83 1.88 14.39
N ALA A 1020 78.75 2.50 13.66
CA ALA A 1020 80.03 1.88 13.29
C ALA A 1020 80.87 1.51 14.54
N GLY A 1021 81.60 0.39 14.45
CA GLY A 1021 82.45 -0.10 15.54
C GLY A 1021 83.83 0.57 15.57
N LYS A 1022 84.29 1.02 16.74
CA LYS A 1022 85.65 1.53 16.94
C LYS A 1022 86.56 0.46 17.53
N SER A 1023 87.60 0.08 16.80
CA SER A 1023 88.61 -0.88 17.26
C SER A 1023 89.74 -0.23 18.05
N PHE A 1024 90.23 -0.93 19.08
CA PHE A 1024 91.33 -0.52 19.96
C PHE A 1024 92.14 -1.76 20.40
N LYS A 1025 93.42 -1.56 20.75
CA LYS A 1025 94.30 -2.65 21.24
C LYS A 1025 94.49 -2.56 22.75
N VAL A 1026 94.53 -3.73 23.39
CA VAL A 1026 94.93 -3.89 24.80
C VAL A 1026 96.43 -3.64 24.91
N VAL A 1027 96.86 -2.74 25.80
CA VAL A 1027 98.30 -2.44 26.01
C VAL A 1027 98.89 -3.26 27.14
N ASP A 1028 100.18 -3.54 27.08
CA ASP A 1028 100.93 -4.16 28.18
C ASP A 1028 101.11 -3.16 29.35
N LYS A 1029 100.91 -3.63 30.58
CA LYS A 1029 101.17 -2.95 31.86
C LYS A 1029 101.65 -3.96 32.94
N THR A 1030 102.16 -5.13 32.56
CA THR A 1030 102.56 -6.19 33.51
C THR A 1030 104.08 -6.23 33.66
N ALA A 1031 104.58 -6.08 34.89
CA ALA A 1031 106.02 -5.93 35.16
C ALA A 1031 106.76 -7.28 35.34
N PRO A 1032 108.06 -7.35 34.98
CA PRO A 1032 108.83 -8.58 35.00
C PRO A 1032 109.23 -9.03 36.41
N SER A 1033 109.63 -10.29 36.51
CA SER A 1033 110.11 -10.91 37.77
C SER A 1033 111.51 -10.43 38.20
N ALA A 1034 111.83 -10.56 39.49
CA ALA A 1034 113.09 -10.08 40.08
C ALA A 1034 114.30 -10.98 39.72
N PRO A 1035 115.49 -10.41 39.43
CA PRO A 1035 116.68 -11.21 39.09
C PRO A 1035 117.20 -12.12 40.22
N SER A 1036 117.93 -13.16 39.85
CA SER A 1036 118.84 -13.91 40.73
C SER A 1036 120.30 -13.68 40.32
N VAL A 1037 121.24 -13.78 41.27
CA VAL A 1037 122.65 -13.39 41.09
C VAL A 1037 123.59 -14.42 41.74
N ASN A 1038 124.71 -14.71 41.08
CA ASN A 1038 125.75 -15.61 41.56
C ASN A 1038 126.70 -14.95 42.58
N ARG A 1039 127.52 -15.75 43.29
CA ARG A 1039 128.54 -15.25 44.24
C ARG A 1039 129.62 -14.42 43.55
N PHE A 1040 130.16 -13.41 44.23
CA PHE A 1040 131.06 -12.41 43.66
C PHE A 1040 132.10 -11.91 44.68
N GLY A 1041 133.38 -11.94 44.30
CA GLY A 1041 134.52 -11.59 45.15
C GLY A 1041 135.08 -10.17 44.91
N ASP A 1042 135.79 -9.64 45.91
CA ASP A 1042 136.43 -8.32 45.87
C ASP A 1042 137.50 -8.21 44.78
N ASN A 1043 138.11 -9.33 44.41
CA ASN A 1043 139.07 -9.42 43.32
C ASN A 1043 138.44 -9.47 41.90
N GLN A 1044 137.10 -9.44 41.75
CA GLN A 1044 136.37 -9.63 40.48
C GLN A 1044 135.72 -8.34 39.91
N THR A 1045 135.27 -8.38 38.64
CA THR A 1045 134.59 -7.26 37.94
C THR A 1045 133.39 -7.64 37.05
N THR A 1046 132.99 -8.91 36.98
CA THR A 1046 131.84 -9.37 36.19
C THR A 1046 130.84 -10.14 37.06
N ILE A 1047 129.56 -9.81 36.94
CA ILE A 1047 128.45 -10.30 37.77
C ILE A 1047 127.48 -11.05 36.87
N THR A 1048 127.13 -12.29 37.22
CA THR A 1048 126.28 -13.18 36.41
C THR A 1048 125.05 -13.66 37.18
N GLY A 1049 124.00 -14.07 36.46
CA GLY A 1049 122.74 -14.48 37.08
C GLY A 1049 121.65 -14.81 36.07
N LYS A 1050 120.38 -14.81 36.52
CA LYS A 1050 119.20 -14.98 35.66
C LYS A 1050 118.16 -13.87 35.90
N ALA A 1051 117.43 -13.52 34.86
CA ALA A 1051 116.25 -12.66 34.87
C ALA A 1051 115.29 -13.09 33.74
N GLU A 1052 114.21 -12.35 33.54
CA GLU A 1052 113.25 -12.62 32.47
C GLU A 1052 113.86 -12.47 31.06
N ALA A 1053 113.47 -13.33 30.12
CA ALA A 1053 114.13 -13.43 28.81
C ALA A 1053 113.99 -12.14 28.00
N GLY A 1054 115.11 -11.58 27.53
CA GLY A 1054 115.14 -10.29 26.82
C GLY A 1054 115.01 -9.05 27.71
N ALA A 1055 114.82 -9.20 29.03
CA ALA A 1055 114.73 -8.06 29.94
C ALA A 1055 116.10 -7.38 30.15
N LYS A 1056 116.10 -6.05 30.25
CA LYS A 1056 117.28 -5.25 30.56
C LYS A 1056 117.61 -5.38 32.05
N VAL A 1057 118.79 -5.94 32.35
CA VAL A 1057 119.27 -6.14 33.72
C VAL A 1057 120.19 -4.99 34.13
N THR A 1058 119.92 -4.37 35.28
CA THR A 1058 120.66 -3.21 35.80
C THR A 1058 121.24 -3.52 37.18
N ILE A 1059 122.58 -3.46 37.32
CA ILE A 1059 123.26 -3.60 38.61
C ILE A 1059 123.53 -2.21 39.20
N LYS A 1060 123.13 -2.01 40.45
CA LYS A 1060 123.30 -0.76 41.20
C LYS A 1060 124.04 -0.96 42.53
N ARG A 1061 124.61 0.13 43.05
CA ARG A 1061 125.08 0.29 44.43
C ARG A 1061 124.37 1.50 45.01
N GLY A 1062 123.34 1.27 45.82
CA GLY A 1062 122.37 2.32 46.16
C GLY A 1062 121.67 2.85 44.89
N LYS A 1063 121.65 4.17 44.70
CA LYS A 1063 121.09 4.80 43.49
C LYS A 1063 122.00 4.68 42.25
N THR A 1064 123.31 4.52 42.42
CA THR A 1064 124.30 4.53 41.33
C THR A 1064 124.28 3.24 40.51
N VAL A 1065 124.12 3.34 39.19
CA VAL A 1065 124.29 2.19 38.27
C VAL A 1065 125.78 1.86 38.13
N LEU A 1066 126.17 0.61 38.35
CA LEU A 1066 127.54 0.13 38.14
C LEU A 1066 127.74 -0.53 36.76
N GLY A 1067 126.65 -1.04 36.19
CA GLY A 1067 126.62 -1.67 34.87
C GLY A 1067 125.21 -2.12 34.47
N THR A 1068 125.02 -2.34 33.17
CA THR A 1068 123.79 -2.89 32.60
C THR A 1068 124.11 -3.98 31.60
N GLY A 1069 123.18 -4.91 31.41
CA GLY A 1069 123.20 -5.89 30.32
C GLY A 1069 121.76 -6.27 29.96
N THR A 1070 121.60 -7.31 29.16
CA THR A 1070 120.29 -7.87 28.80
C THR A 1070 120.32 -9.36 29.09
N ALA A 1071 119.24 -9.89 29.65
CA ALA A 1071 119.07 -11.33 29.79
C ALA A 1071 118.84 -11.95 28.41
N SER A 1072 119.55 -13.04 28.13
CA SER A 1072 119.40 -13.82 26.89
C SER A 1072 117.99 -14.39 26.73
N SER A 1073 117.69 -14.97 25.55
CA SER A 1073 116.45 -15.73 25.32
C SER A 1073 116.25 -16.92 26.28
N LYS A 1074 117.30 -17.36 26.98
CA LYS A 1074 117.29 -18.40 28.03
C LYS A 1074 117.33 -17.81 29.45
N GLY A 1075 117.10 -16.51 29.62
CA GLY A 1075 117.04 -15.79 30.90
C GLY A 1075 118.39 -15.49 31.58
N SER A 1076 119.49 -16.16 31.20
CA SER A 1076 120.82 -15.89 31.76
C SER A 1076 121.34 -14.50 31.36
N PHE A 1077 121.95 -13.77 32.30
CA PHE A 1077 122.60 -12.48 32.07
C PHE A 1077 124.06 -12.46 32.55
N SER A 1078 124.84 -11.54 31.98
CA SER A 1078 126.18 -11.14 32.45
C SER A 1078 126.28 -9.62 32.42
N VAL A 1079 126.77 -9.00 33.49
CA VAL A 1079 126.99 -7.55 33.61
C VAL A 1079 128.40 -7.30 34.14
N ARG A 1080 129.22 -6.64 33.33
CA ARG A 1080 130.54 -6.14 33.75
C ARG A 1080 130.38 -4.80 34.47
N ILE A 1081 131.09 -4.62 35.57
CA ILE A 1081 131.19 -3.35 36.31
C ILE A 1081 132.59 -2.75 36.15
N LYS A 1082 132.69 -1.41 36.14
CA LYS A 1082 133.95 -0.72 35.76
C LYS A 1082 135.13 -0.95 36.72
N SER A 1083 134.88 -1.25 37.99
CA SER A 1083 135.92 -1.40 39.01
C SER A 1083 135.61 -2.52 40.01
N LYS A 1084 136.68 -3.10 40.57
CA LYS A 1084 136.62 -4.03 41.71
C LYS A 1084 135.93 -3.35 42.90
N GLN A 1085 135.17 -4.13 43.68
CA GLN A 1085 134.42 -3.62 44.84
C GLN A 1085 135.07 -4.09 46.13
N LYS A 1086 135.11 -3.26 47.18
CA LYS A 1086 135.63 -3.69 48.48
C LYS A 1086 134.76 -4.81 49.06
N ALA A 1087 135.38 -5.79 49.72
CA ALA A 1087 134.67 -6.81 50.48
C ALA A 1087 133.63 -6.18 51.44
N GLY A 1088 132.49 -6.85 51.62
CA GLY A 1088 131.35 -6.37 52.41
C GLY A 1088 130.40 -5.41 51.68
N THR A 1089 130.77 -4.84 50.52
CA THR A 1089 129.89 -3.95 49.72
C THR A 1089 128.59 -4.66 49.34
N VAL A 1090 127.44 -3.96 49.40
CA VAL A 1090 126.14 -4.46 48.94
C VAL A 1090 125.80 -3.89 47.56
N LEU A 1091 125.39 -4.77 46.64
CA LEU A 1091 124.92 -4.45 45.29
C LEU A 1091 123.49 -4.97 45.07
N THR A 1092 122.76 -4.41 44.10
CA THR A 1092 121.36 -4.79 43.79
C THR A 1092 121.13 -4.90 42.28
N ALA A 1093 120.49 -5.98 41.83
CA ALA A 1093 120.12 -6.24 40.43
C ALA A 1093 118.62 -6.02 40.18
N TYR A 1094 118.24 -5.32 39.11
CA TYR A 1094 116.85 -5.09 38.67
C TYR A 1094 116.64 -5.59 37.23
N ALA A 1095 115.40 -5.94 36.86
CA ALA A 1095 115.00 -6.27 35.50
C ALA A 1095 113.93 -5.29 34.97
N THR A 1096 113.98 -4.96 33.67
CA THR A 1096 113.00 -4.14 32.96
C THR A 1096 112.62 -4.82 31.64
N ASP A 1097 111.33 -4.94 31.35
CA ASP A 1097 110.83 -5.64 30.15
C ASP A 1097 110.91 -4.80 28.86
N LYS A 1098 110.33 -5.31 27.77
CA LYS A 1098 110.28 -4.63 26.45
C LYS A 1098 109.17 -3.56 26.35
N ALA A 1099 108.17 -3.58 27.21
CA ALA A 1099 107.15 -2.53 27.31
C ALA A 1099 107.61 -1.34 28.17
N GLY A 1100 108.70 -1.50 28.94
CA GLY A 1100 109.31 -0.50 29.81
C GLY A 1100 108.97 -0.66 31.29
N ASN A 1101 108.19 -1.69 31.69
CA ASN A 1101 107.87 -1.90 33.09
C ASN A 1101 109.10 -2.49 33.82
N THR A 1102 109.38 -2.00 35.04
CA THR A 1102 110.55 -2.44 35.83
C THR A 1102 110.10 -3.24 37.04
N GLY A 1103 110.69 -4.44 37.21
CA GLY A 1103 110.43 -5.36 38.31
C GLY A 1103 111.20 -5.04 39.59
N ALA A 1104 110.94 -5.81 40.63
CA ALA A 1104 111.62 -5.70 41.92
C ALA A 1104 113.12 -6.07 41.84
N GLY A 1105 113.92 -5.52 42.76
CA GLY A 1105 115.38 -5.70 42.79
C GLY A 1105 115.86 -6.76 43.80
N LYS A 1106 116.98 -7.41 43.51
CA LYS A 1106 117.63 -8.44 44.35
C LYS A 1106 119.02 -8.02 44.80
N SER A 1107 119.28 -8.01 46.11
CA SER A 1107 120.56 -7.59 46.70
C SER A 1107 121.50 -8.73 47.07
N PHE A 1108 122.82 -8.48 47.02
CA PHE A 1108 123.91 -9.43 47.30
C PHE A 1108 125.17 -8.70 47.84
N LYS A 1109 126.11 -9.44 48.46
CA LYS A 1109 127.35 -8.91 49.06
C LYS A 1109 128.62 -9.38 48.33
N VAL A 1110 129.70 -8.61 48.48
CA VAL A 1110 131.05 -8.91 47.96
C VAL A 1110 131.91 -9.61 49.04
N GLU A 1111 132.71 -10.62 48.67
CA GLU A 1111 133.56 -11.43 49.58
C GLU A 1111 135.06 -11.05 49.54
N ASP A 1112 135.79 -11.20 50.67
CA ASP A 1112 137.25 -11.00 50.79
C ASP A 1112 138.07 -12.24 50.33
N LYS A 1113 139.22 -12.00 49.68
CA LYS A 1113 140.21 -12.99 49.21
C LYS A 1113 141.70 -12.54 49.28
N THR A 1114 142.10 -11.60 50.16
CA THR A 1114 143.48 -10.99 50.14
C THR A 1114 144.35 -11.34 51.38
N ALA A 1115 145.69 -11.38 51.26
CA ALA A 1115 146.63 -12.00 52.22
C ALA A 1115 147.65 -11.06 52.93
N PRO A 1116 148.24 -11.47 54.09
CA PRO A 1116 149.01 -10.59 55.00
C PRO A 1116 150.55 -10.68 54.90
N SER A 1117 151.24 -9.81 55.65
CA SER A 1117 152.68 -9.58 55.66
C SER A 1117 153.50 -10.39 56.69
N ALA A 1118 154.84 -10.44 56.53
CA ALA A 1118 155.74 -11.41 57.21
C ALA A 1118 156.55 -10.86 58.43
N PRO A 1119 157.00 -11.71 59.38
CA PRO A 1119 157.59 -11.25 60.67
C PRO A 1119 159.09 -10.86 60.69
N SER A 1120 159.51 -10.17 61.76
CA SER A 1120 160.91 -9.85 62.13
C SER A 1120 161.25 -10.26 63.59
N ILE A 1121 162.54 -10.41 63.93
CA ILE A 1121 163.03 -11.08 65.17
C ILE A 1121 164.26 -10.38 65.79
N ASN A 1122 164.37 -10.40 67.12
CA ASN A 1122 165.50 -9.87 67.93
C ASN A 1122 166.60 -10.93 68.26
N ARG A 1123 167.80 -10.47 68.66
CA ARG A 1123 168.96 -11.34 68.97
C ARG A 1123 168.76 -12.18 70.25
N PHE A 1124 169.20 -13.44 70.21
CA PHE A 1124 168.93 -14.47 71.22
C PHE A 1124 170.17 -15.32 71.55
N GLY A 1125 170.38 -15.66 72.82
CA GLY A 1125 171.55 -16.38 73.35
C GLY A 1125 171.27 -17.81 73.82
N ASP A 1126 172.30 -18.63 73.89
CA ASP A 1126 172.21 -20.05 74.26
C ASP A 1126 171.72 -20.28 75.70
N ASN A 1127 172.03 -19.34 76.60
CA ASN A 1127 171.58 -19.35 77.97
C ASN A 1127 170.11 -18.89 78.17
N GLN A 1128 169.36 -18.56 77.11
CA GLN A 1128 168.01 -17.98 77.15
C GLN A 1128 166.88 -18.91 76.61
N THR A 1129 165.61 -18.54 76.83
CA THR A 1129 164.41 -19.31 76.36
C THR A 1129 163.23 -18.47 75.81
N THR A 1130 163.35 -17.16 75.65
CA THR A 1130 162.28 -16.30 75.08
C THR A 1130 162.76 -15.51 73.86
N ILE A 1131 161.94 -15.45 72.81
CA ILE A 1131 162.22 -14.84 71.51
C ILE A 1131 161.18 -13.74 71.25
N THR A 1132 161.61 -12.55 70.80
CA THR A 1132 160.73 -11.38 70.60
C THR A 1132 160.85 -10.80 69.19
N GLY A 1133 159.82 -10.10 68.71
CA GLY A 1133 159.76 -9.63 67.33
C GLY A 1133 158.52 -8.78 66.97
N LYS A 1134 158.30 -8.55 65.67
CA LYS A 1134 157.14 -7.83 65.11
C LYS A 1134 156.48 -8.56 63.92
N ALA A 1135 155.18 -8.41 63.78
CA ALA A 1135 154.36 -8.85 62.64
C ALA A 1135 153.06 -8.01 62.54
N GLU A 1136 152.21 -8.31 61.56
CA GLU A 1136 150.93 -7.60 61.35
C GLU A 1136 149.98 -7.70 62.55
N ALA A 1137 149.25 -6.62 62.87
CA ALA A 1137 148.52 -6.50 64.13
C ALA A 1137 147.35 -7.51 64.22
N GLY A 1138 147.35 -8.34 65.27
CA GLY A 1138 146.40 -9.43 65.45
C GLY A 1138 146.70 -10.70 64.64
N ALA A 1139 147.76 -10.72 63.81
CA ALA A 1139 148.17 -11.91 63.06
C ALA A 1139 148.85 -12.94 63.98
N LYS A 1140 148.59 -14.22 63.72
CA LYS A 1140 149.15 -15.33 64.53
C LYS A 1140 150.57 -15.67 64.08
N VAL A 1141 151.57 -15.41 64.92
CA VAL A 1141 152.98 -15.67 64.61
C VAL A 1141 153.42 -17.06 65.07
N THR A 1142 154.23 -17.74 64.24
CA THR A 1142 154.71 -19.11 64.49
C THR A 1142 156.22 -19.21 64.30
N ILE A 1143 156.95 -19.62 65.36
CA ILE A 1143 158.40 -19.88 65.33
C ILE A 1143 158.68 -21.37 65.13
N LYS A 1144 159.58 -21.72 64.22
CA LYS A 1144 159.98 -23.09 63.87
C LYS A 1144 161.50 -23.28 63.87
N ARG A 1145 161.93 -24.54 63.97
CA ARG A 1145 163.28 -25.04 63.64
C ARG A 1145 163.11 -26.11 62.56
N GLY A 1146 163.38 -25.76 61.30
CA GLY A 1146 162.93 -26.57 60.17
C GLY A 1146 161.41 -26.68 60.15
N LYS A 1147 160.87 -27.91 60.07
CA LYS A 1147 159.41 -28.15 60.13
C LYS A 1147 158.83 -28.04 61.56
N THR A 1148 159.62 -28.30 62.61
CA THR A 1148 159.15 -28.37 64.00
C THR A 1148 158.82 -26.98 64.57
N VAL A 1149 157.58 -26.78 65.03
CA VAL A 1149 157.19 -25.56 65.77
C VAL A 1149 157.86 -25.56 67.15
N LEU A 1150 158.57 -24.48 67.50
CA LEU A 1150 159.12 -24.29 68.85
C LEU A 1150 158.22 -23.44 69.75
N GLY A 1151 157.35 -22.62 69.15
CA GLY A 1151 156.36 -21.80 69.86
C GLY A 1151 155.52 -20.96 68.90
N THR A 1152 154.36 -20.49 69.37
CA THR A 1152 153.46 -19.59 68.65
C THR A 1152 152.97 -18.49 69.57
N GLY A 1153 152.65 -17.32 69.03
CA GLY A 1153 152.04 -16.22 69.77
C GLY A 1153 151.47 -15.19 68.79
N THR A 1154 150.39 -14.51 69.18
CA THR A 1154 149.75 -13.50 68.31
C THR A 1154 150.49 -12.16 68.44
N ALA A 1155 150.71 -11.46 67.34
CA ALA A 1155 151.16 -10.07 67.40
C ALA A 1155 150.01 -9.20 67.94
N ASN A 1156 150.31 -8.35 68.93
CA ASN A 1156 149.30 -7.50 69.57
C ASN A 1156 148.84 -6.34 68.65
N SER A 1157 148.00 -5.45 69.17
CA SER A 1157 147.51 -4.27 68.43
C SER A 1157 148.60 -3.29 67.96
N LYS A 1158 149.80 -3.35 68.55
CA LYS A 1158 151.00 -2.58 68.14
C LYS A 1158 151.96 -3.39 67.26
N GLY A 1159 151.53 -4.57 66.79
CA GLY A 1159 152.30 -5.46 65.93
C GLY A 1159 153.52 -6.13 66.60
N THR A 1160 153.62 -6.15 67.93
CA THR A 1160 154.74 -6.81 68.64
C THR A 1160 154.34 -8.17 69.22
N PHE A 1161 155.29 -9.11 69.29
CA PHE A 1161 155.11 -10.42 69.92
C PHE A 1161 156.29 -10.85 70.80
N SER A 1162 155.99 -11.74 71.74
CA SER A 1162 156.95 -12.45 72.59
C SER A 1162 156.55 -13.92 72.67
N ILE A 1163 157.47 -14.83 72.37
CA ILE A 1163 157.22 -16.27 72.25
C ILE A 1163 158.30 -17.00 73.06
N ARG A 1164 157.87 -17.71 74.12
CA ARG A 1164 158.74 -18.58 74.92
C ARG A 1164 158.89 -19.94 74.24
N ILE A 1165 160.12 -20.45 74.14
CA ILE A 1165 160.42 -21.79 73.65
C ILE A 1165 160.77 -22.71 74.82
N LYS A 1166 160.44 -24.00 74.73
CA LYS A 1166 160.50 -24.93 75.87
C LYS A 1166 161.90 -25.17 76.45
N SER A 1167 162.96 -25.08 75.64
CA SER A 1167 164.33 -25.38 76.06
C SER A 1167 165.38 -24.43 75.48
N LYS A 1168 166.48 -24.29 76.21
CA LYS A 1168 167.68 -23.57 75.77
C LYS A 1168 168.24 -24.21 74.49
N GLN A 1169 168.78 -23.40 73.59
CA GLN A 1169 169.30 -23.86 72.29
C GLN A 1169 170.82 -23.76 72.28
N LYS A 1170 171.53 -24.77 71.77
CA LYS A 1170 173.00 -24.70 71.63
C LYS A 1170 173.39 -23.53 70.72
N ALA A 1171 174.48 -22.84 71.07
CA ALA A 1171 175.07 -21.80 70.25
C ALA A 1171 175.27 -22.27 68.79
N GLY A 1172 175.03 -21.38 67.82
CA GLY A 1172 175.09 -21.66 66.38
C GLY A 1172 173.78 -22.12 65.71
N THR A 1173 172.79 -22.59 66.47
CA THR A 1173 171.49 -23.10 65.95
C THR A 1173 170.71 -22.04 65.16
N THR A 1174 169.97 -22.42 64.10
CA THR A 1174 169.14 -21.54 63.25
C THR A 1174 167.62 -21.79 63.43
N LEU A 1175 166.79 -20.74 63.44
CA LEU A 1175 165.32 -20.75 63.63
C LEU A 1175 164.59 -19.86 62.59
N THR A 1176 163.25 -19.99 62.43
CA THR A 1176 162.42 -19.31 61.39
C THR A 1176 161.02 -18.86 61.92
N ALA A 1177 160.40 -17.80 61.37
CA ALA A 1177 159.10 -17.23 61.79
C ALA A 1177 158.10 -16.96 60.63
N TYR A 1178 156.77 -17.07 60.84
CA TYR A 1178 155.66 -16.83 59.87
C TYR A 1178 154.43 -16.14 60.52
N ALA A 1179 153.49 -15.54 59.75
CA ALA A 1179 152.23 -14.94 60.23
C ALA A 1179 150.96 -15.34 59.40
N THR A 1180 149.77 -15.23 60.01
CA THR A 1180 148.44 -15.57 59.39
C THR A 1180 147.34 -14.62 59.90
N ASP A 1181 146.41 -14.21 59.03
CA ASP A 1181 145.31 -13.26 59.32
C ASP A 1181 143.98 -13.91 59.79
N LYS A 1182 142.93 -13.08 59.93
CA LYS A 1182 141.57 -13.49 60.34
C LYS A 1182 140.78 -14.20 59.23
N SER A 1183 141.04 -13.88 57.96
CA SER A 1183 140.45 -14.53 56.78
C SER A 1183 141.14 -15.87 56.45
N ARG A 1184 142.15 -16.25 57.25
CA ARG A 1184 143.01 -17.46 57.20
C ARG A 1184 144.07 -17.42 56.10
N ASN A 1185 144.33 -16.28 55.49
CA ASN A 1185 145.39 -16.11 54.52
C ASN A 1185 146.75 -15.95 55.26
N THR A 1186 147.85 -16.44 54.68
CA THR A 1186 149.13 -16.67 55.39
C THR A 1186 150.33 -16.08 54.64
N SER A 1187 151.29 -15.55 55.39
CA SER A 1187 152.49 -14.85 54.90
C SER A 1187 153.67 -15.77 54.56
N ALA A 1188 154.69 -15.20 53.91
CA ALA A 1188 156.06 -15.75 53.88
C ALA A 1188 156.74 -15.72 55.27
N GLY A 1189 157.99 -16.20 55.38
CA GLY A 1189 158.72 -16.33 56.66
C GLY A 1189 160.22 -15.97 56.67
N LYS A 1190 160.80 -15.87 57.89
CA LYS A 1190 162.09 -15.18 58.16
C LYS A 1190 162.98 -15.90 59.20
N SER A 1191 164.31 -15.97 59.01
CA SER A 1191 165.24 -16.81 59.83
C SER A 1191 166.38 -16.08 60.59
N PHE A 1192 166.94 -16.69 61.65
CA PHE A 1192 167.95 -16.12 62.59
C PHE A 1192 168.76 -17.19 63.39
N LYS A 1193 169.85 -16.83 64.10
CA LYS A 1193 170.80 -17.73 64.83
C LYS A 1193 171.01 -17.43 66.34
N VAL A 1194 171.58 -18.40 67.09
CA VAL A 1194 171.90 -18.39 68.56
C VAL A 1194 173.41 -18.22 68.87
N ALA A 1195 173.81 -17.69 70.03
CA ALA A 1195 175.23 -17.43 70.42
C ALA A 1195 175.60 -17.82 71.88
N ASP A 1196 176.90 -18.14 72.13
CA ASP A 1196 177.52 -18.64 73.39
C ASP A 1196 177.87 -17.54 74.43
N LYS A 1197 177.82 -17.89 75.73
CA LYS A 1197 178.16 -17.05 76.91
C LYS A 1197 178.66 -17.81 78.18
N THR A 1198 179.45 -18.90 78.09
CA THR A 1198 179.86 -19.74 79.27
C THR A 1198 181.37 -19.70 79.61
N ALA A 1199 181.82 -20.04 80.85
CA ALA A 1199 183.14 -19.69 81.45
C ALA A 1199 183.92 -20.84 82.18
N PRO A 1200 185.26 -20.72 82.43
CA PRO A 1200 186.18 -21.84 82.78
C PRO A 1200 186.59 -22.02 84.27
N GLY A 1201 187.28 -23.13 84.55
CA GLY A 1201 187.70 -23.63 85.88
C GLY A 1201 189.01 -23.11 86.49
N VAL A 1202 189.25 -23.46 87.76
CA VAL A 1202 190.29 -22.86 88.65
C VAL A 1202 191.58 -23.72 88.73
N PRO A 1203 192.80 -23.12 88.73
CA PRO A 1203 194.06 -23.86 88.86
C PRO A 1203 194.37 -24.46 90.24
N THR A 1204 195.20 -25.52 90.24
CA THR A 1204 195.86 -26.13 91.41
C THR A 1204 197.37 -25.84 91.41
N ALA A 1205 198.07 -26.09 92.52
CA ALA A 1205 199.52 -25.90 92.64
C ALA A 1205 200.14 -26.78 93.75
N GLY A 1206 201.42 -27.14 93.58
CA GLY A 1206 202.20 -28.00 94.48
C GLY A 1206 202.83 -27.28 95.70
N LYS A 1207 203.57 -28.06 96.50
CA LYS A 1207 204.23 -27.64 97.76
C LYS A 1207 205.47 -26.78 97.46
N VAL A 1208 205.63 -25.66 98.18
CA VAL A 1208 206.69 -24.66 97.94
C VAL A 1208 207.49 -24.41 99.22
N THR A 1209 208.81 -24.24 99.11
CA THR A 1209 209.69 -23.87 100.23
C THR A 1209 210.53 -22.63 99.92
N TYR A 1210 211.17 -22.04 100.94
CA TYR A 1210 212.06 -20.89 100.79
C TYR A 1210 213.31 -21.16 99.90
N LYS A 1211 213.64 -22.44 99.65
CA LYS A 1211 214.68 -22.85 98.69
C LYS A 1211 214.14 -23.05 97.26
N SER A 1212 212.83 -23.15 97.06
CA SER A 1212 212.20 -23.41 95.74
C SER A 1212 212.41 -22.26 94.76
N THR A 1213 212.77 -22.61 93.52
CA THR A 1213 212.88 -21.69 92.38
C THR A 1213 211.78 -21.91 91.32
N LYS A 1214 210.78 -22.76 91.60
CA LYS A 1214 209.69 -23.13 90.68
C LYS A 1214 208.37 -23.40 91.42
N VAL A 1215 207.24 -23.17 90.76
CA VAL A 1215 205.87 -23.55 91.15
C VAL A 1215 205.21 -24.29 89.99
N SER A 1216 204.48 -25.38 90.25
CA SER A 1216 203.84 -26.19 89.21
C SER A 1216 202.49 -26.76 89.68
N GLY A 1217 201.63 -27.13 88.73
CA GLY A 1217 200.27 -27.60 89.02
C GLY A 1217 199.44 -27.97 87.79
N LYS A 1218 198.10 -27.97 87.93
CA LYS A 1218 197.14 -28.21 86.83
C LYS A 1218 196.14 -27.06 86.65
N ALA A 1219 195.62 -26.91 85.43
CA ALA A 1219 194.46 -26.08 85.10
C ALA A 1219 193.72 -26.67 83.88
N GLU A 1220 192.66 -25.99 83.42
CA GLU A 1220 191.92 -26.37 82.22
C GLU A 1220 192.82 -26.33 80.96
N LYS A 1221 192.59 -27.25 80.01
CA LYS A 1221 193.49 -27.45 78.86
C LYS A 1221 193.60 -26.17 78.02
N TYR A 1222 194.82 -25.76 77.70
CA TYR A 1222 195.16 -24.54 76.96
C TYR A 1222 194.81 -23.22 77.67
N ALA A 1223 194.30 -23.25 78.90
CA ALA A 1223 194.06 -22.05 79.69
C ALA A 1223 195.39 -21.45 80.19
N THR A 1224 195.56 -20.13 80.08
CA THR A 1224 196.77 -19.45 80.57
C THR A 1224 196.70 -19.23 82.08
N VAL A 1225 197.63 -19.80 82.84
CA VAL A 1225 197.71 -19.68 84.30
C VAL A 1225 198.65 -18.55 84.71
N TYR A 1226 198.22 -17.69 85.62
CA TYR A 1226 198.98 -16.53 86.13
C TYR A 1226 199.25 -16.66 87.63
N VAL A 1227 200.46 -16.32 88.09
CA VAL A 1227 200.93 -16.44 89.49
C VAL A 1227 201.47 -15.09 90.02
N TYR A 1228 201.12 -14.75 91.25
CA TYR A 1228 201.51 -13.52 91.98
C TYR A 1228 201.94 -13.86 93.42
N ASN A 1229 202.66 -12.98 94.13
CA ASN A 1229 202.89 -12.98 95.57
C ASN A 1229 202.29 -11.68 96.14
N GLY A 1230 201.17 -11.78 96.86
CA GLY A 1230 200.31 -10.63 97.12
C GLY A 1230 199.84 -9.98 95.80
N SER A 1231 200.22 -8.72 95.57
CA SER A 1231 200.03 -7.98 94.31
C SER A 1231 201.20 -8.11 93.33
N HIS A 1232 202.40 -8.48 93.78
CA HIS A 1232 203.57 -8.60 92.90
C HIS A 1232 203.44 -9.80 91.96
N TYR A 1233 203.66 -9.59 90.67
CA TYR A 1233 203.65 -10.68 89.68
C TYR A 1233 204.89 -11.58 89.86
N VAL A 1234 204.68 -12.90 89.78
CA VAL A 1234 205.73 -13.92 89.98
C VAL A 1234 206.00 -14.70 88.70
N GLY A 1235 204.98 -14.92 87.86
CA GLY A 1235 205.15 -15.56 86.55
C GLY A 1235 203.84 -16.11 85.99
N LYS A 1236 203.89 -16.67 84.77
CA LYS A 1236 202.74 -17.31 84.10
C LYS A 1236 203.19 -18.52 83.30
N ALA A 1237 202.29 -19.46 83.07
CA ALA A 1237 202.48 -20.57 82.14
C ALA A 1237 201.12 -21.03 81.61
N THR A 1238 201.06 -21.40 80.33
CA THR A 1238 199.84 -22.00 79.75
C THR A 1238 199.77 -23.48 80.10
N ALA A 1239 198.60 -23.95 80.52
CA ALA A 1239 198.37 -25.37 80.76
C ALA A 1239 198.38 -26.12 79.42
N ASN A 1240 199.22 -27.15 79.31
CA ASN A 1240 199.37 -27.94 78.09
C ASN A 1240 198.13 -28.83 77.80
N SER A 1241 198.20 -29.68 76.77
CA SER A 1241 197.13 -30.63 76.40
C SER A 1241 196.77 -31.66 77.49
N ARG A 1242 197.65 -31.88 78.48
CA ARG A 1242 197.42 -32.70 79.69
C ARG A 1242 196.97 -31.85 80.89
N GLY A 1243 196.81 -30.55 80.72
CA GLY A 1243 196.41 -29.58 81.75
C GLY A 1243 197.52 -29.19 82.73
N THR A 1244 198.77 -29.60 82.56
CA THR A 1244 199.87 -29.25 83.51
C THR A 1244 200.59 -27.96 83.12
N TYR A 1245 201.09 -27.24 84.13
CA TYR A 1245 201.88 -26.01 83.98
C TYR A 1245 203.03 -25.94 85.00
N SER A 1246 204.07 -25.14 84.71
CA SER A 1246 205.21 -24.88 85.59
C SER A 1246 205.75 -23.46 85.36
N VAL A 1247 206.12 -22.76 86.45
CA VAL A 1247 206.52 -21.35 86.49
C VAL A 1247 207.81 -21.24 87.31
N HIS A 1248 208.89 -20.73 86.73
CA HIS A 1248 210.11 -20.39 87.47
C HIS A 1248 209.95 -19.07 88.23
N MET A 1249 210.64 -18.94 89.37
CA MET A 1249 210.58 -17.78 90.26
C MET A 1249 211.88 -17.63 91.08
N LYS A 1250 212.20 -16.41 91.54
CA LYS A 1250 213.25 -16.21 92.55
C LYS A 1250 212.86 -16.89 93.87
N LYS A 1251 213.84 -17.30 94.68
CA LYS A 1251 213.61 -17.85 96.03
C LYS A 1251 212.75 -16.89 96.86
N GLN A 1252 211.71 -17.40 97.50
CA GLN A 1252 210.73 -16.59 98.23
C GLN A 1252 211.03 -16.56 99.74
N LYS A 1253 210.77 -15.44 100.42
CA LYS A 1253 210.87 -15.37 101.90
C LYS A 1253 209.95 -16.42 102.53
N ARG A 1254 210.48 -17.14 103.53
CA ARG A 1254 209.75 -18.15 104.30
C ARG A 1254 208.47 -17.54 104.90
N GLY A 1255 207.32 -18.20 104.75
CA GLY A 1255 206.02 -17.72 105.22
C GLY A 1255 205.18 -16.91 104.21
N SER A 1256 205.75 -16.45 103.09
CA SER A 1256 205.03 -15.71 102.03
C SER A 1256 203.97 -16.56 101.29
N THR A 1257 203.07 -15.93 100.52
CA THR A 1257 201.89 -16.60 99.92
C THR A 1257 201.62 -16.20 98.47
N LEU A 1258 201.47 -17.20 97.60
CA LEU A 1258 201.30 -17.06 96.15
C LEU A 1258 199.82 -17.18 95.72
N LYS A 1259 199.36 -16.37 94.77
CA LYS A 1259 197.98 -16.25 94.23
C LYS A 1259 197.91 -16.65 92.75
N ILE A 1260 196.90 -17.43 92.35
CA ILE A 1260 196.86 -18.12 91.03
C ILE A 1260 195.45 -18.09 90.36
N TYR A 1261 195.33 -17.92 89.03
CA TYR A 1261 194.07 -18.03 88.25
C TYR A 1261 194.27 -18.34 86.74
N ALA A 1262 193.18 -18.58 85.98
CA ALA A 1262 193.17 -18.92 84.54
C ALA A 1262 192.09 -18.20 83.68
N LYS A 1263 192.12 -18.39 82.35
CA LYS A 1263 191.14 -17.89 81.34
C LYS A 1263 190.93 -18.86 80.17
N ASP A 1264 189.80 -18.76 79.47
CA ASP A 1264 189.48 -19.52 78.25
C ASP A 1264 189.76 -18.76 76.93
N LYS A 1265 189.39 -19.37 75.80
CA LYS A 1265 189.55 -18.85 74.43
C LYS A 1265 188.44 -17.86 74.00
N ALA A 1266 187.31 -17.82 74.68
CA ALA A 1266 186.24 -16.83 74.47
C ALA A 1266 186.45 -15.55 75.32
N GLY A 1267 187.45 -15.55 76.22
CA GLY A 1267 187.88 -14.43 77.04
C GLY A 1267 187.40 -14.48 78.50
N ASN A 1268 186.62 -15.49 78.87
CA ASN A 1268 186.06 -15.61 80.21
C ASN A 1268 187.14 -16.02 81.22
N LYS A 1269 186.94 -15.66 82.51
CA LYS A 1269 187.96 -15.74 83.58
C LYS A 1269 187.53 -16.73 84.68
N SER A 1270 188.49 -17.47 85.23
CA SER A 1270 188.27 -18.31 86.42
C SER A 1270 188.31 -17.53 87.74
N LYS A 1271 187.95 -18.19 88.84
CA LYS A 1271 188.26 -17.73 90.23
C LYS A 1271 189.74 -17.98 90.59
N TYR A 1272 190.16 -17.52 91.78
CA TYR A 1272 191.55 -17.55 92.28
C TYR A 1272 191.86 -18.70 93.27
N ARG A 1273 193.15 -19.02 93.45
CA ARG A 1273 193.73 -20.01 94.40
C ARG A 1273 194.93 -19.40 95.15
N TYR A 1274 195.25 -19.85 96.38
CA TYR A 1274 196.41 -19.39 97.17
C TYR A 1274 197.32 -20.55 97.67
N VAL A 1275 198.62 -20.30 97.92
CA VAL A 1275 199.66 -21.29 98.33
C VAL A 1275 200.71 -20.66 99.26
N LYS A 1276 201.03 -21.28 100.42
CA LYS A 1276 201.99 -20.74 101.42
C LYS A 1276 203.39 -21.38 101.32
N VAL A 1277 204.45 -20.58 101.45
CA VAL A 1277 205.88 -20.98 101.33
C VAL A 1277 206.44 -21.47 102.68
N LYS A 1278 206.97 -22.70 102.72
CA LYS A 1278 207.49 -23.37 103.93
C LYS A 1278 209.03 -23.34 104.10
#